data_AF-A0A919J7W9-F1
#
_entry.id   AF-A0A919J7W9-F1
#
_cell.length_a   1.000
_cell.length_b   1.000
_cell.length_c   1.000
_cell.angle_alpha   90.00
_cell.angle_beta   90.00
_cell.angle_gamma   90.00
#
_symmetry.space_group_name_H-M   'P 1'
#
loop_
_entity.id
_entity.type
_entity.pdbx_description
1 polymer ?
#
loop_
_entity_poly.entity_id
_entity_poly.type
_entity_poly.pdbx_seq_one_letter_code
_entity_poly.pdbx_strand_id
1 'polypeptide(L)'
;MLRPAMLMLSVMTLVLGGAAGPAHAEPTRTGPEADVVVVGQGDQEAFHLLIASDKDGYAWRTVASLSEPGVETDRWIGNVCVTGSGDRAVVVYAPRAWTNSPVLAERGGLTAVVDLHTGAVDKVPVRSSLAYFSPGCGAGEQAVITQSRGEDDSADGSAARTRLVTVDTTKGTTGKPVDVVGQITSAVPASGRIVAAAAGRLVAVHPDGRLDTLAKTASTPSRITPDQAGGVVYLDAAGERGEIRRVPVTSTPQRSMLLADGPLRSVDVRGGAHGSVQLTGSLTRRAALPPAVRVVDGTVPLATSSLGKVSVDVAPTVTEQLKTAPETTYTARVAGTDRTFQMTARPGERPSARIAEGSAPHPLSGLARTAGTAPRSLAVAAAGNDPVDADATCSIARNDPYTQVEQPTPRQVEWAADQAVVGNLTLTRDANWHQAHMSTSWSPQGLFPPLALSGGGRVPVQIFLGVMAQESNLWQASGHSLPGVPGNPLIGNYYGRDIYDKDASNDWDIDFAKADCGYGVTQITDGMRKAGHTRPNEVALSPTRQRAVAVDYATNIAAGLRILQDKWNQTRAAGIIHSNGDPQYLENWFFAVWAYNSGLHPQSEAAANNGAWGLGWLNNPVNPRYPVNRGFFGAAGADAANPGKWPYPEKVIGFAAYSIATADGPGFRAAWWTSNGNRDKAKPSIGTFCTMAGDHCDLAGQYTPNADDVKGEKAGPCSHINEFLQYDLKCWWHSAVTFNDCAGGACGHELLRFDSTYGEQPDGINSTPHCDKSGLPAGALVVDDVPASAAPIQTGQRPCGANFGPNAGSFAFTFAADSQGRYPSKVDTHQIGVGLGGHAWFTHTVAPYDLGGKLKVTGTWTFTNAYTGWARVLVHMPDVGAQTQQAAYTIGLGGGRVKTRYALQNTQHNEWKSLGVMQFAGTPTIALSNETWDGTGDDDIAWDAVAIQPLTAKPADFVVALGDSYTAGEGASDENNPDYYREANVDEGHVRNKCHRSKQSWPRKSVLADNTGESLGTRADRFDNTLDFQFHACSIAETFNLNPRHSNDDGQPIQNALGKWSGGQWGEVSQIDKGYLDENTTLVMLSIGGNDARFKDVILECLALAGLKACQDAHLSGESDPLSVSVPRSVNGPVKDSITQTLREIRKRAPNAKIMLMGYPKLFENNGQCVIGIGTDEAPWLNQMSTDIVAPMMKGVADGLRAGGFPVYFADPTIYFAGQAICGSPETIHGIRSDVNESFHPKLAGTTHYADAANATLRQMGL
;
A
#
# COMPACT_ATOMS: atom_id res chain seq x y z
N MET A 1 -4.89 -49.65 16.10
CA MET A 1 -3.71 -49.73 16.97
C MET A 1 -2.48 -48.95 16.46
N LEU A 2 -2.58 -47.97 15.54
CA LEU A 2 -1.42 -47.17 15.07
C LEU A 2 -1.79 -45.69 14.78
N ARG A 3 -2.69 -45.10 15.57
CA ARG A 3 -3.04 -43.66 15.52
C ARG A 3 -2.49 -42.77 16.65
N PRO A 4 -2.02 -43.25 17.83
CA PRO A 4 -1.57 -42.35 18.88
C PRO A 4 -0.13 -41.82 18.70
N ALA A 5 0.68 -42.38 17.80
CA ALA A 5 2.06 -41.95 17.58
C ALA A 5 2.21 -40.67 16.73
N MET A 6 1.21 -40.33 15.91
CA MET A 6 1.28 -39.20 14.97
C MET A 6 0.92 -37.86 15.63
N LEU A 7 0.06 -37.89 16.65
CA LEU A 7 -0.26 -36.70 17.46
C LEU A 7 0.91 -36.32 18.38
N MET A 8 1.65 -37.31 18.89
CA MET A 8 2.85 -37.12 19.71
C MET A 8 4.00 -36.48 18.91
N LEU A 9 4.12 -36.80 17.61
CA LEU A 9 5.12 -36.18 16.73
C LEU A 9 4.78 -34.73 16.38
N SER A 10 3.51 -34.38 16.16
CA SER A 10 3.08 -32.99 15.93
C SER A 10 3.21 -32.11 17.19
N VAL A 11 2.93 -32.66 18.38
CA VAL A 11 3.11 -31.92 19.64
C VAL A 11 4.60 -31.79 19.99
N MET A 12 5.44 -32.82 19.78
CA MET A 12 6.90 -32.67 19.97
C MET A 12 7.57 -31.73 18.96
N THR A 13 7.03 -31.63 17.74
CA THR A 13 7.54 -30.67 16.73
C THR A 13 7.14 -29.23 17.08
N LEU A 14 6.03 -29.03 17.80
CA LEU A 14 5.68 -27.72 18.39
C LEU A 14 6.46 -27.42 19.68
N VAL A 15 6.72 -28.43 20.53
CA VAL A 15 7.39 -28.26 21.84
C VAL A 15 8.89 -28.01 21.71
N LEU A 16 9.57 -28.58 20.73
CA LEU A 16 10.99 -28.25 20.44
C LEU A 16 11.16 -26.98 19.58
N GLY A 17 10.07 -26.42 19.05
CA GLY A 17 10.06 -25.16 18.29
C GLY A 17 9.55 -23.95 19.08
N GLY A 18 9.17 -24.13 20.35
CA GLY A 18 8.38 -23.16 21.14
C GLY A 18 9.07 -22.56 22.36
N ALA A 19 10.40 -22.67 22.49
CA ALA A 19 11.12 -21.83 23.44
C ALA A 19 11.13 -20.39 22.91
N ALA A 20 10.36 -19.51 23.55
CA ALA A 20 10.66 -18.08 23.53
C ALA A 20 12.09 -17.92 24.07
N GLY A 21 13.05 -17.79 23.15
CA GLY A 21 14.36 -17.26 23.50
C GLY A 21 14.16 -15.93 24.23
N PRO A 22 15.08 -15.56 25.14
CA PRO A 22 15.06 -14.20 25.69
C PRO A 22 14.99 -13.24 24.50
N ALA A 23 14.22 -12.16 24.65
CA ALA A 23 14.04 -11.06 23.68
C ALA A 23 14.99 -11.21 22.51
N HIS A 24 14.50 -11.55 21.32
CA HIS A 24 15.35 -11.70 20.13
C HIS A 24 16.19 -10.43 19.96
N ALA A 25 17.38 -10.43 20.56
CA ALA A 25 18.56 -10.00 19.87
C ALA A 25 18.45 -10.69 18.51
N GLU A 26 18.55 -9.87 17.45
CA GLU A 26 18.64 -10.32 16.08
C GLU A 26 19.37 -11.66 16.03
N PRO A 27 18.89 -12.66 15.26
CA PRO A 27 19.64 -13.89 15.11
C PRO A 27 20.97 -13.53 14.48
N THR A 28 22.02 -13.37 15.28
CA THR A 28 23.40 -13.41 14.80
C THR A 28 23.65 -14.85 14.38
N ARG A 29 23.26 -15.15 13.14
CA ARG A 29 23.41 -16.48 12.57
C ARG A 29 24.88 -16.69 12.22
N THR A 30 25.57 -17.49 13.03
CA THR A 30 26.82 -18.14 12.67
C THR A 30 26.48 -19.56 12.16
N GLY A 31 26.05 -19.70 10.90
CA GLY A 31 25.72 -20.99 10.26
C GLY A 31 25.47 -20.82 8.75
N PRO A 32 25.62 -21.87 7.91
CA PRO A 32 25.79 -21.74 6.46
C PRO A 32 24.60 -21.07 5.77
N GLU A 33 24.93 -20.25 4.76
CA GLU A 33 24.07 -19.28 4.09
C GLU A 33 22.79 -19.91 3.52
N ALA A 34 21.64 -19.31 3.86
CA ALA A 34 20.34 -19.72 3.32
C ALA A 34 20.22 -19.29 1.86
N ASP A 35 19.67 -20.16 1.02
CA ASP A 35 19.37 -19.79 -0.36
C ASP A 35 18.07 -18.98 -0.41
N VAL A 36 18.15 -17.72 -0.86
CA VAL A 36 17.01 -16.78 -0.86
C VAL A 36 16.61 -16.35 -2.26
N VAL A 37 15.31 -16.16 -2.49
CA VAL A 37 14.74 -15.50 -3.67
C VAL A 37 14.13 -14.18 -3.22
N VAL A 38 14.40 -13.10 -3.95
CA VAL A 38 13.82 -11.77 -3.70
C VAL A 38 13.07 -11.32 -4.95
N VAL A 39 11.83 -10.86 -4.78
CA VAL A 39 11.01 -10.26 -5.84
C VAL A 39 10.40 -8.95 -5.35
N GLY A 40 10.17 -8.02 -6.27
CA GLY A 40 9.43 -6.80 -6.01
C GLY A 40 8.03 -6.88 -6.60
N GLN A 41 7.03 -6.47 -5.85
CA GLN A 41 5.62 -6.40 -6.26
C GLN A 41 5.06 -5.09 -5.76
N GLY A 42 4.46 -4.27 -6.61
CA GLY A 42 3.82 -3.03 -6.18
C GLY A 42 2.33 -2.97 -6.50
N ASP A 43 1.62 -2.16 -5.73
CA ASP A 43 0.20 -1.81 -5.85
C ASP A 43 0.00 -0.31 -5.56
N GLN A 44 -1.21 0.14 -5.26
CA GLN A 44 -1.50 1.56 -4.98
C GLN A 44 -0.86 2.04 -3.66
N GLU A 45 -0.65 1.15 -2.69
CA GLU A 45 -0.18 1.50 -1.34
C GLU A 45 1.35 1.64 -1.33
N ALA A 46 2.08 0.64 -1.85
CA ALA A 46 3.54 0.64 -1.80
C ALA A 46 4.20 -0.25 -2.86
N PHE A 47 5.53 -0.13 -2.99
CA PHE A 47 6.38 -1.12 -3.63
C PHE A 47 6.88 -2.12 -2.58
N HIS A 48 6.37 -3.34 -2.61
CA HIS A 48 6.67 -4.40 -1.64
C HIS A 48 7.84 -5.27 -2.11
N LEU A 49 8.79 -5.47 -1.20
CA LEU A 49 9.88 -6.41 -1.36
C LEU A 49 9.51 -7.72 -0.66
N LEU A 50 9.41 -8.81 -1.42
CA LEU A 50 9.08 -10.14 -0.94
C LEU A 50 10.32 -11.04 -0.95
N ILE A 51 10.47 -11.86 0.07
CA ILE A 51 11.58 -12.82 0.20
C ILE A 51 11.07 -14.22 0.53
N ALA A 52 11.68 -15.22 -0.10
CA ALA A 52 11.47 -16.64 0.16
C ALA A 52 12.83 -17.32 0.38
N SER A 53 12.93 -18.24 1.35
CA SER A 53 14.22 -18.89 1.69
C SER A 53 14.11 -20.40 1.83
N ASP A 54 15.18 -21.14 1.49
CA ASP A 54 15.21 -22.60 1.58
C ASP A 54 14.98 -23.13 3.01
N LYS A 55 15.44 -22.41 4.04
CA LYS A 55 15.16 -22.74 5.45
C LYS A 55 13.67 -22.75 5.81
N ASP A 56 12.87 -21.95 5.10
CA ASP A 56 11.42 -21.81 5.31
C ASP A 56 10.62 -22.56 4.22
N GLY A 57 11.26 -23.48 3.49
CA GLY A 57 10.62 -24.19 2.37
C GLY A 57 10.25 -23.28 1.19
N TYR A 58 10.92 -22.14 1.06
CA TYR A 58 10.60 -21.04 0.14
C TYR A 58 9.19 -20.43 0.34
N ALA A 59 8.66 -20.45 1.56
CA ALA A 59 7.47 -19.67 1.88
C ALA A 59 7.78 -18.16 1.83
N TRP A 60 6.90 -17.38 1.19
CA TRP A 60 7.05 -15.93 1.07
C TRP A 60 6.80 -15.20 2.39
N ARG A 61 7.43 -14.03 2.52
CA ARG A 61 7.13 -13.00 3.50
C ARG A 61 7.46 -11.62 2.94
N THR A 62 6.76 -10.58 3.41
CA THR A 62 7.06 -9.18 3.06
C THR A 62 8.20 -8.66 3.93
N VAL A 63 9.34 -8.31 3.33
CA VAL A 63 10.50 -7.80 4.08
C VAL A 63 10.48 -6.28 4.23
N ALA A 64 9.94 -5.55 3.25
CA ALA A 64 9.73 -4.11 3.30
C ALA A 64 8.59 -3.68 2.35
N SER A 65 7.95 -2.55 2.63
CA SER A 65 6.96 -1.89 1.76
C SER A 65 7.36 -0.42 1.59
N LEU A 66 7.73 0.00 0.39
CA LEU A 66 8.29 1.33 0.13
C LEU A 66 7.26 2.25 -0.52
N SER A 67 6.90 3.35 0.14
CA SER A 67 5.96 4.37 -0.32
C SER A 67 6.44 5.77 0.06
N GLU A 68 5.80 6.83 -0.44
CA GLU A 68 6.03 8.20 0.04
C GLU A 68 4.71 8.83 0.50
N PRO A 69 4.68 9.46 1.68
CA PRO A 69 3.48 10.13 2.17
C PRO A 69 2.97 11.19 1.19
N GLY A 70 1.67 11.13 0.89
CA GLY A 70 0.99 12.06 -0.01
C GLY A 70 1.33 11.91 -1.49
N VAL A 71 2.03 10.85 -1.91
CA VAL A 71 2.24 10.56 -3.34
C VAL A 71 1.20 9.54 -3.79
N GLU A 72 0.19 10.02 -4.50
CA GLU A 72 -0.82 9.15 -5.08
C GLU A 72 -0.30 8.49 -6.36
N THR A 73 -0.58 7.20 -6.48
CA THR A 73 -0.31 6.47 -7.70
C THR A 73 -1.33 5.37 -7.90
N ASP A 74 -1.57 5.06 -9.16
CA ASP A 74 -2.29 3.87 -9.54
C ASP A 74 -1.53 2.57 -9.25
N ARG A 75 -0.19 2.64 -9.21
CA ARG A 75 0.68 1.53 -8.84
C ARG A 75 2.10 2.01 -8.58
N TRP A 76 2.69 1.62 -7.47
CA TRP A 76 4.13 1.71 -7.24
C TRP A 76 4.87 0.67 -8.07
N ILE A 77 6.00 1.06 -8.64
CA ILE A 77 6.91 0.20 -9.41
C ILE A 77 8.33 0.36 -8.88
N GLY A 78 9.20 -0.61 -9.18
CA GLY A 78 10.59 -0.49 -8.76
C GLY A 78 11.55 -1.50 -9.38
N ASN A 79 12.83 -1.15 -9.35
CA ASN A 79 13.95 -2.02 -9.70
C ASN A 79 14.66 -2.46 -8.42
N VAL A 80 14.95 -3.75 -8.31
CA VAL A 80 15.62 -4.35 -7.15
C VAL A 80 16.96 -4.93 -7.58
N CYS A 81 17.97 -4.71 -6.76
CA CYS A 81 19.27 -5.35 -6.91
C CYS A 81 19.76 -5.91 -5.57
N VAL A 82 20.11 -7.18 -5.51
CA VAL A 82 20.64 -7.83 -4.30
C VAL A 82 22.17 -7.74 -4.30
N THR A 83 22.73 -7.34 -3.16
CA THR A 83 24.17 -7.23 -2.92
C THR A 83 24.88 -8.57 -3.01
N GLY A 84 26.20 -8.54 -3.19
CA GLY A 84 26.99 -9.75 -3.33
C GLY A 84 26.99 -10.66 -2.10
N SER A 85 26.68 -10.18 -0.89
CA SER A 85 26.47 -11.05 0.27
C SER A 85 25.16 -11.85 0.20
N GLY A 86 24.13 -11.31 -0.46
CA GLY A 86 22.76 -11.78 -0.32
C GLY A 86 22.02 -11.20 0.88
N ASP A 87 22.65 -10.33 1.70
CA ASP A 87 22.09 -9.83 2.96
C ASP A 87 21.27 -8.55 2.78
N ARG A 88 21.52 -7.78 1.71
CA ARG A 88 20.85 -6.49 1.46
C ARG A 88 20.38 -6.36 0.04
N ALA A 89 19.27 -5.66 -0.15
CA ALA A 89 18.78 -5.20 -1.44
C ALA A 89 18.87 -3.68 -1.54
N VAL A 90 19.29 -3.19 -2.71
CA VAL A 90 19.12 -1.78 -3.08
C VAL A 90 17.91 -1.71 -3.98
N VAL A 91 16.99 -0.81 -3.67
CA VAL A 91 15.70 -0.67 -4.33
C VAL A 91 15.58 0.74 -4.87
N VAL A 92 15.19 0.86 -6.14
CA VAL A 92 14.75 2.12 -6.75
C VAL A 92 13.26 2.01 -7.01
N TYR A 93 12.43 2.87 -6.44
CA TYR A 93 10.97 2.82 -6.54
C TYR A 93 10.34 4.17 -6.89
N ALA A 94 9.15 4.15 -7.49
CA ALA A 94 8.36 5.32 -7.88
C ALA A 94 6.94 4.95 -8.31
N PRO A 95 6.00 5.91 -8.40
CA PRO A 95 4.75 5.79 -9.14
C PRO A 95 4.92 5.32 -10.60
N ARG A 96 4.03 4.45 -11.08
CA ARG A 96 4.05 3.91 -12.46
C ARG A 96 3.98 5.01 -13.51
N ALA A 97 3.12 6.01 -13.30
CA ALA A 97 2.90 7.14 -14.19
C ALA A 97 4.20 7.94 -14.47
N TRP A 98 5.19 7.91 -13.58
CA TRP A 98 6.47 8.60 -13.78
C TRP A 98 7.26 8.05 -14.96
N THR A 99 6.96 6.82 -15.42
CA THR A 99 7.55 6.27 -16.65
C THR A 99 7.07 6.95 -17.93
N ASN A 100 6.00 7.76 -17.86
CA ASN A 100 5.48 8.53 -18.99
C ASN A 100 6.13 9.94 -19.10
N SER A 101 6.88 10.38 -18.07
CA SER A 101 7.59 11.67 -18.07
C SER A 101 9.11 11.47 -18.22
N PRO A 102 9.78 12.12 -19.20
CA PRO A 102 11.23 12.00 -19.39
C PRO A 102 12.04 12.32 -18.13
N VAL A 103 11.76 13.47 -17.49
CA VAL A 103 12.48 13.96 -16.32
C VAL A 103 12.34 13.01 -15.14
N LEU A 104 11.13 12.48 -14.91
CA LEU A 104 10.86 11.59 -13.77
C LEU A 104 11.45 10.20 -13.97
N ALA A 105 11.43 9.70 -15.20
CA ALA A 105 12.11 8.45 -15.55
C ALA A 105 13.65 8.54 -15.39
N GLU A 106 14.23 9.73 -15.36
CA GLU A 106 15.68 9.97 -15.34
C GLU A 106 16.27 10.21 -13.97
N ARG A 107 15.53 10.92 -13.14
CA ARG A 107 15.99 11.38 -11.83
C ARG A 107 14.88 11.45 -10.79
N GLY A 108 13.71 10.87 -11.07
CA GLY A 108 12.61 10.82 -10.13
C GLY A 108 12.74 9.67 -9.13
N GLY A 109 13.36 8.55 -9.51
CA GLY A 109 13.35 7.33 -8.71
C GLY A 109 13.94 7.52 -7.31
N LEU A 110 13.22 7.04 -6.31
CA LEU A 110 13.59 7.10 -4.91
C LEU A 110 14.42 5.87 -4.56
N THR A 111 15.45 6.02 -3.72
CA THR A 111 16.42 4.94 -3.45
C THR A 111 16.35 4.51 -2.00
N ALA A 112 16.26 3.20 -1.75
CA ALA A 112 16.35 2.62 -0.42
C ALA A 112 17.33 1.43 -0.38
N VAL A 113 17.95 1.21 0.77
CA VAL A 113 18.65 -0.03 1.11
C VAL A 113 17.78 -0.79 2.10
N VAL A 114 17.47 -2.04 1.79
CA VAL A 114 16.68 -2.93 2.64
C VAL A 114 17.57 -4.05 3.14
N ASP A 115 17.64 -4.20 4.46
CA ASP A 115 18.26 -5.37 5.08
C ASP A 115 17.31 -6.57 4.96
N LEU A 116 17.75 -7.61 4.24
CA LEU A 116 16.89 -8.75 3.90
C LEU A 116 16.62 -9.67 5.09
N HIS A 117 17.40 -9.56 6.17
CA HIS A 117 17.21 -10.37 7.38
C HIS A 117 16.22 -9.72 8.33
N THR A 118 16.41 -8.43 8.61
CA THR A 118 15.66 -7.68 9.62
C THR A 118 14.45 -6.94 9.04
N GLY A 119 14.49 -6.61 7.74
CA GLY A 119 13.54 -5.71 7.11
C GLY A 119 13.75 -4.24 7.40
N ALA A 120 14.89 -3.86 8.00
CA ALA A 120 15.24 -2.46 8.20
C ALA A 120 15.37 -1.73 6.85
N VAL A 121 14.87 -0.50 6.79
CA VAL A 121 14.87 0.33 5.57
C VAL A 121 15.66 1.61 5.80
N ASP A 122 16.76 1.76 5.05
CA ASP A 122 17.52 3.00 4.96
C ASP A 122 17.21 3.69 3.64
N LYS A 123 16.33 4.72 3.65
CA LYS A 123 16.13 5.57 2.48
C LYS A 123 17.38 6.43 2.25
N VAL A 124 18.03 6.27 1.10
CA VAL A 124 19.35 6.84 0.80
C VAL A 124 19.16 8.20 0.14
N PRO A 125 19.89 9.27 0.54
CA PRO A 125 19.73 10.62 -0.03
C PRO A 125 20.28 10.74 -1.46
N VAL A 126 19.73 9.98 -2.40
CA VAL A 126 20.10 9.97 -3.81
C VAL A 126 18.88 9.62 -4.65
N ARG A 127 18.53 10.50 -5.59
CA ARG A 127 17.54 10.17 -6.62
C ARG A 127 18.16 9.32 -7.71
N SER A 128 17.35 8.67 -8.53
CA SER A 128 17.84 7.68 -9.46
C SER A 128 17.02 7.65 -10.74
N SER A 129 17.61 7.09 -11.80
CA SER A 129 16.84 6.74 -12.98
C SER A 129 15.97 5.52 -12.69
N LEU A 130 14.75 5.52 -13.22
CA LEU A 130 13.85 4.36 -13.22
C LEU A 130 14.24 3.30 -14.26
N ALA A 131 15.32 3.52 -15.01
CA ALA A 131 15.81 2.57 -15.99
C ALA A 131 16.29 1.27 -15.34
N TYR A 132 16.11 0.16 -16.06
CA TYR A 132 16.34 -1.22 -15.59
C TYR A 132 17.71 -1.52 -14.95
N PHE A 133 18.69 -0.65 -15.17
CA PHE A 133 20.08 -0.82 -14.76
C PHE A 133 20.45 -0.03 -13.51
N SER A 134 19.49 0.71 -12.93
CA SER A 134 19.64 1.42 -11.66
C SER A 134 18.65 0.81 -10.67
N PRO A 135 19.10 0.23 -9.55
CA PRO A 135 20.49 0.18 -9.05
C PRO A 135 21.34 -0.93 -9.70
N GLY A 136 22.68 -0.81 -9.61
CA GLY A 136 23.63 -1.85 -10.03
C GLY A 136 24.56 -2.30 -8.90
N CYS A 137 24.45 -3.55 -8.45
CA CYS A 137 25.21 -4.08 -7.30
C CYS A 137 26.53 -4.72 -7.71
N GLY A 138 27.48 -4.69 -6.78
CA GLY A 138 28.76 -5.35 -6.90
C GLY A 138 28.75 -6.77 -6.34
N ALA A 139 29.92 -7.42 -6.41
CA ALA A 139 30.18 -8.71 -5.78
C ALA A 139 30.31 -8.64 -4.24
N GLY A 140 30.08 -7.47 -3.62
CA GLY A 140 30.06 -7.26 -2.17
C GLY A 140 28.99 -6.25 -1.76
N GLU A 141 29.24 -5.49 -0.70
CA GLU A 141 28.29 -4.54 -0.06
C GLU A 141 28.28 -3.14 -0.68
N GLN A 142 28.48 -3.06 -1.99
CA GLN A 142 28.42 -1.79 -2.70
C GLN A 142 27.46 -1.88 -3.87
N ALA A 143 26.76 -0.79 -4.12
CA ALA A 143 25.98 -0.58 -5.32
C ALA A 143 26.37 0.74 -5.99
N VAL A 144 25.96 0.91 -7.23
CA VAL A 144 26.04 2.18 -7.94
C VAL A 144 24.64 2.58 -8.36
N ILE A 145 24.25 3.79 -7.97
CA ILE A 145 23.06 4.49 -8.46
C ILE A 145 23.46 5.30 -9.66
N THR A 146 22.68 5.17 -10.73
CA THR A 146 22.88 5.97 -11.93
C THR A 146 21.87 7.10 -11.97
N GLN A 147 22.39 8.32 -12.06
CA GLN A 147 21.63 9.53 -12.32
C GLN A 147 22.01 10.07 -13.70
N SER A 148 21.01 10.32 -14.52
CA SER A 148 21.18 11.21 -15.67
C SER A 148 21.16 12.63 -15.12
N ARG A 149 22.25 13.40 -15.27
CA ARG A 149 22.35 14.74 -14.68
C ARG A 149 21.56 15.75 -15.52
N GLY A 150 20.28 15.94 -15.20
CA GLY A 150 19.39 16.93 -15.84
C GLY A 150 19.59 18.39 -15.37
N GLU A 151 19.31 19.31 -16.30
CA GLU A 151 19.07 20.78 -16.30
C GLU A 151 19.74 21.77 -15.31
N ASP A 152 19.91 21.53 -14.00
CA ASP A 152 20.09 22.67 -13.04
C ASP A 152 21.53 23.12 -12.72
N ASP A 153 22.57 22.47 -13.26
CA ASP A 153 23.97 22.78 -12.88
C ASP A 153 24.83 23.38 -14.01
N SER A 154 24.25 23.75 -15.16
CA SER A 154 25.05 24.16 -16.34
C SER A 154 24.68 25.49 -16.99
N ALA A 155 24.52 26.54 -16.21
CA ALA A 155 24.52 27.92 -16.73
C ALA A 155 25.82 28.33 -17.46
N ASP A 156 26.78 27.41 -17.69
CA ASP A 156 28.14 27.65 -18.15
C ASP A 156 28.54 26.92 -19.47
N GLY A 157 27.64 26.15 -20.10
CA GLY A 157 27.96 25.44 -21.35
C GLY A 157 28.86 24.20 -21.22
N SER A 158 29.02 23.62 -20.03
CA SER A 158 29.77 22.36 -19.81
C SER A 158 29.15 21.13 -20.50
N ALA A 159 29.88 20.04 -20.78
CA ALA A 159 29.34 18.84 -21.44
C ALA A 159 28.40 18.00 -20.53
N ALA A 160 27.40 17.31 -21.11
CA ALA A 160 26.52 16.38 -20.39
C ALA A 160 27.27 15.25 -19.68
N ARG A 161 26.78 14.88 -18.49
CA ARG A 161 27.44 13.90 -17.64
C ARG A 161 26.45 12.88 -17.06
N THR A 162 26.85 11.61 -17.04
CA THR A 162 26.22 10.61 -16.16
C THR A 162 26.82 10.76 -14.77
N ARG A 163 25.97 10.98 -13.78
CA ARG A 163 26.39 10.98 -12.38
C ARG A 163 26.26 9.58 -11.81
N LEU A 164 27.38 9.02 -11.39
CA LEU A 164 27.45 7.71 -10.76
C LEU A 164 27.69 7.92 -9.26
N VAL A 165 26.79 7.40 -8.44
CA VAL A 165 26.87 7.52 -6.98
C VAL A 165 27.01 6.13 -6.40
N THR A 166 28.16 5.83 -5.81
CA THR A 166 28.34 4.58 -5.06
C THR A 166 27.52 4.64 -3.78
N VAL A 167 26.87 3.55 -3.41
CA VAL A 167 26.16 3.38 -2.14
C VAL A 167 26.88 2.29 -1.35
N ASP A 168 27.28 2.62 -0.12
CA ASP A 168 27.76 1.66 0.88
C ASP A 168 26.51 1.10 1.58
N THR A 169 26.14 -0.14 1.24
CA THR A 169 24.88 -0.74 1.72
C THR A 169 24.96 -1.10 3.20
N THR A 170 26.15 -1.22 3.78
CA THR A 170 26.30 -1.50 5.22
C THR A 170 25.97 -0.30 6.11
N LYS A 171 25.99 0.91 5.54
CA LYS A 171 25.82 2.16 6.28
C LYS A 171 24.65 3.01 5.78
N GLY A 172 24.01 2.64 4.67
CA GLY A 172 23.00 3.47 4.01
C GLY A 172 23.55 4.80 3.47
N THR A 173 24.88 4.92 3.27
CA THR A 173 25.53 6.20 2.89
C THR A 173 25.96 6.23 1.43
N THR A 174 25.97 7.43 0.85
CA THR A 174 26.48 7.67 -0.50
C THR A 174 27.96 8.07 -0.50
N GLY A 175 28.69 7.60 -1.52
CA GLY A 175 30.02 8.06 -1.86
C GLY A 175 29.98 9.38 -2.65
N LYS A 176 31.15 9.98 -2.87
CA LYS A 176 31.27 11.19 -3.70
C LYS A 176 30.76 10.89 -5.12
N PRO A 177 29.81 11.68 -5.66
CA PRO A 177 29.36 11.50 -7.04
C PRO A 177 30.51 11.63 -8.03
N VAL A 178 30.57 10.70 -8.99
CA VAL A 178 31.50 10.72 -10.11
C VAL A 178 30.74 11.11 -11.36
N ASP A 179 31.01 12.31 -11.87
CA ASP A 179 30.40 12.79 -13.11
C ASP A 179 31.25 12.35 -14.31
N VAL A 180 30.68 11.48 -15.14
CA VAL A 180 31.33 10.95 -16.35
C VAL A 180 30.78 11.67 -17.57
N VAL A 181 31.64 12.18 -18.45
CA VAL A 181 31.19 12.75 -19.73
C VAL A 181 30.60 11.65 -20.60
N GLY A 182 29.37 11.85 -21.08
CA GLY A 182 28.65 10.82 -21.83
C GLY A 182 27.73 9.95 -21.00
N GLN A 183 26.98 9.11 -21.69
CA GLN A 183 26.14 8.12 -21.06
C GLN A 183 26.90 6.89 -20.67
N ILE A 184 26.64 6.52 -19.44
CA ILE A 184 27.08 5.28 -18.86
C ILE A 184 25.84 4.52 -18.35
N THR A 185 25.70 3.25 -18.72
CA THR A 185 24.61 2.37 -18.25
C THR A 185 25.15 1.16 -17.52
N SER A 186 24.28 0.47 -16.76
CA SER A 186 24.65 -0.79 -16.09
C SER A 186 25.94 -0.66 -15.26
N ALA A 187 26.08 0.49 -14.60
CA ALA A 187 27.23 0.77 -13.76
C ALA A 187 27.18 -0.12 -12.51
N VAL A 188 28.29 -0.79 -12.22
CA VAL A 188 28.45 -1.69 -11.08
C VAL A 188 29.81 -1.48 -10.42
N PRO A 189 29.91 -1.63 -9.10
CA PRO A 189 31.19 -1.65 -8.42
C PRO A 189 31.89 -3.00 -8.65
N ALA A 190 33.11 -2.97 -9.21
CA ALA A 190 33.92 -4.15 -9.49
C ALA A 190 35.41 -3.85 -9.26
N SER A 191 36.09 -4.70 -8.49
CA SER A 191 37.54 -4.62 -8.23
C SER A 191 37.99 -3.22 -7.75
N GLY A 192 37.21 -2.59 -6.87
CA GLY A 192 37.52 -1.26 -6.30
C GLY A 192 37.31 -0.09 -7.26
N ARG A 193 36.64 -0.30 -8.39
CA ARG A 193 36.33 0.72 -9.41
C ARG A 193 34.87 0.61 -9.84
N ILE A 194 34.35 1.61 -10.54
CA ILE A 194 33.06 1.48 -11.21
C ILE A 194 33.32 0.96 -12.62
N VAL A 195 32.66 -0.13 -13.00
CA VAL A 195 32.64 -0.67 -14.36
C VAL A 195 31.27 -0.46 -14.93
N ALA A 196 31.21 -0.06 -16.20
CA ALA A 196 29.93 0.27 -16.81
C ALA A 196 29.95 0.12 -18.33
N ALA A 197 28.77 0.17 -18.92
CA ALA A 197 28.57 0.11 -20.35
C ALA A 197 28.64 1.52 -20.95
N ALA A 198 29.43 1.64 -22.01
CA ALA A 198 29.32 2.70 -22.99
C ALA A 198 28.98 2.05 -24.34
N ALA A 199 28.50 2.82 -25.32
CA ALA A 199 28.20 2.24 -26.63
C ALA A 199 29.40 1.50 -27.27
N GLY A 200 29.18 0.27 -27.74
CA GLY A 200 30.21 -0.57 -28.36
C GLY A 200 31.45 -0.87 -27.49
N ARG A 201 31.43 -0.60 -26.18
CA ARG A 201 32.53 -0.97 -25.26
C ARG A 201 32.13 -1.02 -23.78
N LEU A 202 32.84 -1.85 -23.05
CA LEU A 202 32.87 -1.82 -21.58
C LEU A 202 33.96 -0.87 -21.10
N VAL A 203 33.68 -0.06 -20.07
CA VAL A 203 34.62 0.93 -19.54
C VAL A 203 34.81 0.81 -18.02
N ALA A 204 36.01 1.15 -17.55
CA ALA A 204 36.28 1.43 -16.14
C ALA A 204 36.27 2.95 -15.92
N VAL A 205 35.57 3.39 -14.90
CA VAL A 205 35.40 4.81 -14.54
C VAL A 205 36.40 5.17 -13.45
N HIS A 206 37.14 6.27 -13.66
CA HIS A 206 38.03 6.85 -12.66
C HIS A 206 37.27 7.80 -11.71
N PRO A 207 37.78 8.07 -10.50
CA PRO A 207 37.18 9.03 -9.58
C PRO A 207 37.04 10.47 -10.12
N ASP A 208 37.79 10.82 -11.16
CA ASP A 208 37.74 12.12 -11.85
C ASP A 208 36.79 12.15 -13.07
N GLY A 209 36.09 11.04 -13.35
CA GLY A 209 35.16 10.91 -14.47
C GLY A 209 35.79 10.43 -15.78
N ARG A 210 37.11 10.16 -15.82
CA ARG A 210 37.78 9.63 -17.01
C ARG A 210 37.41 8.16 -17.26
N LEU A 211 37.33 7.76 -18.54
CA LEU A 211 36.98 6.40 -18.97
C LEU A 211 38.18 5.65 -19.56
N ASP A 212 38.48 4.46 -19.03
CA ASP A 212 39.38 3.49 -19.67
C ASP A 212 38.56 2.41 -20.36
N THR A 213 38.87 2.07 -21.61
CA THR A 213 38.22 0.96 -22.31
C THR A 213 38.73 -0.38 -21.77
N LEU A 214 37.83 -1.24 -21.28
CA LEU A 214 38.14 -2.60 -20.84
C LEU A 214 38.01 -3.60 -21.98
N ALA A 215 36.96 -3.51 -22.78
CA ALA A 215 36.71 -4.39 -23.93
C ALA A 215 35.84 -3.68 -24.97
N LYS A 216 36.04 -3.99 -26.25
CA LYS A 216 35.09 -3.62 -27.32
C LYS A 216 33.95 -4.64 -27.39
N THR A 217 32.76 -4.18 -27.75
CA THR A 217 31.53 -4.97 -27.85
C THR A 217 30.82 -4.68 -29.17
N ALA A 218 29.87 -5.53 -29.56
CA ALA A 218 29.13 -5.37 -30.81
C ALA A 218 28.07 -4.25 -30.74
N SER A 219 27.53 -4.02 -29.55
CA SER A 219 26.60 -2.92 -29.22
C SER A 219 26.85 -2.42 -27.79
N THR A 220 26.01 -1.52 -27.25
CA THR A 220 26.07 -1.15 -25.83
C THR A 220 25.80 -2.39 -24.96
N PRO A 221 26.77 -2.89 -24.18
CA PRO A 221 26.56 -4.10 -23.38
C PRO A 221 25.57 -3.81 -22.24
N SER A 222 24.91 -4.86 -21.77
CA SER A 222 23.91 -4.81 -20.70
C SER A 222 24.17 -5.90 -19.67
N ARG A 223 23.42 -5.89 -18.56
CA ARG A 223 23.49 -6.93 -17.51
C ARG A 223 24.91 -7.18 -17.01
N ILE A 224 25.68 -6.10 -16.85
CA ILE A 224 27.04 -6.17 -16.33
C ILE A 224 26.95 -6.65 -14.87
N THR A 225 27.57 -7.78 -14.59
CA THR A 225 27.52 -8.46 -13.30
C THR A 225 28.95 -8.79 -12.86
N PRO A 226 29.44 -8.19 -11.77
CA PRO A 226 30.77 -8.49 -11.24
C PRO A 226 30.85 -9.90 -10.68
N ASP A 227 32.00 -10.56 -10.89
CA ASP A 227 32.29 -11.84 -10.27
C ASP A 227 33.36 -11.72 -9.18
N GLN A 228 33.34 -12.64 -8.21
CA GLN A 228 34.30 -12.68 -7.11
C GLN A 228 35.76 -12.88 -7.53
N ALA A 229 36.02 -13.30 -8.79
CA ALA A 229 37.37 -13.45 -9.33
C ALA A 229 37.90 -12.15 -9.97
N GLY A 230 37.28 -11.00 -9.68
CA GLY A 230 37.73 -9.67 -10.09
C GLY A 230 37.45 -9.34 -11.56
N GLY A 231 36.57 -10.11 -12.21
CA GLY A 231 36.06 -9.82 -13.55
C GLY A 231 34.63 -9.33 -13.54
N VAL A 232 34.13 -9.04 -14.74
CA VAL A 232 32.71 -8.75 -14.98
C VAL A 232 32.21 -9.61 -16.13
N VAL A 233 31.01 -10.14 -15.96
CA VAL A 233 30.26 -10.86 -16.99
C VAL A 233 29.18 -9.92 -17.53
N TYR A 234 28.96 -9.91 -18.84
CA TYR A 234 28.00 -9.00 -19.47
C TYR A 234 27.36 -9.63 -20.69
N LEU A 235 26.18 -9.11 -21.07
CA LEU A 235 25.46 -9.49 -22.28
C LEU A 235 25.75 -8.47 -23.40
N ASP A 236 26.32 -8.97 -24.49
CA ASP A 236 26.63 -8.23 -25.72
C ASP A 236 25.64 -8.64 -26.82
N ALA A 237 24.93 -7.67 -27.42
CA ALA A 237 23.98 -7.96 -28.49
C ALA A 237 24.68 -7.83 -29.86
N ALA A 238 24.83 -8.95 -30.56
CA ALA A 238 25.38 -9.05 -31.91
C ALA A 238 24.24 -9.38 -32.88
N GLY A 239 23.47 -8.36 -33.27
CA GLY A 239 22.20 -8.55 -33.99
C GLY A 239 21.16 -9.24 -33.10
N GLU A 240 20.48 -10.27 -33.61
CA GLU A 240 19.51 -11.07 -32.83
C GLU A 240 20.17 -12.17 -31.97
N ARG A 241 21.51 -12.19 -31.87
CA ARG A 241 22.26 -13.12 -31.02
C ARG A 241 22.77 -12.40 -29.77
N GLY A 242 22.53 -12.99 -28.60
CA GLY A 242 23.10 -12.55 -27.33
C GLY A 242 24.38 -13.33 -27.03
N GLU A 243 25.51 -12.65 -26.91
CA GLU A 243 26.78 -13.21 -26.47
C GLU A 243 27.03 -12.85 -25.00
N ILE A 244 27.14 -13.85 -24.14
CA ILE A 244 27.53 -13.68 -22.74
C ILE A 244 29.04 -13.78 -22.66
N ARG A 245 29.69 -12.68 -22.24
CA ARG A 245 31.15 -12.57 -22.25
C ARG A 245 31.66 -12.16 -20.88
N ARG A 246 32.90 -12.54 -20.58
CA ARG A 246 33.63 -12.13 -19.37
C ARG A 246 34.88 -11.37 -19.73
N VAL A 247 35.18 -10.30 -18.98
CA VAL A 247 36.46 -9.60 -19.08
C VAL A 247 37.02 -9.31 -17.68
N PRO A 248 38.33 -9.54 -17.42
CA PRO A 248 38.97 -9.11 -16.19
C PRO A 248 38.99 -7.57 -16.07
N VAL A 249 38.76 -7.05 -14.86
CA VAL A 249 38.85 -5.59 -14.62
C VAL A 249 40.31 -5.23 -14.37
N THR A 250 40.98 -4.68 -15.39
CA THR A 250 42.39 -4.28 -15.33
C THR A 250 42.60 -2.85 -15.82
N SER A 251 43.81 -2.32 -15.71
CA SER A 251 44.19 -0.99 -16.19
C SER A 251 44.41 -0.91 -17.71
N THR A 252 44.39 -2.03 -18.43
CA THR A 252 44.60 -2.08 -19.89
C THR A 252 43.48 -2.85 -20.60
N PRO A 253 43.13 -2.51 -21.85
CA PRO A 253 42.10 -3.23 -22.59
C PRO A 253 42.45 -4.72 -22.73
N GLN A 254 41.49 -5.59 -22.41
CA GLN A 254 41.63 -7.04 -22.50
C GLN A 254 40.70 -7.61 -23.57
N ARG A 255 41.04 -8.80 -24.08
CA ARG A 255 40.13 -9.55 -24.95
C ARG A 255 39.05 -10.21 -24.10
N SER A 256 37.79 -9.97 -24.42
CA SER A 256 36.66 -10.63 -23.75
C SER A 256 36.58 -12.11 -24.13
N MET A 257 36.30 -12.95 -23.14
CA MET A 257 36.10 -14.39 -23.29
C MET A 257 34.60 -14.67 -23.48
N LEU A 258 34.22 -15.36 -24.56
CA LEU A 258 32.86 -15.84 -24.74
C LEU A 258 32.59 -16.99 -23.76
N LEU A 259 31.62 -16.82 -22.87
CA LEU A 259 31.18 -17.85 -21.93
C LEU A 259 30.06 -18.70 -22.51
N ALA A 260 29.05 -18.04 -23.08
CA ALA A 260 27.92 -18.68 -23.71
C ALA A 260 27.27 -17.76 -24.73
N ASP A 261 26.39 -18.31 -25.57
CA ASP A 261 25.52 -17.51 -26.42
C ASP A 261 24.19 -18.19 -26.70
N GLY A 262 23.24 -17.44 -27.23
CA GLY A 262 21.94 -17.92 -27.66
C GLY A 262 21.14 -16.83 -28.40
N PRO A 263 19.86 -17.07 -28.71
CA PRO A 263 18.96 -16.02 -29.17
C PRO A 263 18.92 -14.88 -28.14
N LEU A 264 19.06 -13.64 -28.58
CA LEU A 264 19.23 -12.48 -27.69
C LEU A 264 18.16 -12.39 -26.60
N ARG A 265 16.90 -12.67 -26.96
CA ARG A 265 15.74 -12.60 -26.06
C ARG A 265 15.61 -13.78 -25.11
N SER A 266 16.41 -14.82 -25.32
CA SER A 266 16.33 -16.07 -24.55
C SER A 266 17.54 -16.27 -23.66
N VAL A 267 18.43 -15.27 -23.52
CA VAL A 267 19.60 -15.36 -22.66
C VAL A 267 19.70 -14.11 -21.77
N ASP A 268 20.11 -14.31 -20.52
CA ASP A 268 20.26 -13.23 -19.54
C ASP A 268 21.39 -13.56 -18.56
N VAL A 269 21.90 -12.53 -17.88
CA VAL A 269 22.96 -12.64 -16.86
C VAL A 269 22.42 -12.06 -15.55
N ARG A 270 22.56 -12.82 -14.46
CA ARG A 270 22.10 -12.43 -13.11
C ARG A 270 23.23 -12.59 -12.08
N GLY A 271 23.23 -11.73 -11.07
CA GLY A 271 24.08 -11.90 -9.89
C GLY A 271 23.52 -12.95 -8.94
N GLY A 272 24.40 -13.67 -8.27
CA GLY A 272 24.10 -14.52 -7.12
C GLY A 272 24.93 -14.12 -5.91
N ALA A 273 24.70 -14.78 -4.79
CA ALA A 273 25.48 -14.56 -3.57
C ALA A 273 26.96 -14.92 -3.76
N HIS A 274 27.78 -14.32 -2.93
CA HIS A 274 29.25 -14.34 -2.88
C HIS A 274 29.91 -14.01 -4.22
N GLY A 275 29.34 -13.04 -4.94
CA GLY A 275 29.85 -12.64 -6.26
C GLY A 275 29.82 -13.77 -7.28
N SER A 276 28.89 -14.72 -7.14
CA SER A 276 28.61 -15.69 -8.19
C SER A 276 27.78 -15.06 -9.31
N VAL A 277 27.94 -15.57 -10.53
CA VAL A 277 27.19 -15.12 -11.71
C VAL A 277 26.41 -16.30 -12.27
N GLN A 278 25.15 -16.05 -12.60
CA GLN A 278 24.22 -17.04 -13.12
C GLN A 278 23.90 -16.71 -14.58
N LEU A 279 24.14 -17.66 -15.47
CA LEU A 279 23.74 -17.59 -16.86
C LEU A 279 22.38 -18.28 -16.99
N THR A 280 21.36 -17.55 -17.40
CA THR A 280 19.97 -18.06 -17.47
C THR A 280 19.47 -18.08 -18.92
N GLY A 281 18.52 -18.97 -19.19
CA GLY A 281 17.85 -19.04 -20.49
C GLY A 281 18.38 -20.13 -21.43
N SER A 282 17.99 -20.05 -22.70
CA SER A 282 18.29 -21.03 -23.77
C SER A 282 19.67 -20.79 -24.38
N LEU A 283 20.71 -21.32 -23.74
CA LEU A 283 22.10 -21.24 -24.21
C LEU A 283 22.39 -22.28 -25.33
N THR A 284 22.82 -21.82 -26.50
CA THR A 284 23.19 -22.63 -27.68
C THR A 284 24.64 -23.15 -27.61
N ARG A 285 25.60 -22.28 -27.27
CA ARG A 285 27.01 -22.66 -27.07
C ARG A 285 27.42 -22.35 -25.64
N ARG A 286 28.25 -23.23 -25.05
CA ARG A 286 28.82 -23.07 -23.70
C ARG A 286 30.32 -23.36 -23.76
N ALA A 287 31.13 -22.41 -23.30
CA ALA A 287 32.55 -22.62 -23.05
C ALA A 287 32.77 -23.22 -21.65
N ALA A 288 34.01 -23.57 -21.32
CA ALA A 288 34.37 -23.89 -19.94
C ALA A 288 34.14 -22.65 -19.05
N LEU A 289 33.29 -22.79 -18.04
CA LEU A 289 32.91 -21.67 -17.17
C LEU A 289 33.90 -21.49 -16.01
N PRO A 290 34.25 -20.24 -15.64
CA PRO A 290 35.00 -19.97 -14.42
C PRO A 290 34.24 -20.47 -13.18
N PRO A 291 34.92 -20.80 -12.07
CA PRO A 291 34.27 -21.31 -10.85
C PRO A 291 33.17 -20.41 -10.27
N ALA A 292 33.27 -19.10 -10.49
CA ALA A 292 32.28 -18.13 -10.04
C ALA A 292 31.03 -18.07 -10.95
N VAL A 293 31.02 -18.73 -12.11
CA VAL A 293 29.94 -18.67 -13.09
C VAL A 293 29.26 -20.03 -13.22
N ARG A 294 27.93 -20.05 -13.13
CA ARG A 294 27.11 -21.26 -13.28
C ARG A 294 25.96 -21.04 -14.26
N VAL A 295 25.43 -22.13 -14.80
CA VAL A 295 24.20 -22.10 -15.60
C VAL A 295 23.01 -22.46 -14.71
N VAL A 296 21.92 -21.71 -14.85
CA VAL A 296 20.60 -22.07 -14.34
C VAL A 296 19.74 -22.37 -15.57
N ASP A 297 19.60 -23.65 -15.89
CA ASP A 297 18.93 -24.12 -17.11
C ASP A 297 17.42 -23.80 -17.07
N GLY A 298 16.87 -23.32 -18.19
CA GLY A 298 15.45 -22.98 -18.31
C GLY A 298 15.19 -21.82 -19.29
N THR A 299 14.01 -21.22 -19.20
CA THR A 299 13.73 -19.90 -19.78
C THR A 299 14.38 -18.80 -18.95
N VAL A 300 14.40 -17.55 -19.43
CA VAL A 300 14.84 -16.41 -18.61
C VAL A 300 13.77 -16.18 -17.53
N PRO A 301 14.09 -16.36 -16.23
CA PRO A 301 13.07 -16.28 -15.18
C PRO A 301 12.87 -14.84 -14.69
N LEU A 302 11.76 -14.59 -13.98
CA LEU A 302 11.53 -13.36 -13.22
C LEU A 302 12.69 -13.14 -12.23
N ALA A 303 12.96 -14.15 -11.40
CA ALA A 303 14.02 -14.11 -10.39
C ALA A 303 14.73 -15.46 -10.28
N THR A 304 15.97 -15.43 -9.82
CA THR A 304 16.74 -16.62 -9.42
C THR A 304 17.09 -16.52 -7.95
N SER A 305 17.11 -17.66 -7.30
CA SER A 305 17.65 -17.78 -5.94
C SER A 305 19.13 -17.40 -5.89
N SER A 306 19.57 -16.88 -4.74
CA SER A 306 20.91 -16.38 -4.49
C SER A 306 22.02 -17.39 -4.83
N LEU A 307 21.79 -18.67 -4.60
CA LEU A 307 22.67 -19.79 -4.90
C LEU A 307 22.25 -20.52 -6.19
N GLY A 308 21.29 -20.01 -6.95
CA GLY A 308 20.87 -20.56 -8.24
C GLY A 308 20.30 -21.98 -8.15
N LYS A 309 19.78 -22.40 -6.99
CA LYS A 309 19.15 -23.73 -6.81
C LYS A 309 17.73 -23.75 -7.38
N VAL A 310 17.07 -22.60 -7.38
CA VAL A 310 15.69 -22.40 -7.86
C VAL A 310 15.61 -21.15 -8.74
N SER A 311 14.82 -21.23 -9.82
CA SER A 311 14.34 -20.08 -10.59
C SER A 311 12.83 -19.91 -10.39
N VAL A 312 12.36 -18.66 -10.33
CA VAL A 312 10.96 -18.34 -10.04
C VAL A 312 10.39 -17.50 -11.18
N ASP A 313 9.16 -17.86 -11.58
CA ASP A 313 8.32 -17.11 -12.53
C ASP A 313 6.91 -16.92 -11.94
N VAL A 314 6.15 -15.94 -12.45
CA VAL A 314 4.75 -15.77 -12.06
C VAL A 314 3.91 -16.84 -12.75
N ALA A 315 3.08 -17.55 -11.99
CA ALA A 315 2.10 -18.44 -12.58
C ALA A 315 1.03 -17.58 -13.30
N PRO A 316 0.53 -17.97 -14.48
CA PRO A 316 -0.56 -17.26 -15.12
C PRO A 316 -1.84 -17.44 -14.28
N THR A 317 -2.10 -16.52 -13.37
CA THR A 317 -3.33 -16.44 -12.57
C THR A 317 -4.06 -15.13 -12.87
N VAL A 318 -5.33 -15.28 -13.23
CA VAL A 318 -6.28 -14.22 -13.55
C VAL A 318 -7.06 -13.93 -12.27
N THR A 319 -6.56 -13.04 -11.41
CA THR A 319 -7.35 -12.31 -10.39
C THR A 319 -6.41 -11.43 -9.56
N GLU A 320 -6.19 -10.17 -9.96
CA GLU A 320 -5.75 -9.13 -9.02
C GLU A 320 -7.03 -8.48 -8.46
N GLN A 321 -7.55 -8.92 -7.30
CA GLN A 321 -8.66 -8.22 -6.64
C GLN A 321 -8.13 -6.93 -5.99
N LEU A 322 -8.58 -5.75 -6.43
CA LEU A 322 -8.16 -4.43 -5.91
C LEU A 322 -8.72 -4.09 -4.50
N LYS A 323 -9.17 -5.08 -3.71
CA LYS A 323 -9.64 -4.81 -2.33
C LYS A 323 -8.57 -5.01 -1.26
N THR A 324 -7.49 -5.69 -1.60
CA THR A 324 -6.30 -5.96 -0.77
C THR A 324 -5.17 -6.29 -1.74
N ALA A 325 -3.91 -5.94 -1.44
CA ALA A 325 -2.75 -6.33 -2.25
C ALA A 325 -2.91 -7.77 -2.81
N PRO A 326 -2.91 -7.99 -4.14
CA PRO A 326 -3.40 -9.24 -4.69
C PRO A 326 -2.45 -10.41 -4.42
N GLU A 327 -3.01 -11.55 -4.01
CA GLU A 327 -2.26 -12.79 -3.84
C GLU A 327 -1.72 -13.26 -5.20
N THR A 328 -0.39 -13.35 -5.31
CA THR A 328 0.31 -13.77 -6.52
C THR A 328 0.83 -15.19 -6.35
N THR A 329 0.50 -16.06 -7.31
CA THR A 329 1.08 -17.40 -7.37
C THR A 329 2.38 -17.38 -8.16
N TYR A 330 3.46 -17.87 -7.57
CA TYR A 330 4.76 -18.05 -8.21
C TYR A 330 5.03 -19.53 -8.48
N THR A 331 5.56 -19.85 -9.65
CA THR A 331 6.05 -21.18 -10.00
C THR A 331 7.58 -21.20 -9.87
N ALA A 332 8.07 -22.05 -8.98
CA ALA A 332 9.49 -22.28 -8.74
C ALA A 332 9.95 -23.55 -9.45
N ARG A 333 11.07 -23.48 -10.20
CA ARG A 333 11.72 -24.62 -10.86
C ARG A 333 13.07 -24.91 -10.20
N VAL A 334 13.32 -26.18 -9.88
CA VAL A 334 14.58 -26.62 -9.26
C VAL A 334 15.64 -26.84 -10.34
N ALA A 335 16.76 -26.14 -10.22
CA ALA A 335 17.87 -26.17 -11.17
C ALA A 335 18.41 -27.59 -11.38
N GLY A 336 18.74 -27.93 -12.63
CA GLY A 336 19.24 -29.26 -13.01
C GLY A 336 18.19 -30.38 -12.96
N THR A 337 16.91 -30.05 -12.75
CA THR A 337 15.81 -31.02 -12.73
C THR A 337 14.57 -30.50 -13.47
N ASP A 338 13.62 -31.38 -13.75
CA ASP A 338 12.30 -31.02 -14.29
C ASP A 338 11.24 -30.80 -13.21
N ARG A 339 11.63 -30.71 -11.93
CA ARG A 339 10.69 -30.51 -10.82
C ARG A 339 10.30 -29.05 -10.67
N THR A 340 9.00 -28.81 -10.51
CA THR A 340 8.43 -27.50 -10.18
C THR A 340 7.52 -27.59 -8.96
N PHE A 341 7.32 -26.46 -8.30
CA PHE A 341 6.35 -26.30 -7.21
C PHE A 341 5.78 -24.88 -7.24
N GLN A 342 4.60 -24.70 -6.63
CA GLN A 342 3.92 -23.40 -6.58
C GLN A 342 3.87 -22.87 -5.15
N MET A 343 3.91 -21.54 -5.04
CA MET A 343 3.88 -20.81 -3.78
C MET A 343 3.08 -19.52 -3.97
N THR A 344 2.25 -19.15 -3.01
CA THR A 344 1.48 -17.90 -3.05
C THR A 344 2.14 -16.85 -2.17
N ALA A 345 2.08 -15.59 -2.61
CA ALA A 345 2.51 -14.45 -1.80
C ALA A 345 1.45 -13.36 -1.88
N ARG A 346 1.06 -12.80 -0.74
CA ARG A 346 0.32 -11.55 -0.68
C ARG A 346 1.24 -10.45 -0.13
N PRO A 347 1.33 -9.28 -0.76
CA PRO A 347 2.04 -8.16 -0.15
C PRO A 347 1.42 -7.77 1.19
N GLY A 348 2.27 -7.43 2.16
CA GLY A 348 1.86 -7.16 3.54
C GLY A 348 1.70 -8.40 4.42
N GLU A 349 1.66 -9.62 3.86
CA GLU A 349 1.63 -10.84 4.66
C GLU A 349 3.00 -11.17 5.27
N ARG A 350 2.95 -11.69 6.50
CA ARG A 350 4.12 -12.02 7.35
C ARG A 350 5.16 -10.88 7.34
N PRO A 351 4.75 -9.63 7.65
CA PRO A 351 5.62 -8.48 7.49
C PRO A 351 6.82 -8.56 8.44
N SER A 352 7.93 -7.93 8.06
CA SER A 352 9.03 -7.69 8.99
C SER A 352 8.57 -6.78 10.14
N ALA A 353 9.23 -6.88 11.30
CA ALA A 353 8.93 -6.04 12.45
C ALA A 353 9.22 -4.53 12.21
N ARG A 354 9.90 -4.21 11.11
CA ARG A 354 10.35 -2.86 10.73
C ARG A 354 9.65 -2.34 9.47
N ILE A 355 8.56 -2.98 9.04
CA ILE A 355 7.89 -2.64 7.77
C ILE A 355 7.46 -1.17 7.66
N ALA A 356 7.11 -0.54 8.78
CA ALA A 356 6.75 0.89 8.86
C ALA A 356 7.92 1.84 8.54
N GLU A 357 9.17 1.38 8.56
CA GLU A 357 10.31 2.21 8.12
C GLU A 357 10.25 2.52 6.62
N GLY A 358 9.51 1.73 5.83
CA GLY A 358 9.40 1.92 4.38
C GLY A 358 8.49 3.05 3.92
N SER A 359 7.54 3.48 4.76
CA SER A 359 6.71 4.68 4.53
C SER A 359 7.32 5.96 5.09
N ALA A 360 8.36 5.84 5.92
CA ALA A 360 9.12 7.00 6.42
C ALA A 360 9.63 7.84 5.24
N PRO A 361 9.54 9.15 5.24
CA PRO A 361 9.88 9.95 4.06
C PRO A 361 11.34 9.76 3.60
N HIS A 362 11.55 9.65 2.30
CA HIS A 362 12.89 9.71 1.71
C HIS A 362 13.66 11.00 2.13
N PRO A 363 14.97 10.95 2.39
CA PRO A 363 15.73 12.14 2.79
C PRO A 363 15.77 13.25 1.73
N LEU A 364 15.60 12.87 0.45
CA LEU A 364 15.36 13.79 -0.68
C LEU A 364 13.89 13.84 -1.13
N SER A 365 12.96 13.22 -0.39
CA SER A 365 11.55 13.65 -0.26
C SER A 365 11.34 14.57 0.97
N GLY A 366 12.46 14.91 1.65
CA GLY A 366 12.69 16.21 2.30
C GLY A 366 11.86 16.50 3.53
N LEU A 367 11.32 15.46 4.16
CA LEU A 367 10.61 15.58 5.43
C LEU A 367 11.56 15.55 6.66
N ALA A 368 12.85 15.88 6.49
CA ALA A 368 13.81 16.02 7.58
C ALA A 368 14.27 17.50 7.74
N ARG A 369 13.88 18.10 8.88
CA ARG A 369 14.14 19.46 9.40
C ARG A 369 15.27 20.27 8.74
N THR A 370 14.96 21.52 8.35
CA THR A 370 15.46 22.75 9.02
C THR A 370 14.63 23.97 8.59
N ALA A 371 14.41 24.89 9.53
CA ALA A 371 13.66 26.13 9.33
C ALA A 371 14.52 27.19 8.59
N GLY A 372 13.98 27.81 7.54
CA GLY A 372 14.62 28.94 6.86
C GLY A 372 13.70 29.65 5.85
N THR A 373 13.49 30.94 6.04
CA THR A 373 12.57 31.88 5.36
C THR A 373 13.12 32.49 4.04
N ALA A 374 12.26 32.70 3.02
CA ALA A 374 11.96 34.00 2.37
C ALA A 374 10.98 33.86 1.16
N PRO A 375 10.21 34.92 0.78
CA PRO A 375 8.95 34.78 0.04
C PRO A 375 8.97 35.30 -1.41
N ARG A 376 8.05 34.79 -2.27
CA ARG A 376 7.58 35.51 -3.47
C ARG A 376 6.10 35.27 -3.80
N SER A 377 5.38 36.39 -3.86
CA SER A 377 4.09 36.73 -4.53
C SER A 377 2.83 35.90 -4.26
N LEU A 378 1.85 36.64 -3.73
CA LEU A 378 0.53 36.26 -3.24
C LEU A 378 -0.47 35.85 -4.33
N ALA A 379 -1.14 34.71 -4.11
CA ALA A 379 -2.51 34.47 -4.55
C ALA A 379 -3.44 34.52 -3.31
N VAL A 380 -4.71 34.86 -3.54
CA VAL A 380 -5.72 35.09 -2.49
C VAL A 380 -5.99 33.78 -1.76
N ALA A 381 -5.61 33.67 -0.49
CA ALA A 381 -5.78 32.46 0.30
C ALA A 381 -7.19 31.85 0.12
N ALA A 382 -7.25 30.61 -0.37
CA ALA A 382 -8.45 29.79 -0.27
C ALA A 382 -8.92 29.77 1.19
N ALA A 383 -10.23 29.66 1.42
CA ALA A 383 -10.72 29.56 2.78
C ALA A 383 -10.21 28.23 3.39
N GLY A 384 -9.60 28.28 4.58
CA GLY A 384 -9.04 27.09 5.24
C GLY A 384 -10.08 26.07 5.72
N ASN A 385 -11.35 26.29 5.40
CA ASN A 385 -12.48 25.41 5.70
C ASN A 385 -13.18 24.86 4.45
N ASP A 386 -12.84 25.35 3.26
CA ASP A 386 -13.39 24.87 1.99
C ASP A 386 -12.50 23.75 1.44
N PRO A 387 -13.02 22.53 1.21
CA PRO A 387 -12.23 21.46 0.60
C PRO A 387 -11.82 21.77 -0.86
N VAL A 388 -12.52 22.70 -1.54
CA VAL A 388 -12.21 23.10 -2.92
C VAL A 388 -11.10 24.17 -2.97
N ASP A 389 -10.18 24.01 -3.90
CA ASP A 389 -9.13 24.99 -4.17
C ASP A 389 -9.55 25.98 -5.26
N ALA A 390 -10.02 27.15 -4.84
CA ALA A 390 -10.51 28.21 -5.74
C ALA A 390 -9.45 28.66 -6.77
N ASP A 391 -8.18 28.70 -6.36
CA ASP A 391 -7.04 29.16 -7.17
C ASP A 391 -6.50 28.10 -8.15
N ALA A 392 -7.07 26.89 -8.16
CA ALA A 392 -6.58 25.82 -9.03
C ALA A 392 -6.69 26.17 -10.52
N THR A 393 -5.67 25.80 -11.29
CA THR A 393 -5.61 26.08 -12.75
C THR A 393 -6.46 25.12 -13.57
N CYS A 394 -6.65 23.88 -13.09
CA CYS A 394 -7.42 22.87 -13.81
C CYS A 394 -8.93 23.17 -13.78
N SER A 395 -9.63 22.83 -14.86
CA SER A 395 -11.02 23.26 -15.08
C SER A 395 -12.02 22.67 -14.10
N ILE A 396 -11.81 21.43 -13.66
CA ILE A 396 -12.67 20.70 -12.73
C ILE A 396 -11.93 20.51 -11.43
N ALA A 397 -12.56 20.92 -10.32
CA ALA A 397 -11.95 20.88 -9.01
C ALA A 397 -11.81 19.44 -8.50
N ARG A 398 -10.76 19.22 -7.70
CA ARG A 398 -10.67 18.10 -6.78
C ARG A 398 -11.42 18.46 -5.49
N ASN A 399 -11.94 17.46 -4.76
CA ASN A 399 -12.60 17.65 -3.46
C ASN A 399 -13.80 18.60 -3.49
N ASP A 400 -14.47 18.73 -4.64
CA ASP A 400 -15.77 19.37 -4.74
C ASP A 400 -16.85 18.37 -4.30
N PRO A 401 -17.52 18.57 -3.15
CA PRO A 401 -18.54 17.64 -2.65
C PRO A 401 -19.75 17.51 -3.59
N TYR A 402 -19.94 18.46 -4.50
CA TYR A 402 -21.01 18.37 -5.50
C TYR A 402 -20.58 17.54 -6.71
N THR A 403 -19.29 17.25 -6.87
CA THR A 403 -18.75 16.58 -8.06
C THR A 403 -18.01 15.31 -7.67
N GLN A 404 -18.74 14.20 -7.62
CA GLN A 404 -18.15 12.86 -7.65
C GLN A 404 -18.11 12.31 -9.07
N VAL A 405 -17.18 11.41 -9.35
CA VAL A 405 -17.05 10.71 -10.62
C VAL A 405 -17.09 9.22 -10.34
N GLU A 406 -18.03 8.51 -10.97
CA GLU A 406 -18.12 7.06 -10.87
C GLU A 406 -16.99 6.39 -11.64
N GLN A 407 -16.26 5.47 -10.98
CA GLN A 407 -15.27 4.66 -11.67
C GLN A 407 -15.97 3.63 -12.57
N PRO A 408 -15.82 3.68 -13.91
CA PRO A 408 -16.44 2.71 -14.79
C PRO A 408 -15.84 1.32 -14.58
N THR A 409 -16.63 0.29 -14.87
CA THR A 409 -16.12 -1.08 -15.01
C THR A 409 -15.22 -1.18 -16.25
N PRO A 410 -14.24 -2.10 -16.27
CA PRO A 410 -13.44 -2.34 -17.48
C PRO A 410 -14.30 -2.69 -18.70
N ARG A 411 -15.45 -3.36 -18.50
CA ARG A 411 -16.42 -3.64 -19.56
C ARG A 411 -17.14 -2.40 -20.08
N GLN A 412 -17.45 -1.43 -19.23
CA GLN A 412 -17.99 -0.13 -19.67
C GLN A 412 -16.96 0.59 -20.55
N VAL A 413 -15.68 0.60 -20.15
CA VAL A 413 -14.59 1.18 -20.96
C VAL A 413 -14.43 0.47 -22.30
N GLU A 414 -14.37 -0.88 -22.32
CA GLU A 414 -14.31 -1.68 -23.55
C GLU A 414 -15.51 -1.41 -24.47
N TRP A 415 -16.72 -1.37 -23.92
CA TRP A 415 -17.92 -1.07 -24.68
C TRP A 415 -17.88 0.34 -25.27
N ALA A 416 -17.54 1.37 -24.48
CA ALA A 416 -17.49 2.73 -24.99
C ALA A 416 -16.41 2.87 -26.07
N ALA A 417 -15.29 2.17 -25.95
CA ALA A 417 -14.25 2.11 -26.98
C ALA A 417 -14.78 1.46 -28.28
N ASP A 418 -15.43 0.29 -28.16
CA ASP A 418 -16.02 -0.45 -29.29
C ASP A 418 -17.03 0.43 -30.04
N GLN A 419 -17.93 1.09 -29.31
CA GLN A 419 -18.93 2.00 -29.89
C GLN A 419 -18.28 3.25 -30.51
N ALA A 420 -17.24 3.80 -29.88
CA ALA A 420 -16.58 5.00 -30.37
C ALA A 420 -15.88 4.75 -31.71
N VAL A 421 -15.13 3.65 -31.85
CA VAL A 421 -14.36 3.37 -33.09
C VAL A 421 -15.25 3.07 -34.29
N VAL A 422 -16.48 2.59 -34.07
CA VAL A 422 -17.49 2.39 -35.14
C VAL A 422 -18.41 3.60 -35.34
N GLY A 423 -18.23 4.68 -34.59
CA GLY A 423 -19.05 5.90 -34.71
C GLY A 423 -20.47 5.76 -34.16
N ASN A 424 -20.69 4.84 -33.21
CA ASN A 424 -21.99 4.54 -32.60
C ASN A 424 -22.08 4.98 -31.13
N LEU A 425 -21.09 5.71 -30.59
CA LEU A 425 -21.13 6.23 -29.22
C LEU A 425 -21.97 7.52 -29.16
N THR A 426 -23.21 7.39 -29.60
CA THR A 426 -24.18 8.47 -29.80
C THR A 426 -25.33 8.43 -28.79
N LEU A 427 -25.21 7.62 -27.74
CA LEU A 427 -26.15 7.62 -26.62
C LEU A 427 -26.32 9.06 -26.09
N THR A 428 -27.54 9.38 -25.67
CA THR A 428 -27.81 10.68 -25.06
C THR A 428 -27.73 10.52 -23.54
N ARG A 429 -26.84 11.30 -22.92
CA ARG A 429 -26.84 11.57 -21.49
C ARG A 429 -27.90 12.63 -21.22
N ASP A 430 -28.82 12.35 -20.29
CA ASP A 430 -29.80 13.34 -19.85
C ASP A 430 -29.12 14.52 -19.16
N ALA A 431 -29.84 15.65 -19.04
CA ALA A 431 -29.36 16.75 -18.22
C ALA A 431 -29.07 16.24 -16.80
N ASN A 432 -27.91 16.62 -16.26
CA ASN A 432 -27.40 16.19 -14.97
C ASN A 432 -27.23 14.65 -14.79
N TRP A 433 -27.02 13.90 -15.88
CA TRP A 433 -26.69 12.48 -15.81
C TRP A 433 -25.52 12.25 -14.84
N HIS A 434 -25.70 11.32 -13.89
CA HIS A 434 -24.76 10.99 -12.81
C HIS A 434 -24.20 12.24 -12.11
N GLN A 435 -25.05 13.25 -11.92
CA GLN A 435 -24.68 14.52 -11.30
C GLN A 435 -23.51 15.22 -12.00
N ALA A 436 -23.48 15.15 -13.33
CA ALA A 436 -22.50 15.89 -14.12
C ALA A 436 -22.59 17.42 -13.94
N HIS A 437 -23.66 17.94 -13.31
CA HIS A 437 -23.99 19.38 -13.20
C HIS A 437 -24.06 20.08 -14.55
N MET A 438 -24.62 19.37 -15.53
CA MET A 438 -24.84 19.87 -16.88
C MET A 438 -26.33 20.14 -17.10
N SER A 439 -26.69 21.38 -17.43
CA SER A 439 -28.09 21.81 -17.58
C SER A 439 -28.76 21.34 -18.88
N THR A 440 -28.00 20.77 -19.81
CA THR A 440 -28.46 20.29 -21.11
C THR A 440 -28.00 18.86 -21.32
N SER A 441 -28.82 18.04 -21.99
CA SER A 441 -28.40 16.73 -22.45
C SER A 441 -27.26 16.83 -23.46
N TRP A 442 -26.44 15.79 -23.55
CA TRP A 442 -25.35 15.70 -24.51
C TRP A 442 -25.17 14.26 -24.98
N SER A 443 -24.43 14.06 -26.07
CA SER A 443 -23.93 12.75 -26.44
C SER A 443 -22.40 12.80 -26.59
N PRO A 444 -21.67 11.74 -26.23
CA PRO A 444 -20.21 11.72 -26.31
C PRO A 444 -19.67 12.15 -27.68
N GLN A 445 -20.09 11.46 -28.76
CA GLN A 445 -19.67 11.80 -30.12
C GLN A 445 -20.44 12.98 -30.74
N GLY A 446 -21.49 13.49 -30.08
CA GLY A 446 -22.06 14.79 -30.42
C GLY A 446 -21.17 15.95 -30.01
N LEU A 447 -20.57 15.87 -28.81
CA LEU A 447 -19.60 16.86 -28.32
C LEU A 447 -18.23 16.71 -29.02
N PHE A 448 -17.81 15.46 -29.25
CA PHE A 448 -16.53 15.09 -29.84
C PHE A 448 -16.73 14.13 -31.04
N PRO A 449 -17.17 14.65 -32.20
CA PRO A 449 -17.41 13.81 -33.38
C PRO A 449 -16.13 13.13 -33.85
N PRO A 450 -16.13 11.86 -34.31
CA PRO A 450 -14.92 11.22 -34.80
C PRO A 450 -14.37 11.93 -36.04
N LEU A 451 -13.05 11.90 -36.21
CA LEU A 451 -12.36 12.39 -37.41
C LEU A 451 -12.25 11.26 -38.45
N ALA A 452 -12.40 11.62 -39.73
CA ALA A 452 -12.15 10.67 -40.81
C ALA A 452 -10.65 10.32 -40.89
N LEU A 453 -10.34 9.05 -41.12
CA LEU A 453 -8.96 8.58 -41.28
C LEU A 453 -8.48 8.75 -42.72
N SER A 454 -7.25 9.23 -42.85
CA SER A 454 -6.50 9.22 -44.10
C SER A 454 -6.29 7.78 -44.54
N GLY A 455 -6.81 7.42 -45.72
CA GLY A 455 -6.83 6.05 -46.23
C GLY A 455 -8.11 5.26 -45.94
N GLY A 456 -9.11 5.86 -45.28
CA GLY A 456 -10.37 5.19 -44.93
C GLY A 456 -10.27 4.29 -43.69
N GLY A 457 -11.30 3.51 -43.38
CA GLY A 457 -11.31 2.58 -42.23
C GLY A 457 -11.53 3.25 -40.86
N ARG A 458 -11.13 2.55 -39.79
CA ARG A 458 -11.27 2.98 -38.38
C ARG A 458 -10.06 2.57 -37.53
N VAL A 459 -9.98 3.13 -36.32
CA VAL A 459 -9.01 2.70 -35.30
C VAL A 459 -9.38 1.29 -34.82
N PRO A 460 -8.45 0.31 -34.82
CA PRO A 460 -8.66 -0.97 -34.15
C PRO A 460 -8.84 -0.74 -32.65
N VAL A 461 -9.95 -1.22 -32.09
CA VAL A 461 -10.30 -0.90 -30.70
C VAL A 461 -9.23 -1.31 -29.71
N GLN A 462 -8.51 -2.40 -29.93
CA GLN A 462 -7.44 -2.84 -29.03
C GLN A 462 -6.24 -1.90 -28.99
N ILE A 463 -5.96 -1.14 -30.05
CA ILE A 463 -4.94 -0.08 -29.99
C ILE A 463 -5.41 1.00 -29.03
N PHE A 464 -6.68 1.39 -29.13
CA PHE A 464 -7.22 2.44 -28.28
C PHE A 464 -7.36 2.00 -26.81
N LEU A 465 -7.78 0.76 -26.56
CA LEU A 465 -7.79 0.14 -25.24
C LEU A 465 -6.38 -0.01 -24.66
N GLY A 466 -5.38 -0.32 -25.50
CA GLY A 466 -3.98 -0.34 -25.09
C GLY A 466 -3.45 1.03 -24.67
N VAL A 467 -3.89 2.11 -25.33
CA VAL A 467 -3.63 3.49 -24.89
C VAL A 467 -4.25 3.73 -23.52
N MET A 468 -5.55 3.45 -23.34
CA MET A 468 -6.25 3.66 -22.06
C MET A 468 -5.64 2.85 -20.89
N ALA A 469 -5.21 1.61 -21.15
CA ALA A 469 -4.50 0.81 -20.17
C ALA A 469 -3.15 1.43 -19.78
N GLN A 470 -2.41 1.98 -20.75
CA GLN A 470 -1.13 2.62 -20.50
C GLN A 470 -1.29 3.96 -19.76
N GLU A 471 -2.27 4.78 -20.15
CA GLU A 471 -2.50 6.13 -19.62
C GLU A 471 -3.00 6.10 -18.16
N SER A 472 -4.09 5.39 -17.89
CA SER A 472 -4.78 5.51 -16.59
C SER A 472 -5.18 4.19 -15.94
N ASN A 473 -4.78 3.04 -16.49
CA ASN A 473 -5.27 1.74 -16.03
C ASN A 473 -6.81 1.59 -16.17
N LEU A 474 -7.39 2.23 -17.19
CA LEU A 474 -8.84 2.28 -17.45
C LEU A 474 -9.65 3.09 -16.41
N TRP A 475 -8.98 3.97 -15.65
CA TRP A 475 -9.64 4.76 -14.61
C TRP A 475 -10.17 6.10 -15.08
N GLN A 476 -11.35 6.47 -14.59
CA GLN A 476 -11.99 7.77 -14.77
C GLN A 476 -12.06 8.54 -13.44
N ALA A 477 -12.25 7.84 -12.32
CA ALA A 477 -12.18 8.38 -10.97
C ALA A 477 -10.77 8.17 -10.39
N SER A 478 -10.47 8.84 -9.28
CA SER A 478 -9.21 8.68 -8.55
C SER A 478 -8.93 7.21 -8.22
N GLY A 479 -7.65 6.86 -8.01
CA GLY A 479 -7.24 5.48 -7.72
C GLY A 479 -7.89 4.87 -6.48
N HIS A 480 -8.45 5.69 -5.59
CA HIS A 480 -9.19 5.27 -4.40
C HIS A 480 -10.57 4.67 -4.68
N SER A 481 -11.06 4.79 -5.91
CA SER A 481 -12.41 4.36 -6.30
C SER A 481 -12.37 3.04 -7.07
N LEU A 482 -13.02 2.01 -6.53
CA LEU A 482 -13.26 0.75 -7.23
C LEU A 482 -14.38 0.89 -8.27
N PRO A 483 -14.46 0.00 -9.29
CA PRO A 483 -15.55 0.02 -10.26
C PRO A 483 -16.95 0.09 -9.62
N GLY A 484 -17.73 1.09 -10.04
CA GLY A 484 -19.05 1.44 -9.51
C GLY A 484 -19.03 2.30 -8.25
N VAL A 485 -17.86 2.65 -7.69
CA VAL A 485 -17.73 3.54 -6.54
C VAL A 485 -17.39 4.95 -7.05
N PRO A 486 -18.19 5.97 -6.72
CA PRO A 486 -17.83 7.36 -7.00
C PRO A 486 -16.67 7.85 -6.15
N GLY A 487 -15.92 8.84 -6.64
CA GLY A 487 -14.90 9.54 -5.86
C GLY A 487 -14.44 10.80 -6.56
N ASN A 488 -13.23 11.27 -6.22
CA ASN A 488 -12.62 12.39 -6.93
C ASN A 488 -12.46 12.07 -8.43
N PRO A 489 -12.53 13.07 -9.34
CA PRO A 489 -12.11 12.88 -10.72
C PRO A 489 -10.65 12.42 -10.78
N LEU A 490 -10.31 11.54 -11.74
CA LEU A 490 -8.91 11.26 -12.03
C LEU A 490 -8.31 12.48 -12.71
N ILE A 491 -7.33 13.10 -12.04
CA ILE A 491 -6.56 14.23 -12.56
C ILE A 491 -5.07 13.87 -12.47
N GLY A 492 -4.25 14.36 -13.39
CA GLY A 492 -2.79 14.35 -13.27
C GLY A 492 -2.28 15.14 -12.05
N ASN A 493 -1.15 15.83 -12.17
CA ASN A 493 -0.61 16.66 -11.07
C ASN A 493 -1.45 17.94 -10.83
N TYR A 494 -2.63 17.80 -10.21
CA TYR A 494 -3.59 18.90 -9.98
C TYR A 494 -3.00 20.07 -9.20
N TYR A 495 -2.17 19.79 -8.20
CA TYR A 495 -1.56 20.78 -7.31
C TYR A 495 -0.24 21.37 -7.85
N GLY A 496 0.26 20.85 -8.97
CA GLY A 496 1.53 21.26 -9.57
C GLY A 496 2.74 21.13 -8.63
N ARG A 497 2.67 20.18 -7.71
CA ARG A 497 3.74 19.92 -6.74
C ARG A 497 5.02 19.53 -7.47
N ASP A 498 6.14 20.09 -7.03
CA ASP A 498 7.46 19.81 -7.59
C ASP A 498 8.19 18.74 -6.76
N ILE A 499 7.52 17.60 -6.53
CA ILE A 499 8.07 16.44 -5.79
C ILE A 499 9.30 15.80 -6.50
N TYR A 500 9.78 16.46 -7.56
CA TYR A 500 10.72 16.00 -8.57
C TYR A 500 12.01 16.83 -8.59
N ASP A 501 12.11 17.84 -7.73
CA ASP A 501 13.33 18.59 -7.47
C ASP A 501 14.14 18.06 -6.28
N LYS A 502 15.36 18.54 -6.05
CA LYS A 502 16.20 18.07 -4.93
C LYS A 502 15.78 18.60 -3.55
N ASP A 503 14.84 19.55 -3.48
CA ASP A 503 14.45 20.30 -2.28
C ASP A 503 13.09 19.86 -1.78
N ALA A 504 13.08 18.70 -1.16
CA ALA A 504 11.81 18.14 -0.81
C ALA A 504 11.18 18.70 0.48
N SER A 505 11.76 19.79 1.02
CA SER A 505 11.03 20.66 1.94
C SER A 505 9.79 21.30 1.29
N ASN A 506 9.83 21.40 -0.05
CA ASN A 506 8.75 21.90 -0.89
C ASN A 506 7.86 20.80 -1.49
N ASP A 507 8.06 19.52 -1.14
CA ASP A 507 7.29 18.43 -1.77
C ASP A 507 5.79 18.64 -1.59
N TRP A 508 5.39 19.23 -0.47
CA TRP A 508 4.00 19.54 -0.13
C TRP A 508 3.57 20.97 -0.54
N ASP A 509 4.44 21.72 -1.19
CA ASP A 509 4.17 23.06 -1.67
C ASP A 509 3.32 23.00 -2.94
N ILE A 510 2.24 23.78 -2.93
CA ILE A 510 1.31 23.88 -4.04
C ILE A 510 1.80 24.98 -5.00
N ASP A 511 1.88 24.66 -6.29
CA ASP A 511 2.12 25.59 -7.39
C ASP A 511 1.18 25.27 -8.57
N PHE A 512 -0.02 25.85 -8.53
CA PHE A 512 -1.03 25.59 -9.55
C PHE A 512 -0.62 26.00 -10.98
N ALA A 513 0.39 26.84 -11.18
CA ALA A 513 0.86 27.18 -12.53
C ALA A 513 1.51 25.97 -13.23
N LYS A 514 2.16 25.11 -12.44
CA LYS A 514 2.79 23.85 -12.86
C LYS A 514 1.81 22.68 -12.93
N ALA A 515 0.52 22.90 -12.65
CA ALA A 515 -0.47 21.82 -12.64
C ALA A 515 -0.57 21.09 -13.98
N ASP A 516 -0.68 19.77 -13.90
CA ASP A 516 -0.98 18.91 -15.05
C ASP A 516 -2.45 18.49 -15.00
N CYS A 517 -3.23 19.04 -15.93
CA CYS A 517 -4.69 18.95 -15.95
C CYS A 517 -5.17 17.85 -16.89
N GLY A 518 -4.50 16.69 -16.89
CA GLY A 518 -4.91 15.50 -17.61
C GLY A 518 -6.07 14.80 -16.89
N TYR A 519 -7.21 14.60 -17.56
CA TYR A 519 -8.41 14.02 -16.96
C TYR A 519 -8.77 12.64 -17.52
N GLY A 520 -9.19 11.74 -16.62
CA GLY A 520 -9.96 10.53 -16.93
C GLY A 520 -9.23 9.43 -17.72
N VAL A 521 -9.99 8.53 -18.35
CA VAL A 521 -9.52 7.26 -18.94
C VAL A 521 -8.42 7.44 -20.00
N THR A 522 -8.45 8.54 -20.74
CA THR A 522 -7.48 8.84 -21.81
C THR A 522 -6.54 9.98 -21.46
N GLN A 523 -6.55 10.45 -20.19
CA GLN A 523 -5.69 11.53 -19.69
C GLN A 523 -5.69 12.79 -20.58
N ILE A 524 -6.89 13.24 -20.97
CA ILE A 524 -7.05 14.42 -21.84
C ILE A 524 -6.52 15.66 -21.12
N THR A 525 -5.48 16.28 -21.69
CA THR A 525 -4.82 17.46 -21.10
C THR A 525 -5.11 18.73 -21.90
N ASP A 526 -5.10 18.65 -23.23
CA ASP A 526 -5.23 19.83 -24.11
C ASP A 526 -6.59 20.52 -23.92
N GLY A 527 -6.54 21.79 -23.52
CA GLY A 527 -7.71 22.63 -23.34
C GLY A 527 -8.48 22.35 -22.05
N MET A 528 -7.91 21.59 -21.11
CA MET A 528 -8.51 21.28 -19.80
C MET A 528 -8.09 22.25 -18.68
N ARG A 529 -7.28 23.25 -19.00
CA ARG A 529 -7.01 24.39 -18.11
C ARG A 529 -8.14 25.42 -18.18
N LYS A 530 -8.42 26.12 -17.07
CA LYS A 530 -9.38 27.24 -17.04
C LYS A 530 -8.97 28.30 -18.07
N ALA A 531 -9.96 28.91 -18.73
CA ALA A 531 -9.69 30.05 -19.62
C ALA A 531 -8.95 31.15 -18.85
N GLY A 532 -7.85 31.67 -19.41
CA GLY A 532 -6.95 32.61 -18.74
C GLY A 532 -5.78 31.98 -17.99
N HIS A 533 -5.78 30.65 -17.80
CA HIS A 533 -4.69 29.89 -17.17
C HIS A 533 -4.07 28.84 -18.12
N THR A 534 -4.37 28.91 -19.42
CA THR A 534 -3.85 28.01 -20.45
C THR A 534 -2.34 28.20 -20.66
N ARG A 535 -1.65 27.16 -21.11
CA ARG A 535 -0.26 27.23 -21.54
C ARG A 535 -0.13 28.12 -22.79
N PRO A 536 1.08 28.64 -23.11
CA PRO A 536 1.30 29.35 -24.37
C PRO A 536 0.83 28.51 -25.57
N ASN A 537 0.05 29.11 -26.47
CA ASN A 537 -0.54 28.48 -27.66
C ASN A 537 -1.61 27.39 -27.39
N GLU A 538 -2.05 27.19 -26.15
CA GLU A 538 -3.16 26.30 -25.81
C GLU A 538 -4.50 27.07 -25.85
N VAL A 539 -5.51 26.45 -26.46
CA VAL A 539 -6.90 26.95 -26.48
C VAL A 539 -7.74 26.11 -25.53
N ALA A 540 -8.37 26.77 -24.54
CA ALA A 540 -9.28 26.11 -23.62
C ALA A 540 -10.50 25.53 -24.37
N LEU A 541 -10.90 24.30 -24.01
CA LEU A 541 -12.19 23.75 -24.39
C LEU A 541 -13.32 24.55 -23.73
N SER A 542 -14.52 24.47 -24.29
CA SER A 542 -15.69 25.08 -23.64
C SER A 542 -15.94 24.43 -22.27
N PRO A 543 -16.49 25.15 -21.28
CA PRO A 543 -16.77 24.59 -19.95
C PRO A 543 -17.61 23.31 -20.00
N THR A 544 -18.58 23.23 -20.92
CA THR A 544 -19.39 22.03 -21.18
C THR A 544 -18.53 20.84 -21.59
N ARG A 545 -17.56 21.04 -22.49
CA ARG A 545 -16.65 19.98 -22.95
C ARG A 545 -15.68 19.57 -21.85
N GLN A 546 -15.12 20.53 -21.12
CA GLN A 546 -14.24 20.27 -19.98
C GLN A 546 -14.94 19.42 -18.92
N ARG A 547 -16.16 19.82 -18.53
CA ARG A 547 -16.97 19.09 -17.55
C ARG A 547 -17.26 17.67 -18.01
N ALA A 548 -17.77 17.50 -19.22
CA ALA A 548 -18.12 16.18 -19.75
C ALA A 548 -16.91 15.24 -19.88
N VAL A 549 -15.73 15.75 -20.26
CA VAL A 549 -14.48 14.96 -20.29
C VAL A 549 -14.07 14.46 -18.91
N ALA A 550 -14.29 15.25 -17.85
CA ALA A 550 -13.89 14.88 -16.50
C ALA A 550 -14.88 13.94 -15.80
N VAL A 551 -16.19 14.04 -16.08
CA VAL A 551 -17.23 13.31 -15.31
C VAL A 551 -17.91 12.17 -16.09
N ASP A 552 -17.76 12.10 -17.41
CA ASP A 552 -18.34 11.03 -18.24
C ASP A 552 -17.25 10.28 -18.99
N TYR A 553 -16.99 9.04 -18.57
CA TYR A 553 -15.98 8.17 -19.15
C TYR A 553 -16.18 7.98 -20.67
N ALA A 554 -17.43 7.92 -21.15
CA ALA A 554 -17.73 7.76 -22.57
C ALA A 554 -17.37 9.03 -23.37
N THR A 555 -17.62 10.21 -22.80
CA THR A 555 -17.20 11.49 -23.40
C THR A 555 -15.68 11.64 -23.40
N ASN A 556 -15.01 11.22 -22.32
CA ASN A 556 -13.55 11.16 -22.26
C ASN A 556 -12.97 10.29 -23.39
N ILE A 557 -13.52 9.08 -23.56
CA ILE A 557 -13.14 8.13 -24.63
C ILE A 557 -13.40 8.73 -26.02
N ALA A 558 -14.53 9.41 -26.24
CA ALA A 558 -14.80 10.07 -27.52
C ALA A 558 -13.77 11.18 -27.84
N ALA A 559 -13.37 11.97 -26.82
CA ALA A 559 -12.33 12.98 -26.96
C ALA A 559 -10.96 12.35 -27.25
N GLY A 560 -10.57 11.31 -26.52
CA GLY A 560 -9.29 10.62 -26.71
C GLY A 560 -9.17 9.93 -28.07
N LEU A 561 -10.27 9.39 -28.60
CA LEU A 561 -10.31 8.79 -29.93
C LEU A 561 -9.92 9.81 -31.00
N ARG A 562 -10.44 11.04 -30.91
CA ARG A 562 -10.12 12.11 -31.86
C ARG A 562 -8.63 12.44 -31.87
N ILE A 563 -7.97 12.43 -30.71
CA ILE A 563 -6.52 12.68 -30.61
C ILE A 563 -5.77 11.59 -31.38
N LEU A 564 -6.10 10.31 -31.16
CA LEU A 564 -5.43 9.20 -31.86
C LEU A 564 -5.69 9.22 -33.37
N GLN A 565 -6.91 9.56 -33.80
CA GLN A 565 -7.25 9.74 -35.23
C GLN A 565 -6.49 10.90 -35.87
N ASP A 566 -6.34 12.02 -35.16
CA ASP A 566 -5.55 13.17 -35.58
C ASP A 566 -4.07 12.80 -35.73
N LYS A 567 -3.50 12.08 -34.76
CA LYS A 567 -2.11 11.58 -34.86
C LYS A 567 -1.89 10.65 -36.04
N TRP A 568 -2.83 9.73 -36.31
CA TRP A 568 -2.79 8.90 -37.52
C TRP A 568 -2.76 9.72 -38.81
N ASN A 569 -3.60 10.75 -38.89
CA ASN A 569 -3.65 11.64 -40.04
C ASN A 569 -2.35 12.43 -40.21
N GLN A 570 -1.79 12.93 -39.10
CA GLN A 570 -0.52 13.67 -39.09
C GLN A 570 0.65 12.80 -39.58
N THR A 571 0.81 11.58 -39.04
CA THR A 571 1.92 10.70 -39.45
C THR A 571 1.81 10.28 -40.91
N ARG A 572 0.60 10.02 -41.41
CA ARG A 572 0.37 9.70 -42.84
C ARG A 572 0.62 10.89 -43.75
N ALA A 573 0.19 12.09 -43.38
CA ALA A 573 0.47 13.29 -44.16
C ALA A 573 1.97 13.56 -44.27
N ALA A 574 2.73 13.19 -43.23
CA ALA A 574 4.18 13.22 -43.20
C ALA A 574 4.88 12.05 -43.94
N GLY A 575 4.14 11.08 -44.49
CA GLY A 575 4.70 9.90 -45.14
C GLY A 575 5.31 8.87 -44.18
N ILE A 576 5.10 9.02 -42.87
CA ILE A 576 5.59 8.12 -41.83
C ILE A 576 4.60 6.96 -41.68
N ILE A 577 4.77 5.94 -42.52
CA ILE A 577 3.83 4.83 -42.68
C ILE A 577 4.55 3.50 -42.41
N HIS A 578 3.87 2.60 -41.69
CA HIS A 578 4.31 1.22 -41.54
C HIS A 578 3.63 0.30 -42.56
N SER A 579 4.38 -0.62 -43.18
CA SER A 579 3.88 -1.65 -44.11
C SER A 579 3.01 -1.05 -45.23
N ASN A 580 1.82 -1.62 -45.48
CA ASN A 580 0.83 -1.10 -46.41
C ASN A 580 0.00 0.09 -45.87
N GLY A 581 0.20 0.46 -44.60
CA GLY A 581 -0.50 1.54 -43.91
C GLY A 581 -1.98 1.28 -43.63
N ASP A 582 -2.55 0.15 -44.02
CA ASP A 582 -3.99 -0.11 -43.87
C ASP A 582 -4.40 -0.09 -42.38
N PRO A 583 -5.36 0.77 -41.98
CA PRO A 583 -5.72 0.96 -40.57
C PRO A 583 -6.34 -0.27 -39.91
N GLN A 584 -6.75 -1.31 -40.63
CA GLN A 584 -7.30 -2.53 -40.04
C GLN A 584 -6.26 -3.34 -39.23
N TYR A 585 -4.97 -3.13 -39.45
CA TYR A 585 -3.89 -3.88 -38.82
C TYR A 585 -3.27 -3.12 -37.66
N LEU A 586 -3.10 -3.78 -36.51
CA LEU A 586 -2.62 -3.18 -35.27
C LEU A 586 -1.26 -2.49 -35.42
N GLU A 587 -0.27 -3.14 -36.03
CA GLU A 587 1.10 -2.65 -36.13
C GLU A 587 1.23 -1.43 -37.05
N ASN A 588 0.27 -1.20 -37.95
CA ASN A 588 0.25 0.02 -38.75
C ASN A 588 0.01 1.28 -37.89
N TRP A 589 -0.50 1.14 -36.67
CA TRP A 589 -0.70 2.22 -35.71
C TRP A 589 0.54 2.56 -34.88
N PHE A 590 1.66 1.83 -35.03
CA PHE A 590 2.87 2.01 -34.23
C PHE A 590 3.33 3.48 -34.16
N PHE A 591 3.31 4.17 -35.30
CA PHE A 591 3.72 5.58 -35.41
C PHE A 591 2.67 6.56 -34.87
N ALA A 592 1.38 6.30 -35.06
CA ALA A 592 0.32 7.13 -34.51
C ALA A 592 0.32 7.08 -32.97
N VAL A 593 0.57 5.90 -32.40
CA VAL A 593 0.71 5.68 -30.96
C VAL A 593 1.99 6.34 -30.42
N TRP A 594 3.09 6.31 -31.18
CA TRP A 594 4.29 7.07 -30.84
C TRP A 594 4.00 8.57 -30.77
N ALA A 595 3.31 9.12 -31.78
CA ALA A 595 2.92 10.52 -31.82
C ALA A 595 1.84 10.89 -30.78
N TYR A 596 1.05 9.92 -30.31
CA TYR A 596 0.08 10.14 -29.23
C TYR A 596 0.79 10.51 -27.92
N ASN A 597 1.86 9.79 -27.57
CA ASN A 597 2.60 10.05 -26.33
C ASN A 597 3.56 11.24 -26.41
N SER A 598 4.33 11.38 -27.49
CA SER A 598 5.39 12.39 -27.58
C SER A 598 5.13 13.52 -28.59
N GLY A 599 4.01 13.49 -29.31
CA GLY A 599 3.74 14.40 -30.42
C GLY A 599 4.50 14.04 -31.71
N LEU A 600 4.17 14.77 -32.78
CA LEU A 600 4.89 14.78 -34.06
C LEU A 600 5.45 16.18 -34.28
N HIS A 601 6.76 16.32 -34.45
CA HIS A 601 7.38 17.58 -34.82
C HIS A 601 7.25 17.78 -36.34
N PRO A 602 6.49 18.78 -36.83
CA PRO A 602 6.18 18.89 -38.24
C PRO A 602 7.40 19.33 -39.05
N GLN A 603 7.48 18.86 -40.31
CA GLN A 603 8.59 19.22 -41.21
C GLN A 603 8.70 20.73 -41.46
N SER A 604 7.58 21.47 -41.36
CA SER A 604 7.57 22.94 -41.45
C SER A 604 8.40 23.63 -40.37
N GLU A 605 8.64 22.97 -39.24
CA GLU A 605 9.45 23.47 -38.12
C GLU A 605 10.86 22.90 -38.13
N ALA A 606 11.25 22.11 -39.15
CA ALA A 606 12.57 21.49 -39.22
C ALA A 606 13.69 22.55 -39.17
N ALA A 607 13.51 23.68 -39.84
CA ALA A 607 14.48 24.77 -39.81
C ALA A 607 14.68 25.36 -38.40
N ALA A 608 13.62 25.45 -37.60
CA ALA A 608 13.69 25.88 -36.20
C ALA A 608 14.27 24.80 -35.26
N ASN A 609 14.39 23.57 -35.75
CA ASN A 609 14.89 22.41 -35.04
C ASN A 609 16.18 21.85 -35.66
N ASN A 610 16.99 22.70 -36.30
CA ASN A 610 18.29 22.31 -36.88
C ASN A 610 18.23 21.19 -37.93
N GLY A 611 17.11 21.10 -38.63
CA GLY A 611 16.86 20.07 -39.64
C GLY A 611 16.12 18.84 -39.11
N ALA A 612 15.98 18.69 -37.78
CA ALA A 612 15.21 17.61 -37.19
C ALA A 612 13.70 17.84 -37.30
N TRP A 613 12.98 16.76 -37.64
CA TRP A 613 11.51 16.70 -37.66
C TRP A 613 11.08 15.23 -37.54
N GLY A 614 9.84 14.96 -37.16
CA GLY A 614 9.33 13.59 -37.01
C GLY A 614 8.99 13.19 -35.57
N LEU A 615 9.08 11.89 -35.29
CA LEU A 615 8.69 11.27 -34.02
C LEU A 615 9.83 11.28 -32.99
N GLY A 616 9.55 11.76 -31.77
CA GLY A 616 10.55 12.01 -30.73
C GLY A 616 11.39 10.81 -30.28
N TRP A 617 12.65 11.05 -29.87
CA TRP A 617 13.66 10.01 -29.56
C TRP A 617 13.35 9.11 -28.35
N LEU A 618 12.61 9.59 -27.34
CA LEU A 618 12.32 8.85 -26.11
C LEU A 618 11.72 7.45 -26.39
N ASN A 619 10.84 7.38 -27.38
CA ASN A 619 10.12 6.16 -27.73
C ASN A 619 10.84 5.33 -28.81
N ASN A 620 12.05 5.72 -29.23
CA ASN A 620 12.83 4.94 -30.17
C ASN A 620 13.30 3.62 -29.51
N PRO A 621 12.93 2.44 -30.05
CA PRO A 621 13.30 1.13 -29.50
C PRO A 621 14.81 0.88 -29.30
N VAL A 622 15.67 1.63 -30.00
CA VAL A 622 17.13 1.56 -29.89
C VAL A 622 17.68 2.36 -28.71
N ASN A 623 16.87 3.21 -28.10
CA ASN A 623 17.29 4.03 -26.97
C ASN A 623 17.85 3.12 -25.85
N PRO A 624 19.12 3.27 -25.42
CA PRO A 624 19.73 2.36 -24.47
C PRO A 624 19.14 2.42 -23.04
N ARG A 625 18.11 3.25 -22.81
CA ARG A 625 17.24 3.15 -21.63
C ARG A 625 16.53 1.81 -21.54
N TYR A 626 16.18 1.21 -22.67
CA TYR A 626 15.43 -0.05 -22.69
C TYR A 626 16.40 -1.24 -22.76
N PRO A 627 16.14 -2.36 -22.04
CA PRO A 627 16.96 -3.57 -22.18
C PRO A 627 16.98 -4.06 -23.62
N VAL A 628 18.16 -4.45 -24.10
CA VAL A 628 18.35 -4.97 -25.46
C VAL A 628 17.82 -6.40 -25.63
N ASN A 629 17.64 -7.14 -24.54
CA ASN A 629 17.03 -8.48 -24.56
C ASN A 629 15.55 -8.50 -24.18
N ARG A 630 14.87 -7.33 -24.11
CA ARG A 630 13.45 -7.27 -23.72
C ARG A 630 12.57 -8.07 -24.68
N GLY A 631 11.64 -8.83 -24.10
CA GLY A 631 10.61 -9.58 -24.83
C GLY A 631 9.51 -8.67 -25.39
N PHE A 632 8.46 -9.27 -25.93
CA PHE A 632 7.23 -8.55 -26.26
C PHE A 632 6.45 -8.26 -24.97
N PHE A 633 6.07 -7.00 -24.76
CA PHE A 633 5.40 -6.56 -23.52
C PHE A 633 4.09 -7.32 -23.28
N GLY A 634 3.90 -7.82 -22.07
CA GLY A 634 2.72 -8.57 -21.64
C GLY A 634 2.85 -10.09 -21.82
N ALA A 635 3.80 -10.56 -22.62
CA ALA A 635 3.98 -12.00 -22.87
C ALA A 635 4.40 -12.78 -21.60
N ALA A 636 5.07 -12.12 -20.66
CA ALA A 636 5.47 -12.71 -19.39
C ALA A 636 4.45 -12.52 -18.25
N GLY A 637 3.30 -11.88 -18.50
CA GLY A 637 2.22 -11.65 -17.52
C GLY A 637 2.54 -10.61 -16.43
N ALA A 638 3.82 -10.41 -16.08
CA ALA A 638 4.27 -9.49 -15.02
C ALA A 638 4.92 -8.20 -15.55
N ASP A 639 4.97 -8.00 -16.86
CA ASP A 639 5.69 -6.87 -17.48
C ASP A 639 5.11 -5.50 -17.07
N ALA A 640 3.80 -5.44 -16.79
CA ALA A 640 3.11 -4.23 -16.33
C ALA A 640 3.59 -3.75 -14.94
N ALA A 641 4.26 -4.60 -14.15
CA ALA A 641 4.92 -4.19 -12.91
C ALA A 641 6.25 -3.46 -13.17
N ASN A 642 6.79 -3.52 -14.39
CA ASN A 642 8.06 -2.90 -14.78
C ASN A 642 7.98 -2.21 -16.17
N PRO A 643 7.01 -1.31 -16.40
CA PRO A 643 6.72 -0.81 -17.75
C PRO A 643 7.87 0.04 -18.32
N GLY A 644 8.73 0.62 -17.46
CA GLY A 644 9.90 1.40 -17.88
C GLY A 644 10.96 0.63 -18.69
N LYS A 645 10.82 -0.69 -18.85
CA LYS A 645 11.66 -1.51 -19.73
C LYS A 645 11.24 -1.46 -21.20
N TRP A 646 10.09 -0.87 -21.55
CA TRP A 646 9.59 -0.79 -22.93
C TRP A 646 9.22 0.65 -23.33
N PRO A 647 9.46 1.05 -24.60
CA PRO A 647 8.96 2.31 -25.15
C PRO A 647 7.43 2.29 -25.28
N TYR A 648 6.82 3.47 -25.33
CA TYR A 648 5.36 3.63 -25.31
C TYR A 648 4.60 2.80 -26.37
N PRO A 649 4.99 2.78 -27.65
CA PRO A 649 4.27 1.99 -28.66
C PRO A 649 4.32 0.48 -28.42
N GLU A 650 5.44 -0.03 -27.89
CA GLU A 650 5.55 -1.46 -27.54
C GLU A 650 4.63 -1.82 -26.36
N LYS A 651 4.44 -0.91 -25.39
CA LYS A 651 3.50 -1.09 -24.26
C LYS A 651 2.06 -1.16 -24.74
N VAL A 652 1.63 -0.22 -25.58
CA VAL A 652 0.26 -0.17 -26.12
C VAL A 652 -0.07 -1.42 -26.94
N ILE A 653 0.81 -1.83 -27.86
CA ILE A 653 0.60 -3.05 -28.66
C ILE A 653 0.64 -4.31 -27.78
N GLY A 654 1.47 -4.33 -26.74
CA GLY A 654 1.48 -5.43 -25.78
C GLY A 654 0.17 -5.53 -24.97
N PHE A 655 -0.36 -4.41 -24.48
CA PHE A 655 -1.69 -4.39 -23.87
C PHE A 655 -2.79 -4.79 -24.86
N ALA A 656 -2.69 -4.37 -26.12
CA ALA A 656 -3.60 -4.83 -27.16
C ALA A 656 -3.56 -6.37 -27.34
N ALA A 657 -2.40 -6.99 -27.15
CA ALA A 657 -2.20 -8.44 -27.32
C ALA A 657 -2.53 -9.30 -26.08
N TYR A 658 -2.44 -8.74 -24.87
CA TYR A 658 -2.58 -9.50 -23.61
C TYR A 658 -3.62 -8.96 -22.62
N SER A 659 -4.19 -7.77 -22.84
CA SER A 659 -5.01 -7.01 -21.89
C SER A 659 -4.26 -6.64 -20.60
N ILE A 660 -4.72 -5.58 -19.94
CA ILE A 660 -4.35 -5.28 -18.55
C ILE A 660 -5.16 -6.17 -17.59
N ALA A 661 -4.64 -6.42 -16.39
CA ALA A 661 -5.39 -7.07 -15.31
C ALA A 661 -6.03 -6.00 -14.41
N THR A 662 -7.25 -6.26 -13.92
CA THR A 662 -8.02 -5.35 -13.06
C THR A 662 -8.73 -6.14 -11.94
N ALA A 663 -9.37 -5.44 -10.99
CA ALA A 663 -10.17 -6.02 -9.89
C ALA A 663 -11.11 -7.16 -10.33
N ASP A 664 -11.70 -6.97 -11.50
CA ASP A 664 -12.78 -7.80 -12.04
C ASP A 664 -12.27 -8.81 -13.09
N GLY A 665 -10.95 -8.98 -13.21
CA GLY A 665 -10.30 -9.85 -14.19
C GLY A 665 -9.62 -9.08 -15.34
N PRO A 666 -9.47 -9.68 -16.54
CA PRO A 666 -8.88 -8.99 -17.69
C PRO A 666 -9.69 -7.76 -18.04
N GLY A 667 -9.02 -6.63 -18.26
CA GLY A 667 -9.66 -5.35 -18.57
C GLY A 667 -10.49 -5.36 -19.86
N PHE A 668 -10.04 -6.07 -20.90
CA PHE A 668 -10.73 -6.15 -22.19
C PHE A 668 -10.34 -7.41 -23.00
N ARG A 669 -11.02 -7.64 -24.14
CA ARG A 669 -10.67 -8.70 -25.09
C ARG A 669 -9.46 -8.31 -25.92
N ALA A 670 -8.37 -9.06 -25.72
CA ALA A 670 -7.17 -8.93 -26.52
C ALA A 670 -7.39 -9.21 -28.02
N ALA A 671 -6.55 -8.60 -28.85
CA ALA A 671 -6.49 -8.80 -30.28
C ALA A 671 -5.96 -10.20 -30.63
N TRP A 672 -6.10 -10.59 -31.90
CA TRP A 672 -5.65 -11.89 -32.39
C TRP A 672 -4.69 -11.77 -33.57
N TRP A 673 -3.86 -12.80 -33.73
CA TRP A 673 -2.90 -12.97 -34.82
C TRP A 673 -3.08 -14.36 -35.41
N THR A 674 -2.69 -14.54 -36.67
CA THR A 674 -2.77 -15.83 -37.38
C THR A 674 -1.84 -16.91 -36.80
N SER A 675 -0.83 -16.53 -36.02
CA SER A 675 0.03 -17.44 -35.24
C SER A 675 0.68 -16.72 -34.06
N ASN A 676 1.08 -17.47 -33.03
CA ASN A 676 1.87 -16.93 -31.91
C ASN A 676 3.19 -16.31 -32.39
N GLY A 677 3.84 -16.89 -33.40
CA GLY A 677 5.06 -16.34 -33.98
C GLY A 677 4.87 -14.97 -34.65
N ASN A 678 3.67 -14.67 -35.16
CA ASN A 678 3.34 -13.34 -35.68
C ASN A 678 3.06 -12.36 -34.55
N ARG A 679 2.37 -12.80 -33.49
CA ARG A 679 2.17 -12.00 -32.27
C ARG A 679 3.51 -11.58 -31.65
N ASP A 680 4.47 -12.51 -31.52
CA ASP A 680 5.80 -12.23 -30.97
C ASP A 680 6.63 -11.25 -31.83
N LYS A 681 6.27 -11.11 -33.11
CA LYS A 681 6.88 -10.19 -34.10
C LYS A 681 6.12 -8.86 -34.24
N ALA A 682 5.04 -8.64 -33.50
CA ALA A 682 4.37 -7.34 -33.41
C ALA A 682 5.29 -6.26 -32.80
N LYS A 683 6.37 -6.68 -32.13
CA LYS A 683 7.49 -5.84 -31.70
C LYS A 683 8.57 -5.75 -32.79
N PRO A 684 9.01 -4.53 -33.18
CA PRO A 684 10.11 -4.35 -34.11
C PRO A 684 11.46 -4.82 -33.53
N SER A 685 12.40 -5.13 -34.44
CA SER A 685 13.80 -5.34 -34.07
C SER A 685 14.42 -4.04 -33.56
N ILE A 686 15.43 -4.14 -32.70
CA ILE A 686 15.98 -2.96 -32.00
C ILE A 686 16.55 -1.92 -32.96
N GLY A 687 17.12 -2.34 -34.10
CA GLY A 687 17.69 -1.44 -35.10
C GLY A 687 16.73 -0.94 -36.16
N THR A 688 15.44 -1.29 -36.09
CA THR A 688 14.46 -0.97 -37.16
C THR A 688 14.36 0.53 -37.46
N PHE A 689 14.41 1.38 -36.43
CA PHE A 689 14.24 2.83 -36.54
C PHE A 689 15.54 3.59 -36.26
N CYS A 690 16.67 3.09 -36.74
CA CYS A 690 17.95 3.76 -36.56
C CYS A 690 18.72 3.74 -37.87
N THR A 691 18.65 4.84 -38.63
CA THR A 691 19.37 5.00 -39.89
C THR A 691 19.83 6.43 -40.11
N MET A 692 20.97 6.61 -40.76
CA MET A 692 21.48 7.96 -41.07
C MET A 692 20.50 8.80 -41.91
N ALA A 693 19.72 8.17 -42.78
CA ALA A 693 18.76 8.88 -43.65
C ALA A 693 17.39 9.12 -43.03
N GLY A 694 16.99 8.29 -42.06
CA GLY A 694 15.63 8.31 -41.50
C GLY A 694 15.47 9.08 -40.21
N ASP A 695 16.56 9.25 -39.45
CA ASP A 695 16.57 9.95 -38.16
C ASP A 695 17.98 10.41 -37.73
N HIS A 696 18.99 10.39 -38.61
CA HIS A 696 20.39 10.63 -38.21
C HIS A 696 20.87 9.71 -37.08
N CYS A 697 20.48 8.43 -37.14
CA CYS A 697 20.91 7.44 -36.15
C CYS A 697 21.92 6.45 -36.76
N ASP A 698 23.03 6.25 -36.05
CA ASP A 698 24.08 5.30 -36.38
C ASP A 698 24.21 4.29 -35.24
N LEU A 699 23.77 3.06 -35.49
CA LEU A 699 23.69 1.96 -34.52
C LEU A 699 25.01 1.66 -33.80
N ALA A 700 26.14 1.90 -34.46
CA ALA A 700 27.47 1.69 -33.88
C ALA A 700 28.04 2.98 -33.26
N GLY A 701 27.39 4.11 -33.51
CA GLY A 701 27.80 5.44 -33.10
C GLY A 701 27.63 5.70 -31.60
N GLN A 702 28.47 6.59 -31.10
CA GLN A 702 28.46 7.04 -29.71
C GLN A 702 28.37 8.55 -29.66
N TYR A 703 27.16 9.06 -29.63
CA TYR A 703 26.93 10.50 -29.65
C TYR A 703 26.37 10.91 -28.32
N THR A 704 27.14 11.65 -27.54
CA THR A 704 26.72 12.12 -26.21
C THR A 704 25.86 13.36 -26.38
N PRO A 705 24.56 13.31 -26.03
CA PRO A 705 23.70 14.50 -26.00
C PRO A 705 24.37 15.57 -25.15
N ASN A 706 24.60 16.76 -25.69
CA ASN A 706 25.21 17.88 -24.98
C ASN A 706 24.52 19.22 -25.26
N ALA A 707 23.37 19.21 -25.95
CA ALA A 707 22.45 20.35 -26.01
C ALA A 707 21.73 20.51 -24.66
N ASP A 708 21.30 21.72 -24.35
CA ASP A 708 20.83 22.08 -23.00
C ASP A 708 19.55 21.34 -22.57
N ASP A 709 18.66 21.02 -23.51
CA ASP A 709 17.35 20.37 -23.30
C ASP A 709 17.42 18.85 -23.06
N VAL A 710 18.49 18.22 -23.51
CA VAL A 710 18.71 16.77 -23.39
C VAL A 710 20.03 16.45 -22.71
N LYS A 711 20.60 17.46 -22.03
CA LYS A 711 21.87 17.36 -21.37
C LYS A 711 21.76 16.39 -20.19
N GLY A 712 22.61 15.37 -20.19
CA GLY A 712 22.56 14.28 -19.20
C GLY A 712 21.84 13.04 -19.72
N GLU A 713 21.25 13.12 -20.91
CA GLU A 713 20.67 11.98 -21.56
C GLU A 713 21.70 10.99 -22.09
N LYS A 714 21.13 9.84 -22.40
CA LYS A 714 21.81 8.64 -22.81
C LYS A 714 22.53 8.81 -24.20
N ALA A 715 23.87 8.98 -24.23
CA ALA A 715 24.79 8.71 -25.35
C ALA A 715 24.55 7.38 -26.07
N GLY A 716 23.65 7.47 -27.02
CA GLY A 716 23.23 6.39 -27.86
C GLY A 716 23.61 6.62 -29.31
N PRO A 717 22.90 5.93 -30.20
CA PRO A 717 23.20 5.98 -31.62
C PRO A 717 22.70 7.26 -32.31
N CYS A 718 22.11 8.21 -31.58
CA CYS A 718 21.58 9.45 -32.15
C CYS A 718 22.67 10.49 -32.49
N SER A 719 22.96 10.70 -33.77
CA SER A 719 24.05 11.57 -34.23
C SER A 719 23.66 13.02 -34.57
N HIS A 720 22.39 13.40 -34.37
CA HIS A 720 21.90 14.73 -34.72
C HIS A 720 22.55 15.83 -33.87
N ILE A 721 22.90 16.97 -34.47
CA ILE A 721 23.51 18.13 -33.78
C ILE A 721 22.72 19.41 -34.06
N ASN A 722 22.64 20.27 -33.06
CA ASN A 722 22.03 21.59 -33.16
C ASN A 722 22.98 22.64 -33.79
N GLU A 723 22.50 23.87 -33.97
CA GLU A 723 23.26 25.03 -34.45
C GLU A 723 24.53 25.36 -33.65
N PHE A 724 24.62 24.89 -32.40
CA PHE A 724 25.77 25.05 -31.51
C PHE A 724 26.75 23.87 -31.58
N LEU A 725 26.58 22.95 -32.54
CA LEU A 725 27.36 21.72 -32.69
C LEU A 725 27.24 20.78 -31.48
N GLN A 726 26.07 20.78 -30.84
CA GLN A 726 25.76 19.92 -29.72
C GLN A 726 24.72 18.87 -30.12
N TYR A 727 24.92 17.62 -29.72
CA TYR A 727 23.96 16.54 -29.85
C TYR A 727 22.73 16.81 -28.98
N ASP A 728 21.54 16.76 -29.59
CA ASP A 728 20.29 17.26 -28.99
C ASP A 728 19.19 16.20 -28.89
N LEU A 729 19.53 14.93 -29.15
CA LEU A 729 18.57 13.81 -29.23
C LEU A 729 17.37 14.09 -30.14
N LYS A 730 17.53 14.98 -31.11
CA LYS A 730 16.52 15.19 -32.14
C LYS A 730 16.66 14.21 -33.31
N CYS A 731 17.07 12.98 -33.01
CA CYS A 731 16.99 11.85 -33.95
C CYS A 731 15.54 11.39 -34.08
N TRP A 732 14.76 12.29 -34.66
CA TRP A 732 13.34 12.16 -34.79
C TRP A 732 13.03 11.33 -36.03
N TRP A 733 12.29 10.23 -35.83
CA TRP A 733 12.04 9.29 -36.92
C TRP A 733 11.01 9.84 -37.89
N HIS A 734 11.36 9.87 -39.17
CA HIS A 734 10.53 10.49 -40.21
C HIS A 734 10.45 9.71 -41.52
N SER A 735 10.75 8.40 -41.50
CA SER A 735 10.72 7.54 -42.69
C SER A 735 9.64 6.45 -42.64
N ALA A 736 9.20 5.99 -43.81
CA ALA A 736 8.38 4.77 -43.90
C ALA A 736 9.22 3.52 -43.62
N VAL A 737 8.62 2.49 -43.02
CA VAL A 737 9.31 1.23 -42.70
C VAL A 737 8.37 0.03 -42.75
N THR A 738 8.91 -1.16 -42.98
CA THR A 738 8.17 -2.42 -42.87
C THR A 738 8.98 -3.38 -42.01
N PHE A 739 8.53 -3.66 -40.78
CA PHE A 739 9.15 -4.68 -39.92
C PHE A 739 8.32 -5.97 -39.85
N ASN A 740 7.05 -5.92 -40.24
CA ASN A 740 6.22 -7.07 -40.55
C ASN A 740 5.29 -6.78 -41.75
N ASP A 741 5.02 -7.83 -42.54
CA ASP A 741 4.19 -7.72 -43.75
C ASP A 741 2.71 -7.94 -43.41
N CYS A 742 1.96 -6.84 -43.28
CA CYS A 742 0.54 -6.90 -42.96
C CYS A 742 -0.29 -7.46 -44.11
N ALA A 743 0.06 -7.16 -45.37
CA ALA A 743 -0.61 -7.72 -46.54
C ALA A 743 -0.39 -9.24 -46.65
N GLY A 744 0.77 -9.72 -46.18
CA GLY A 744 1.11 -11.13 -46.05
C GLY A 744 0.52 -11.84 -44.81
N GLY A 745 -0.29 -11.15 -44.00
CA GLY A 745 -0.97 -11.74 -42.83
C GLY A 745 -0.11 -11.88 -41.56
N ALA A 746 0.97 -11.09 -41.45
CA ALA A 746 1.88 -11.10 -40.30
C ALA A 746 1.49 -10.12 -39.17
N CYS A 747 0.40 -9.35 -39.35
CA CYS A 747 -0.05 -8.32 -38.43
C CYS A 747 -1.29 -8.76 -37.62
N GLY A 748 -1.54 -8.07 -36.52
CA GLY A 748 -2.64 -8.30 -35.61
C GLY A 748 -3.96 -7.74 -36.13
N HIS A 749 -5.05 -8.35 -35.69
CA HIS A 749 -6.40 -8.02 -36.08
C HIS A 749 -7.26 -7.66 -34.86
N GLU A 750 -8.18 -6.73 -35.11
CA GLU A 750 -9.20 -6.32 -34.15
C GLU A 750 -10.11 -7.50 -33.75
N LEU A 751 -10.59 -7.42 -32.51
CA LEU A 751 -11.72 -8.22 -32.03
C LEU A 751 -12.73 -7.29 -31.34
N LEU A 752 -13.81 -6.93 -32.03
CA LEU A 752 -14.92 -6.20 -31.41
C LEU A 752 -15.74 -7.15 -30.56
N ARG A 753 -15.92 -6.82 -29.28
CA ARG A 753 -16.74 -7.60 -28.35
C ARG A 753 -18.21 -7.17 -28.41
N PHE A 754 -18.42 -5.87 -28.53
CA PHE A 754 -19.72 -5.20 -28.52
C PHE A 754 -19.94 -4.55 -29.88
N ASP A 755 -20.77 -5.18 -30.71
CA ASP A 755 -21.21 -4.53 -31.95
C ASP A 755 -22.17 -3.35 -31.65
N SER A 756 -22.65 -2.67 -32.70
CA SER A 756 -23.51 -1.49 -32.58
C SER A 756 -24.92 -1.77 -32.02
N THR A 757 -25.27 -3.04 -31.76
CA THR A 757 -26.56 -3.44 -31.19
C THR A 757 -26.54 -3.56 -29.67
N TYR A 758 -25.35 -3.55 -29.05
CA TYR A 758 -25.21 -3.67 -27.58
C TYR A 758 -25.45 -2.32 -26.89
N GLY A 759 -26.32 -2.34 -25.87
CA GLY A 759 -26.47 -1.23 -24.93
C GLY A 759 -25.26 -1.06 -24.01
N GLU A 760 -25.24 0.08 -23.31
CA GLU A 760 -24.25 0.40 -22.28
C GLU A 760 -24.13 -0.74 -21.25
N GLN A 761 -22.89 -1.07 -20.88
CA GLN A 761 -22.64 -2.12 -19.90
C GLN A 761 -23.02 -1.63 -18.49
N PRO A 762 -23.47 -2.53 -17.61
CA PRO A 762 -23.95 -2.16 -16.28
C PRO A 762 -22.83 -1.59 -15.39
N ASP A 763 -23.24 -0.75 -14.44
CA ASP A 763 -22.38 -0.19 -13.40
C ASP A 763 -21.81 -1.28 -12.47
N GLY A 764 -20.70 -0.95 -11.80
CA GLY A 764 -20.06 -1.82 -10.83
C GLY A 764 -20.84 -1.91 -9.50
N ILE A 765 -20.52 -2.93 -8.69
CA ILE A 765 -21.19 -3.22 -7.41
C ILE A 765 -20.20 -3.41 -6.24
N ASN A 766 -19.01 -2.79 -6.30
CA ASN A 766 -17.92 -3.09 -5.36
C ASN A 766 -18.18 -2.65 -3.90
N SER A 767 -18.98 -1.62 -3.66
CA SER A 767 -19.48 -1.25 -2.33
C SER A 767 -20.87 -0.63 -2.47
N THR A 768 -21.72 -0.84 -1.47
CA THR A 768 -23.08 -0.28 -1.40
C THR A 768 -23.16 0.69 -0.23
N PRO A 769 -23.47 1.97 -0.47
CA PRO A 769 -23.58 2.96 0.59
C PRO A 769 -24.77 2.67 1.52
N HIS A 770 -24.73 3.19 2.74
CA HIS A 770 -25.82 3.09 3.71
C HIS A 770 -26.85 4.19 3.46
N CYS A 771 -27.97 3.80 2.86
CA CYS A 771 -28.96 4.74 2.33
C CYS A 771 -30.17 5.00 3.25
N ASP A 772 -30.04 4.91 4.58
CA ASP A 772 -31.10 5.34 5.50
C ASP A 772 -30.56 5.56 6.93
N LYS A 773 -31.43 5.93 7.86
CA LYS A 773 -31.09 6.10 9.29
C LYS A 773 -31.22 4.80 10.10
N SER A 774 -31.27 3.63 9.46
CA SER A 774 -31.32 2.37 10.19
C SER A 774 -30.10 2.21 11.10
N GLY A 775 -30.30 1.54 12.23
CA GLY A 775 -29.31 1.50 13.31
C GLY A 775 -29.40 2.69 14.27
N LEU A 776 -30.03 3.83 13.91
CA LEU A 776 -30.24 4.92 14.85
C LEU A 776 -31.54 4.77 15.67
N PRO A 777 -31.55 5.20 16.95
CA PRO A 777 -32.78 5.35 17.73
C PRO A 777 -33.71 6.41 17.16
N ALA A 778 -35.01 6.24 17.39
CA ALA A 778 -36.02 7.21 16.96
C ALA A 778 -35.76 8.61 17.57
N GLY A 779 -35.85 9.64 16.74
CA GLY A 779 -35.63 11.04 17.16
C GLY A 779 -34.16 11.46 17.22
N ALA A 780 -33.22 10.61 16.81
CA ALA A 780 -31.82 11.01 16.65
C ALA A 780 -31.67 12.16 15.63
N LEU A 781 -30.90 13.17 16.01
CA LEU A 781 -30.55 14.31 15.18
C LEU A 781 -29.23 14.00 14.47
N VAL A 782 -29.22 14.01 13.15
CA VAL A 782 -28.07 13.62 12.33
C VAL A 782 -27.47 14.83 11.62
N VAL A 783 -26.15 14.95 11.66
CA VAL A 783 -25.36 15.88 10.85
C VAL A 783 -24.46 15.04 9.96
N ASP A 784 -24.65 15.19 8.66
CA ASP A 784 -23.88 14.53 7.61
C ASP A 784 -22.56 15.28 7.36
N ASP A 785 -21.59 14.64 6.70
CA ASP A 785 -20.33 15.26 6.27
C ASP A 785 -20.48 16.21 5.08
N VAL A 786 -21.62 16.16 4.37
CA VAL A 786 -21.94 17.07 3.27
C VAL A 786 -23.29 17.77 3.46
N PRO A 787 -23.48 18.99 2.92
CA PRO A 787 -24.79 19.63 2.95
C PRO A 787 -25.78 18.84 2.09
N ALA A 788 -27.08 18.90 2.43
CA ALA A 788 -28.14 18.22 1.67
C ALA A 788 -28.27 18.63 0.19
N SER A 789 -27.63 19.75 -0.21
CA SER A 789 -27.51 20.16 -1.60
C SER A 789 -26.48 19.36 -2.40
N ALA A 790 -25.52 18.72 -1.73
CA ALA A 790 -24.51 17.83 -2.32
C ALA A 790 -25.04 16.40 -2.32
N ALA A 791 -26.04 16.13 -3.16
CA ALA A 791 -26.57 14.79 -3.32
C ALA A 791 -25.49 13.85 -3.89
N PRO A 792 -25.55 12.53 -3.66
CA PRO A 792 -24.64 11.53 -4.23
C PRO A 792 -25.09 11.05 -5.63
N ILE A 793 -24.18 10.43 -6.40
CA ILE A 793 -24.55 9.76 -7.66
C ILE A 793 -25.58 8.65 -7.40
N GLN A 794 -26.68 8.69 -8.15
CA GLN A 794 -27.76 7.70 -8.08
C GLN A 794 -27.77 6.79 -9.30
N THR A 795 -27.64 5.49 -9.06
CA THR A 795 -27.80 4.46 -10.09
C THR A 795 -28.77 3.38 -9.62
N GLY A 796 -29.16 2.46 -10.51
CA GLY A 796 -30.01 1.33 -10.14
C GLY A 796 -29.39 0.43 -9.06
N GLN A 797 -28.06 0.38 -8.98
CA GLN A 797 -27.32 -0.36 -7.95
C GLN A 797 -27.02 0.48 -6.69
N ARG A 798 -27.13 1.81 -6.79
CA ARG A 798 -26.82 2.78 -5.74
C ARG A 798 -27.99 3.76 -5.57
N PRO A 799 -29.08 3.36 -4.89
CA PRO A 799 -30.33 4.12 -4.88
C PRO A 799 -30.35 5.26 -3.84
N CYS A 800 -29.21 5.68 -3.30
CA CYS A 800 -29.14 6.72 -2.25
C CYS A 800 -29.75 8.03 -2.75
N GLY A 801 -30.99 8.30 -2.32
CA GLY A 801 -31.73 9.55 -2.57
C GLY A 801 -31.02 10.78 -2.02
N ALA A 802 -31.45 11.99 -2.40
CA ALA A 802 -31.06 13.20 -1.68
C ALA A 802 -31.42 13.02 -0.19
N ASN A 803 -30.41 13.18 0.70
CA ASN A 803 -30.33 12.98 2.15
C ASN A 803 -31.59 12.52 2.91
N PHE A 804 -31.44 11.61 3.90
CA PHE A 804 -32.49 10.99 4.73
C PHE A 804 -33.23 11.93 5.72
N GLY A 805 -33.43 13.20 5.33
CA GLY A 805 -34.03 14.28 6.10
C GLY A 805 -33.11 15.50 6.18
N PRO A 806 -33.59 16.62 6.78
CA PRO A 806 -32.76 17.81 6.96
C PRO A 806 -31.58 17.52 7.90
N ASN A 807 -30.38 17.98 7.53
CA ASN A 807 -29.23 17.98 8.43
C ASN A 807 -29.56 18.82 9.67
N ALA A 808 -29.31 18.26 10.86
CA ALA A 808 -29.53 18.94 12.14
C ALA A 808 -28.43 19.96 12.48
N GLY A 809 -27.57 20.28 11.51
CA GLY A 809 -26.32 21.00 11.69
C GLY A 809 -25.53 21.12 10.39
N SER A 810 -24.25 21.42 10.53
CA SER A 810 -23.29 21.57 9.43
C SER A 810 -22.00 20.83 9.74
N PHE A 811 -21.35 20.33 8.71
CA PHE A 811 -19.96 19.89 8.75
C PHE A 811 -19.06 20.94 8.10
N ALA A 812 -17.85 21.11 8.63
CA ALA A 812 -16.82 21.94 8.04
C ALA A 812 -15.44 21.40 8.37
N PHE A 813 -14.51 21.54 7.42
CA PHE A 813 -13.10 21.28 7.67
C PHE A 813 -12.39 22.47 8.31
N THR A 814 -11.24 22.18 8.89
CA THR A 814 -10.19 23.13 9.21
C THR A 814 -8.87 22.50 8.76
N PHE A 815 -8.29 23.07 7.71
CA PHE A 815 -7.02 22.67 7.14
C PHE A 815 -5.90 23.54 7.73
N ALA A 816 -4.80 22.92 8.16
CA ALA A 816 -3.63 23.66 8.58
C ALA A 816 -2.98 24.39 7.40
N ALA A 817 -2.71 25.69 7.57
CA ALA A 817 -2.02 26.48 6.57
C ALA A 817 -0.49 26.37 6.72
N ASP A 818 0.23 26.38 5.60
CA ASP A 818 1.67 26.56 5.59
C ASP A 818 2.07 28.02 5.83
N SER A 819 3.37 28.31 5.88
CA SER A 819 3.88 29.68 6.07
C SER A 819 3.50 30.68 4.96
N GLN A 820 3.01 30.19 3.82
CA GLN A 820 2.58 30.99 2.68
C GLN A 820 1.04 31.12 2.60
N GLY A 821 0.29 30.53 3.54
CA GLY A 821 -1.17 30.55 3.55
C GLY A 821 -1.82 29.53 2.61
N ARG A 822 -1.06 28.55 2.12
CA ARG A 822 -1.57 27.42 1.32
C ARG A 822 -1.94 26.25 2.25
N TYR A 823 -2.69 25.27 1.76
CA TYR A 823 -3.20 24.16 2.57
C TYR A 823 -2.72 22.80 2.03
N PRO A 824 -1.46 22.41 2.27
CA PRO A 824 -0.90 21.16 1.77
C PRO A 824 -1.70 19.91 2.13
N SER A 825 -2.35 19.91 3.30
CA SER A 825 -3.19 18.80 3.74
C SER A 825 -4.34 18.46 2.78
N LYS A 826 -4.82 19.42 1.98
CA LYS A 826 -5.88 19.19 0.98
C LYS A 826 -5.44 18.24 -0.14
N VAL A 827 -4.12 18.17 -0.39
CA VAL A 827 -3.54 17.27 -1.39
C VAL A 827 -3.88 15.80 -1.08
N ASP A 828 -3.90 15.47 0.21
CA ASP A 828 -4.17 14.12 0.72
C ASP A 828 -5.57 13.99 1.35
N THR A 829 -6.44 14.97 1.14
CA THR A 829 -7.85 14.86 1.52
C THR A 829 -8.63 14.35 0.32
N HIS A 830 -9.47 13.35 0.53
CA HIS A 830 -10.18 12.64 -0.54
C HIS A 830 -11.67 12.49 -0.21
N GLN A 831 -12.49 12.42 -1.25
CA GLN A 831 -13.91 12.04 -1.14
C GLN A 831 -14.16 10.70 -1.85
N ILE A 832 -15.10 9.93 -1.31
CA ILE A 832 -15.50 8.64 -1.85
C ILE A 832 -17.00 8.40 -1.63
N GLY A 833 -17.65 7.73 -2.58
CA GLY A 833 -19.08 7.45 -2.56
C GLY A 833 -19.42 6.21 -1.74
N VAL A 834 -19.02 6.15 -0.48
CA VAL A 834 -19.39 5.09 0.49
C VAL A 834 -20.05 5.72 1.71
N GLY A 835 -20.18 5.01 2.83
CA GLY A 835 -20.68 5.60 4.06
C GLY A 835 -22.18 5.88 4.07
N LEU A 836 -22.62 6.67 5.04
CA LEU A 836 -23.99 7.15 5.12
C LEU A 836 -24.25 8.11 3.97
N GLY A 837 -25.39 7.98 3.30
CA GLY A 837 -25.78 8.94 2.26
C GLY A 837 -24.96 8.86 0.98
N GLY A 838 -24.02 7.92 0.87
CA GLY A 838 -23.20 7.76 -0.33
C GLY A 838 -22.12 8.81 -0.49
N HIS A 839 -21.65 9.40 0.61
CA HIS A 839 -20.49 10.25 0.66
C HIS A 839 -19.71 10.03 1.97
N ALA A 840 -18.38 9.98 1.89
CA ALA A 840 -17.49 10.07 3.02
C ALA A 840 -16.19 10.79 2.58
N TRP A 841 -15.56 11.48 3.52
CA TRP A 841 -14.19 11.97 3.37
C TRP A 841 -13.20 11.04 4.03
N PHE A 842 -11.97 10.97 3.50
CA PHE A 842 -10.85 10.34 4.21
C PHE A 842 -9.52 11.03 3.88
N THR A 843 -8.52 10.76 4.70
CA THR A 843 -7.11 11.15 4.51
C THR A 843 -6.24 10.15 5.25
N HIS A 844 -4.92 10.22 5.08
CA HIS A 844 -4.01 9.39 5.85
C HIS A 844 -3.73 9.98 7.24
N THR A 845 -3.51 9.09 8.19
CA THR A 845 -3.11 9.43 9.56
C THR A 845 -1.69 9.99 9.61
N VAL A 846 -1.48 11.02 10.41
CA VAL A 846 -0.15 11.64 10.60
C VAL A 846 0.18 11.77 12.07
N ALA A 847 1.46 11.67 12.43
CA ALA A 847 1.87 11.93 13.80
C ALA A 847 1.66 13.41 14.17
N PRO A 848 1.34 13.75 15.43
CA PRO A 848 1.22 15.13 15.88
C PRO A 848 2.46 15.96 15.56
N TYR A 849 2.25 17.16 14.99
CA TYR A 849 3.30 18.09 14.55
C TYR A 849 4.19 17.61 13.40
N ASP A 850 3.87 16.48 12.75
CA ASP A 850 4.60 16.06 11.57
C ASP A 850 4.55 17.14 10.48
N LEU A 851 5.68 17.37 9.82
CA LEU A 851 5.92 18.46 8.86
C LEU A 851 5.59 19.86 9.38
N GLY A 852 5.74 20.10 10.69
CA GLY A 852 5.34 21.37 11.31
C GLY A 852 3.83 21.52 11.47
N GLY A 853 3.07 20.42 11.38
CA GLY A 853 1.62 20.38 11.50
C GLY A 853 0.86 20.76 10.23
N LYS A 854 1.55 20.98 9.10
CA LYS A 854 0.92 21.45 7.84
C LYS A 854 0.02 20.42 7.15
N LEU A 855 0.07 19.15 7.58
CA LEU A 855 -0.80 18.07 7.08
C LEU A 855 -2.04 17.84 7.96
N LYS A 856 -2.18 18.59 9.05
CA LYS A 856 -3.32 18.42 9.94
C LYS A 856 -4.62 18.85 9.26
N VAL A 857 -5.57 17.93 9.26
CA VAL A 857 -6.97 18.14 8.88
C VAL A 857 -7.84 17.90 10.11
N THR A 858 -8.85 18.73 10.29
CA THR A 858 -9.88 18.52 11.31
C THR A 858 -11.27 18.75 10.71
N GLY A 859 -12.07 17.70 10.62
CA GLY A 859 -13.51 17.80 10.30
C GLY A 859 -14.32 18.02 11.57
N THR A 860 -15.26 18.97 11.54
CA THR A 860 -16.10 19.31 12.69
C THR A 860 -17.59 19.34 12.33
N TRP A 861 -18.37 18.50 12.99
CA TRP A 861 -19.83 18.54 12.97
C TRP A 861 -20.33 19.51 14.05
N THR A 862 -21.12 20.50 13.66
CA THR A 862 -21.73 21.52 14.53
C THR A 862 -23.25 21.46 14.42
N PHE A 863 -23.94 21.23 15.53
CA PHE A 863 -25.40 21.19 15.55
C PHE A 863 -26.00 22.61 15.51
N THR A 864 -27.11 22.81 14.79
CA THR A 864 -27.70 24.15 14.60
C THR A 864 -28.25 24.73 15.90
N ASN A 865 -28.91 23.89 16.69
CA ASN A 865 -29.58 24.31 17.91
C ASN A 865 -28.71 24.01 19.13
N ALA A 866 -28.63 24.97 20.05
CA ALA A 866 -28.10 24.71 21.38
C ALA A 866 -28.96 23.61 22.06
N TYR A 867 -28.28 22.68 22.71
CA TYR A 867 -28.90 21.59 23.44
C TYR A 867 -28.44 21.63 24.89
N THR A 868 -29.39 21.56 25.82
CA THR A 868 -29.12 21.45 27.26
C THR A 868 -29.81 20.20 27.76
N GLY A 869 -29.03 19.23 28.20
CA GLY A 869 -29.56 17.92 28.58
C GLY A 869 -28.57 16.79 28.34
N TRP A 870 -29.01 15.57 28.61
CA TRP A 870 -28.23 14.36 28.38
C TRP A 870 -28.48 13.85 26.97
N ALA A 871 -27.41 13.53 26.24
CA ALA A 871 -27.53 12.90 24.93
C ALA A 871 -26.45 11.85 24.73
N ARG A 872 -26.77 10.83 23.94
CA ARG A 872 -25.77 9.89 23.41
C ARG A 872 -25.20 10.44 22.12
N VAL A 873 -23.88 10.37 21.97
CA VAL A 873 -23.18 10.71 20.72
C VAL A 873 -22.91 9.42 19.96
N LEU A 874 -23.31 9.39 18.70
CA LEU A 874 -23.13 8.27 17.77
C LEU A 874 -22.35 8.76 16.55
N VAL A 875 -21.44 7.95 16.04
CA VAL A 875 -20.67 8.22 14.82
C VAL A 875 -20.88 7.09 13.83
N HIS A 876 -21.00 7.41 12.54
CA HIS A 876 -21.09 6.42 11.49
C HIS A 876 -19.67 6.03 11.03
N MET A 877 -19.40 4.73 10.96
CA MET A 877 -18.14 4.17 10.48
C MET A 877 -18.36 3.64 9.06
N PRO A 878 -17.69 4.20 8.03
CA PRO A 878 -17.81 3.68 6.67
C PRO A 878 -17.03 2.36 6.50
N ASP A 879 -17.39 1.57 5.48
CA ASP A 879 -16.74 0.30 5.15
C ASP A 879 -15.39 0.43 4.42
N VAL A 880 -15.05 1.63 3.93
CA VAL A 880 -13.84 1.96 3.15
C VAL A 880 -13.26 3.29 3.64
N GLY A 881 -11.92 3.44 3.59
CA GLY A 881 -11.22 4.68 3.97
C GLY A 881 -11.15 4.96 5.48
N ALA A 882 -11.38 3.92 6.29
CA ALA A 882 -11.56 3.95 7.74
C ALA A 882 -10.71 2.85 8.42
N GLN A 883 -9.38 2.92 8.35
CA GLN A 883 -8.47 1.88 8.82
C GLN A 883 -7.95 2.13 10.24
N THR A 884 -7.87 3.39 10.67
CA THR A 884 -7.21 3.75 11.93
C THR A 884 -7.86 3.10 13.15
N GLN A 885 -6.99 2.71 14.09
CA GLN A 885 -7.35 2.20 15.40
C GLN A 885 -7.26 3.28 16.50
N GLN A 886 -7.00 4.53 16.14
CA GLN A 886 -6.78 5.63 17.08
C GLN A 886 -7.56 6.91 16.71
N ALA A 887 -8.74 6.78 16.10
CA ALA A 887 -9.58 7.93 15.77
C ALA A 887 -10.03 8.68 17.04
N ALA A 888 -9.42 9.84 17.28
CA ALA A 888 -9.64 10.67 18.47
C ALA A 888 -10.76 11.70 18.24
N TYR A 889 -11.97 11.38 18.68
CA TYR A 889 -13.11 12.29 18.62
C TYR A 889 -13.09 13.26 19.80
N THR A 890 -13.09 14.56 19.50
CA THR A 890 -13.16 15.66 20.47
C THR A 890 -14.58 16.22 20.50
N ILE A 891 -15.23 16.13 21.65
CA ILE A 891 -16.66 16.44 21.81
C ILE A 891 -16.81 17.67 22.69
N GLY A 892 -17.28 18.76 22.09
CA GLY A 892 -17.61 20.01 22.77
C GLY A 892 -18.98 19.95 23.43
N LEU A 893 -19.00 20.07 24.76
CA LEU A 893 -20.21 19.99 25.58
C LEU A 893 -20.89 21.35 25.81
N GLY A 894 -20.30 22.44 25.31
CA GLY A 894 -20.68 23.82 25.62
C GLY A 894 -19.96 24.39 26.85
N GLY A 895 -19.87 25.72 26.93
CA GLY A 895 -19.20 26.43 28.05
C GLY A 895 -17.69 26.14 28.17
N GLY A 896 -17.02 25.77 27.07
CA GLY A 896 -15.58 25.43 27.06
C GLY A 896 -15.25 24.02 27.55
N ARG A 897 -16.25 23.20 27.92
CA ARG A 897 -16.05 21.80 28.33
C ARG A 897 -15.88 20.89 27.12
N VAL A 898 -14.88 20.00 27.19
CA VAL A 898 -14.54 19.06 26.12
C VAL A 898 -14.29 17.67 26.70
N LYS A 899 -14.64 16.63 25.93
CA LYS A 899 -14.27 15.23 26.18
C LYS A 899 -13.60 14.65 24.94
N THR A 900 -12.61 13.78 25.12
CA THR A 900 -11.99 13.03 24.01
C THR A 900 -12.36 11.55 24.13
N ARG A 901 -12.65 10.90 23.00
CA ARG A 901 -12.98 9.48 22.89
C ARG A 901 -12.25 8.86 21.71
N TYR A 902 -11.53 7.76 21.95
CA TYR A 902 -10.90 7.00 20.89
C TYR A 902 -11.81 5.86 20.43
N ALA A 903 -12.11 5.81 19.14
CA ALA A 903 -12.86 4.72 18.53
C ALA A 903 -12.02 4.03 17.44
N LEU A 904 -12.33 2.77 17.18
CA LEU A 904 -11.74 2.03 16.05
C LEU A 904 -12.62 2.25 14.82
N GLN A 905 -12.00 2.64 13.71
CA GLN A 905 -12.72 2.86 12.46
C GLN A 905 -12.76 1.61 11.56
N ASN A 906 -11.82 0.66 11.74
CA ASN A 906 -11.71 -0.56 10.91
C ASN A 906 -12.81 -1.60 11.17
N THR A 907 -14.08 -1.20 11.12
CA THR A 907 -15.26 -2.04 11.28
C THR A 907 -15.50 -2.93 10.06
N GLN A 908 -14.95 -2.54 8.90
CA GLN A 908 -15.15 -3.19 7.61
C GLN A 908 -16.63 -3.30 7.20
N HIS A 909 -17.47 -2.40 7.75
CA HIS A 909 -18.89 -2.36 7.51
C HIS A 909 -19.47 -0.99 7.89
N ASN A 910 -20.46 -0.52 7.13
CA ASN A 910 -21.24 0.66 7.47
C ASN A 910 -22.04 0.43 8.77
N GLU A 911 -21.69 1.10 9.86
CA GLU A 911 -22.40 0.96 11.15
C GLU A 911 -22.30 2.19 12.07
N TRP A 912 -23.26 2.33 12.98
CA TRP A 912 -23.25 3.37 14.02
C TRP A 912 -22.57 2.88 15.30
N LYS A 913 -21.58 3.63 15.80
CA LYS A 913 -20.90 3.38 17.07
C LYS A 913 -21.16 4.48 18.09
N SER A 914 -21.29 4.10 19.36
CA SER A 914 -21.47 5.05 20.47
C SER A 914 -20.13 5.59 20.96
N LEU A 915 -20.03 6.92 21.08
CA LEU A 915 -18.95 7.60 21.84
C LEU A 915 -19.33 7.83 23.31
N GLY A 916 -20.50 7.35 23.72
CA GLY A 916 -21.01 7.44 25.09
C GLY A 916 -22.06 8.52 25.28
N VAL A 917 -22.55 8.60 26.51
CA VAL A 917 -23.58 9.55 26.94
C VAL A 917 -22.96 10.71 27.71
N MET A 918 -23.40 11.93 27.43
CA MET A 918 -22.85 13.12 28.07
C MET A 918 -23.87 14.24 28.20
N GLN A 919 -23.61 15.15 29.13
CA GLN A 919 -24.47 16.30 29.37
C GLN A 919 -23.95 17.54 28.64
N PHE A 920 -24.76 18.02 27.70
CA PHE A 920 -24.52 19.25 26.96
C PHE A 920 -25.15 20.45 27.66
N ALA A 921 -24.52 21.61 27.47
CA ALA A 921 -24.95 22.92 27.94
C ALA A 921 -24.50 23.99 26.93
N GLY A 922 -25.04 23.92 25.71
CA GLY A 922 -24.68 24.81 24.62
C GLY A 922 -24.84 24.11 23.27
N THR A 923 -24.18 24.62 22.23
CA THR A 923 -24.16 23.98 20.91
C THR A 923 -23.23 22.76 20.94
N PRO A 924 -23.75 21.54 20.69
CA PRO A 924 -22.90 20.36 20.55
C PRO A 924 -21.95 20.50 19.35
N THR A 925 -20.68 20.18 19.55
CA THR A 925 -19.70 20.01 18.48
C THR A 925 -18.96 18.69 18.63
N ILE A 926 -18.71 18.02 17.51
CA ILE A 926 -17.88 16.82 17.45
C ILE A 926 -16.82 17.09 16.40
N ALA A 927 -15.54 16.90 16.74
CA ALA A 927 -14.42 17.09 15.84
C ALA A 927 -13.58 15.82 15.78
N LEU A 928 -13.07 15.49 14.60
CA LEU A 928 -12.11 14.41 14.37
C LEU A 928 -10.94 14.95 13.55
N SER A 929 -9.72 14.62 13.96
CA SER A 929 -8.50 15.01 13.26
C SER A 929 -7.75 13.78 12.78
N ASN A 930 -6.99 13.91 11.69
CA ASN A 930 -6.11 12.86 11.19
C ASN A 930 -4.82 12.67 12.01
N GLU A 931 -4.62 13.41 13.09
CA GLU A 931 -3.47 13.21 13.97
C GLU A 931 -3.69 11.99 14.89
N THR A 932 -2.83 10.97 14.76
CA THR A 932 -2.82 9.78 15.63
C THR A 932 -1.43 9.51 16.18
N TRP A 933 -1.30 8.84 17.32
CA TRP A 933 0.01 8.62 17.95
C TRP A 933 0.91 7.66 17.15
N ASP A 934 0.30 6.87 16.27
CA ASP A 934 0.92 5.91 15.36
C ASP A 934 0.92 6.37 13.90
N GLY A 935 0.51 7.62 13.61
CA GLY A 935 0.32 8.09 12.24
C GLY A 935 1.62 8.15 11.44
N THR A 936 1.77 7.24 10.49
CA THR A 936 2.90 7.14 9.55
C THR A 936 2.52 7.49 8.10
N GLY A 937 1.24 7.78 7.85
CA GLY A 937 0.68 7.94 6.52
C GLY A 937 0.15 6.64 5.89
N ASP A 938 0.12 5.52 6.63
CA ASP A 938 -0.29 4.21 6.11
C ASP A 938 -1.77 3.88 6.38
N ASP A 939 -2.31 4.30 7.52
CA ASP A 939 -3.73 4.11 7.87
C ASP A 939 -4.58 5.29 7.39
N ASP A 940 -5.75 5.01 6.80
CA ASP A 940 -6.77 6.03 6.55
C ASP A 940 -7.64 6.31 7.79
N ILE A 941 -8.14 7.55 7.84
CA ILE A 941 -9.12 8.03 8.80
C ILE A 941 -10.26 8.75 8.08
N ALA A 942 -11.50 8.36 8.40
CA ALA A 942 -12.71 8.81 7.70
C ALA A 942 -13.56 9.82 8.50
N TRP A 943 -14.22 10.72 7.77
CA TRP A 943 -15.35 11.53 8.23
C TRP A 943 -16.59 11.19 7.40
N ASP A 944 -17.66 10.84 8.10
CA ASP A 944 -18.96 10.49 7.51
C ASP A 944 -20.04 11.23 8.34
N ALA A 945 -20.88 10.55 9.10
CA ALA A 945 -21.95 11.22 9.85
C ALA A 945 -21.80 11.15 11.38
N VAL A 946 -22.39 12.14 12.06
CA VAL A 946 -22.57 12.17 13.52
C VAL A 946 -24.05 12.29 13.85
N ALA A 947 -24.50 11.56 14.86
CA ALA A 947 -25.82 11.71 15.43
C ALA A 947 -25.77 11.99 16.93
N ILE A 948 -26.73 12.80 17.41
CA ILE A 948 -27.06 12.88 18.84
C ILE A 948 -28.45 12.31 19.07
N GLN A 949 -28.55 11.44 20.06
CA GLN A 949 -29.82 10.93 20.57
C GLN A 949 -30.13 11.67 21.88
N PRO A 950 -31.10 12.60 21.89
CA PRO A 950 -31.54 13.24 23.12
C PRO A 950 -32.11 12.22 24.11
N LEU A 951 -31.74 12.34 25.38
CA LEU A 951 -32.25 11.54 26.47
C LEU A 951 -33.08 12.41 27.41
N THR A 952 -34.16 11.86 27.95
CA THR A 952 -35.05 12.56 28.88
C THR A 952 -34.44 12.72 30.28
N ALA A 953 -33.45 11.90 30.61
CA ALA A 953 -32.74 11.92 31.89
C ALA A 953 -31.31 11.39 31.73
N LYS A 954 -30.48 11.58 32.76
CA LYS A 954 -29.19 10.90 32.89
C LYS A 954 -29.42 9.38 32.95
N PRO A 955 -28.68 8.55 32.19
CA PRO A 955 -28.66 7.10 32.42
C PRO A 955 -28.41 6.77 33.89
N ALA A 956 -29.09 5.74 34.39
CA ALA A 956 -28.86 5.27 35.75
C ALA A 956 -27.44 4.69 35.87
N ASP A 957 -26.98 4.04 34.80
CA ASP A 957 -25.74 3.29 34.78
C ASP A 957 -24.82 3.67 33.61
N PHE A 958 -23.55 3.87 33.96
CA PHE A 958 -22.44 4.09 33.04
C PHE A 958 -21.39 3.02 33.33
N VAL A 959 -21.35 2.00 32.48
CA VAL A 959 -20.59 0.78 32.68
C VAL A 959 -19.42 0.73 31.69
N VAL A 960 -18.21 0.53 32.21
CA VAL A 960 -16.99 0.37 31.39
C VAL A 960 -16.36 -0.99 31.66
N ALA A 961 -16.21 -1.82 30.64
CA ALA A 961 -15.56 -3.12 30.71
C ALA A 961 -14.13 -3.03 30.14
N LEU A 962 -13.15 -3.28 31.00
CA LEU A 962 -11.70 -3.25 30.72
C LEU A 962 -11.09 -4.62 31.03
N GLY A 963 -9.82 -4.83 30.70
CA GLY A 963 -9.08 -6.01 31.14
C GLY A 963 -8.50 -6.86 30.02
N ASP A 964 -8.19 -8.09 30.36
CA ASP A 964 -7.51 -9.06 29.49
C ASP A 964 -8.46 -9.95 28.67
N SER A 965 -7.93 -11.06 28.15
CA SER A 965 -8.63 -12.05 27.33
C SER A 965 -9.87 -12.66 28.00
N TYR A 966 -9.87 -12.83 29.33
CA TYR A 966 -11.02 -13.36 30.04
C TYR A 966 -12.19 -12.36 30.08
N THR A 967 -11.89 -11.05 30.07
CA THR A 967 -12.93 -10.01 29.91
C THR A 967 -13.29 -9.77 28.45
N ALA A 968 -12.32 -9.81 27.53
CA ALA A 968 -12.56 -9.69 26.11
C ALA A 968 -13.47 -10.83 25.59
N GLY A 969 -13.37 -12.02 26.17
CA GLY A 969 -14.13 -13.19 25.75
C GLY A 969 -13.39 -14.00 24.69
N GLU A 970 -12.07 -14.11 24.80
CA GLU A 970 -11.25 -15.04 24.01
C GLU A 970 -11.83 -16.46 24.09
N GLY A 971 -11.94 -17.15 22.96
CA GLY A 971 -12.57 -18.47 22.82
C GLY A 971 -14.10 -18.48 22.95
N ALA A 972 -14.76 -17.33 23.22
CA ALA A 972 -16.21 -17.25 23.34
C ALA A 972 -16.87 -16.97 21.98
N SER A 973 -16.71 -17.88 21.04
CA SER A 973 -17.38 -17.86 19.74
C SER A 973 -17.67 -19.26 19.21
N ASP A 974 -18.63 -19.37 18.30
CA ASP A 974 -18.86 -20.58 17.51
C ASP A 974 -17.71 -20.85 16.51
N GLU A 975 -17.77 -21.98 15.78
CA GLU A 975 -16.80 -22.31 14.74
C GLU A 975 -16.69 -21.18 13.69
N ASN A 976 -15.46 -20.82 13.31
CA ASN A 976 -15.10 -19.69 12.44
C ASN A 976 -15.22 -18.29 13.08
N ASN A 977 -15.36 -18.21 14.41
CA ASN A 977 -15.22 -16.98 15.18
C ASN A 977 -16.18 -15.82 14.79
N PRO A 978 -17.48 -16.07 14.48
CA PRO A 978 -18.40 -15.02 14.03
C PRO A 978 -18.81 -14.01 15.13
N ASP A 979 -18.56 -14.32 16.40
CA ASP A 979 -19.03 -13.52 17.54
C ASP A 979 -18.07 -12.40 17.94
N TYR A 980 -16.86 -12.36 17.38
CA TYR A 980 -15.96 -11.23 17.61
C TYR A 980 -16.40 -9.99 16.85
N TYR A 981 -16.13 -8.82 17.42
CA TYR A 981 -16.14 -7.57 16.67
C TYR A 981 -15.04 -7.62 15.61
N ARG A 982 -15.35 -7.25 14.36
CA ARG A 982 -14.41 -7.37 13.22
C ARG A 982 -13.19 -6.51 13.45
N GLU A 983 -13.40 -5.28 13.92
CA GLU A 983 -12.36 -4.32 14.27
C GLU A 983 -11.44 -4.78 15.40
N ALA A 984 -11.82 -5.84 16.12
CA ALA A 984 -11.05 -6.45 17.21
C ALA A 984 -10.50 -7.84 16.84
N ASN A 985 -10.69 -8.29 15.59
CA ASN A 985 -10.38 -9.63 15.11
C ASN A 985 -9.86 -9.59 13.66
N VAL A 986 -8.76 -8.87 13.47
CA VAL A 986 -8.03 -8.78 12.21
C VAL A 986 -6.71 -9.53 12.38
N ASP A 987 -6.55 -10.63 11.65
CA ASP A 987 -5.48 -11.59 11.92
C ASP A 987 -4.09 -11.17 11.42
N GLU A 988 -4.04 -10.39 10.35
CA GLU A 988 -2.83 -10.12 9.56
C GLU A 988 -2.82 -8.67 9.03
N GLY A 989 -1.66 -8.22 8.52
CA GLY A 989 -1.45 -6.87 7.99
C GLY A 989 -1.05 -5.82 9.02
N HIS A 990 -0.88 -4.58 8.55
CA HIS A 990 -0.51 -3.43 9.40
C HIS A 990 -1.65 -3.02 10.35
N VAL A 991 -2.90 -3.17 9.90
CA VAL A 991 -4.14 -2.98 10.70
C VAL A 991 -4.50 -4.16 11.62
N ARG A 992 -3.56 -5.07 11.88
CA ARG A 992 -3.82 -6.28 12.70
C ARG A 992 -4.34 -5.90 14.08
N ASN A 993 -5.47 -6.49 14.49
CA ASN A 993 -6.05 -6.32 15.81
C ASN A 993 -6.48 -7.68 16.39
N LYS A 994 -5.85 -8.10 17.49
CA LYS A 994 -6.16 -9.37 18.18
C LYS A 994 -6.69 -9.15 19.58
N CYS A 995 -7.49 -8.11 19.78
CA CYS A 995 -8.16 -7.92 21.05
C CYS A 995 -9.25 -8.95 21.32
N HIS A 996 -9.80 -9.58 20.26
CA HIS A 996 -10.79 -10.66 20.31
C HIS A 996 -11.96 -10.33 21.26
N ARG A 997 -12.50 -9.12 21.13
CA ARG A 997 -13.69 -8.72 21.89
C ARG A 997 -14.91 -9.46 21.37
N SER A 998 -15.44 -10.39 22.17
CA SER A 998 -16.61 -11.20 21.83
C SER A 998 -17.90 -10.51 22.25
N LYS A 999 -18.90 -10.58 21.37
CA LYS A 999 -20.31 -10.23 21.65
C LYS A 999 -20.92 -11.12 22.75
N GLN A 1000 -20.29 -12.26 23.03
CA GLN A 1000 -20.67 -13.27 24.03
C GLN A 1000 -19.83 -13.20 25.31
N SER A 1001 -19.04 -12.14 25.50
CA SER A 1001 -18.24 -11.92 26.72
C SER A 1001 -19.11 -11.76 27.97
N TRP A 1002 -18.54 -12.08 29.13
CA TRP A 1002 -19.28 -12.04 30.40
C TRP A 1002 -19.78 -10.65 30.81
N PRO A 1003 -19.09 -9.51 30.54
CA PRO A 1003 -19.67 -8.20 30.84
C PRO A 1003 -20.93 -7.96 30.02
N ARG A 1004 -20.93 -8.38 28.75
CA ARG A 1004 -22.10 -8.26 27.89
C ARG A 1004 -23.25 -9.17 28.32
N LYS A 1005 -22.96 -10.35 28.88
CA LYS A 1005 -23.97 -11.29 29.41
C LYS A 1005 -24.50 -10.93 30.82
N SER A 1006 -23.85 -10.02 31.53
CA SER A 1006 -24.26 -9.61 32.87
C SER A 1006 -25.55 -8.77 32.82
N VAL A 1007 -26.29 -8.73 33.93
CA VAL A 1007 -27.53 -7.97 34.10
C VAL A 1007 -27.44 -7.07 35.32
N LEU A 1008 -28.08 -5.90 35.26
CA LEU A 1008 -28.20 -4.96 36.37
C LEU A 1008 -29.57 -5.11 37.06
N ALA A 1009 -29.68 -4.67 38.31
CA ALA A 1009 -30.89 -4.77 39.12
C ALA A 1009 -32.04 -3.90 38.60
N ASP A 1010 -31.74 -2.85 37.82
CA ASP A 1010 -32.75 -2.02 37.16
C ASP A 1010 -33.53 -2.78 36.08
N ASN A 1011 -32.89 -3.76 35.44
CA ASN A 1011 -33.49 -4.62 34.42
C ASN A 1011 -32.78 -5.99 34.36
N THR A 1012 -33.28 -6.94 35.14
CA THR A 1012 -32.74 -8.31 35.18
C THR A 1012 -33.21 -9.19 34.00
N GLY A 1013 -34.12 -8.70 33.16
CA GLY A 1013 -34.65 -9.43 32.01
C GLY A 1013 -33.80 -9.32 30.74
N GLU A 1014 -32.91 -8.33 30.66
CA GLU A 1014 -32.04 -8.10 29.50
C GLU A 1014 -30.58 -7.88 29.90
N SER A 1015 -29.68 -8.51 29.13
CA SER A 1015 -28.24 -8.37 29.32
C SER A 1015 -27.73 -6.96 28.96
N LEU A 1016 -26.61 -6.54 29.56
CA LEU A 1016 -25.93 -5.30 29.24
C LEU A 1016 -25.62 -5.19 27.73
N GLY A 1017 -25.21 -6.29 27.10
CA GLY A 1017 -24.93 -6.33 25.67
C GLY A 1017 -26.16 -6.07 24.81
N THR A 1018 -27.26 -6.76 25.10
CA THR A 1018 -28.54 -6.56 24.39
C THR A 1018 -29.03 -5.12 24.51
N ARG A 1019 -28.94 -4.54 25.71
CA ARG A 1019 -29.32 -3.14 25.98
C ARG A 1019 -28.40 -2.16 25.25
N ALA A 1020 -27.10 -2.44 25.19
CA ALA A 1020 -26.12 -1.64 24.47
C ALA A 1020 -26.38 -1.62 22.95
N ASP A 1021 -26.64 -2.79 22.36
CA ASP A 1021 -26.86 -2.95 20.90
C ASP A 1021 -28.12 -2.21 20.40
N ARG A 1022 -29.12 -2.01 21.27
CA ARG A 1022 -30.32 -1.22 20.97
C ARG A 1022 -30.28 0.22 21.50
N PHE A 1023 -29.12 0.68 21.98
CA PHE A 1023 -28.91 2.03 22.54
C PHE A 1023 -29.93 2.40 23.63
N ASP A 1024 -30.14 1.53 24.61
CA ASP A 1024 -31.06 1.73 25.74
C ASP A 1024 -30.88 3.10 26.41
N ASN A 1025 -31.97 3.86 26.62
CA ASN A 1025 -31.92 5.21 27.18
C ASN A 1025 -31.44 5.26 28.65
N THR A 1026 -31.46 4.14 29.38
CA THR A 1026 -31.04 4.10 30.80
C THR A 1026 -29.62 3.60 31.04
N LEU A 1027 -28.90 3.20 29.99
CA LEU A 1027 -27.55 2.60 30.06
C LEU A 1027 -26.56 3.25 29.10
N ASP A 1028 -25.35 3.54 29.58
CA ASP A 1028 -24.16 3.73 28.74
C ASP A 1028 -23.17 2.59 28.99
N PHE A 1029 -22.88 1.77 27.98
CA PHE A 1029 -21.99 0.61 28.11
C PHE A 1029 -20.84 0.71 27.10
N GLN A 1030 -19.61 0.58 27.60
CA GLN A 1030 -18.37 0.76 26.84
C GLN A 1030 -17.45 -0.45 27.03
N PHE A 1031 -16.94 -1.03 25.94
CA PHE A 1031 -16.20 -2.30 25.98
C PHE A 1031 -14.82 -2.18 25.32
N HIS A 1032 -13.77 -2.25 26.15
CA HIS A 1032 -12.39 -1.99 25.74
C HIS A 1032 -11.37 -3.01 26.25
N ALA A 1033 -11.83 -4.12 26.82
CA ALA A 1033 -10.94 -5.23 27.12
C ALA A 1033 -10.23 -5.73 25.85
N CYS A 1034 -9.07 -6.34 26.04
CA CYS A 1034 -8.26 -6.78 24.93
C CYS A 1034 -7.46 -8.02 25.32
N SER A 1035 -7.50 -9.05 24.47
CA SER A 1035 -6.73 -10.27 24.66
C SER A 1035 -5.25 -9.96 24.86
N ILE A 1036 -4.59 -10.79 25.69
CA ILE A 1036 -3.20 -10.66 26.16
C ILE A 1036 -2.84 -9.39 26.94
N ALA A 1037 -3.81 -8.55 27.34
CA ALA A 1037 -3.50 -7.35 28.11
C ALA A 1037 -2.83 -7.67 29.47
N GLU A 1038 -1.82 -6.88 29.79
CA GLU A 1038 -1.22 -6.75 31.12
C GLU A 1038 -1.61 -5.40 31.75
N THR A 1039 -1.30 -5.18 33.03
CA THR A 1039 -1.61 -3.92 33.74
C THR A 1039 -1.08 -2.67 33.03
N PHE A 1040 0.10 -2.75 32.40
CA PHE A 1040 0.67 -1.61 31.66
C PHE A 1040 -0.14 -1.24 30.40
N ASN A 1041 -0.91 -2.18 29.84
CA ASN A 1041 -1.77 -1.93 28.68
C ASN A 1041 -3.07 -1.20 29.04
N LEU A 1042 -3.47 -1.29 30.31
CA LEU A 1042 -4.58 -0.50 30.84
C LEU A 1042 -4.11 0.90 31.20
N ASN A 1043 -2.94 1.02 31.81
CA ASN A 1043 -2.47 2.27 32.37
C ASN A 1043 -2.29 3.38 31.32
N PRO A 1044 -2.59 4.63 31.67
CA PRO A 1044 -2.47 5.78 30.78
C PRO A 1044 -1.03 6.03 30.32
N ARG A 1045 -0.86 6.29 29.03
CA ARG A 1045 0.38 6.71 28.38
C ARG A 1045 0.36 8.19 28.02
N HIS A 1046 -0.79 8.67 27.54
CA HIS A 1046 -0.94 10.03 27.00
C HIS A 1046 -1.79 10.95 27.88
N SER A 1047 -2.62 10.39 28.77
CA SER A 1047 -3.59 11.15 29.59
C SER A 1047 -3.17 11.36 31.05
N ASN A 1048 -1.87 11.42 31.35
CA ASN A 1048 -1.36 11.66 32.71
C ASN A 1048 -1.16 13.13 33.03
N ASP A 1049 -1.21 13.47 34.32
CA ASP A 1049 -1.16 14.87 34.80
C ASP A 1049 0.14 15.59 34.40
N ASP A 1050 1.25 14.85 34.29
CA ASP A 1050 2.56 15.32 33.87
C ASP A 1050 2.87 15.01 32.39
N GLY A 1051 1.92 14.39 31.69
CA GLY A 1051 2.05 13.94 30.30
C GLY A 1051 3.05 12.80 30.09
N GLN A 1052 3.55 12.16 31.16
CA GLN A 1052 4.54 11.06 31.06
C GLN A 1052 3.87 9.69 31.16
N PRO A 1053 4.39 8.65 30.48
CA PRO A 1053 3.91 7.28 30.66
C PRO A 1053 4.15 6.78 32.09
N ILE A 1054 3.30 5.88 32.56
CA ILE A 1054 3.43 5.25 33.89
C ILE A 1054 4.17 3.92 33.74
N GLN A 1055 5.14 3.67 34.61
CA GLN A 1055 5.75 2.35 34.75
C GLN A 1055 4.97 1.51 35.79
N ASN A 1056 4.64 0.26 35.46
CA ASN A 1056 4.06 -0.67 36.42
C ASN A 1056 5.14 -1.23 37.38
N ALA A 1057 4.74 -1.96 38.42
CA ALA A 1057 5.69 -2.52 39.40
C ALA A 1057 6.56 -3.66 38.84
N LEU A 1058 6.28 -4.12 37.62
CA LEU A 1058 7.12 -5.05 36.85
C LEU A 1058 8.15 -4.33 35.95
N GLY A 1059 8.19 -2.98 35.96
CA GLY A 1059 9.13 -2.20 35.18
C GLY A 1059 8.71 -1.96 33.72
N LYS A 1060 7.45 -2.22 33.34
CA LYS A 1060 6.93 -1.99 31.99
C LYS A 1060 6.26 -0.62 31.90
N TRP A 1061 6.61 0.18 30.89
CA TRP A 1061 6.00 1.48 30.61
C TRP A 1061 4.65 1.31 29.93
N SER A 1062 3.68 2.15 30.29
CA SER A 1062 2.33 2.11 29.72
C SER A 1062 2.31 2.25 28.21
N GLY A 1063 1.41 1.51 27.58
CA GLY A 1063 1.35 1.36 26.14
C GLY A 1063 0.03 0.80 25.65
N GLY A 1064 -0.31 1.13 24.41
CA GLY A 1064 -1.35 0.45 23.68
C GLY A 1064 -1.02 -1.00 23.36
N GLN A 1065 -1.95 -1.71 22.73
CA GLN A 1065 -1.66 -3.00 22.12
C GLN A 1065 -2.50 -3.20 20.86
N TRP A 1066 -1.91 -3.90 19.90
CA TRP A 1066 -2.51 -4.17 18.59
C TRP A 1066 -2.91 -2.94 17.76
N GLY A 1067 -2.27 -1.79 17.96
CA GLY A 1067 -2.60 -0.53 17.27
C GLY A 1067 -3.54 0.38 18.07
N GLU A 1068 -4.26 -0.15 19.06
CA GLU A 1068 -5.11 0.67 19.94
C GLU A 1068 -4.27 1.43 20.97
N VAL A 1069 -4.72 2.63 21.38
CA VAL A 1069 -4.20 3.31 22.58
C VAL A 1069 -4.48 2.49 23.86
N SER A 1070 -3.80 2.82 24.96
CA SER A 1070 -4.04 2.15 26.25
C SER A 1070 -5.52 2.21 26.64
N GLN A 1071 -6.03 1.19 27.34
CA GLN A 1071 -7.47 1.08 27.58
C GLN A 1071 -8.04 2.28 28.36
N ILE A 1072 -7.25 2.89 29.25
CA ILE A 1072 -7.64 4.12 29.97
C ILE A 1072 -7.55 5.36 29.07
N ASP A 1073 -6.54 5.48 28.19
CA ASP A 1073 -6.40 6.62 27.29
C ASP A 1073 -7.55 6.75 26.28
N LYS A 1074 -8.32 5.66 26.05
CA LYS A 1074 -9.54 5.72 25.22
C LYS A 1074 -10.57 6.75 25.70
N GLY A 1075 -10.50 7.15 26.97
CA GLY A 1075 -11.22 8.30 27.51
C GLY A 1075 -12.60 7.99 28.07
N TYR A 1076 -13.05 6.72 28.07
CA TYR A 1076 -14.41 6.35 28.51
C TYR A 1076 -14.60 6.24 30.02
N LEU A 1077 -13.52 6.31 30.82
CA LEU A 1077 -13.61 6.48 32.27
C LEU A 1077 -13.75 7.97 32.60
N ASP A 1078 -14.87 8.36 33.22
CA ASP A 1078 -15.10 9.73 33.63
C ASP A 1078 -15.97 9.86 34.90
N GLU A 1079 -16.29 11.10 35.29
CA GLU A 1079 -17.09 11.40 36.47
C GLU A 1079 -18.50 10.78 36.48
N ASN A 1080 -19.02 10.31 35.35
CA ASN A 1080 -20.33 9.69 35.28
C ASN A 1080 -20.29 8.18 35.41
N THR A 1081 -19.14 7.53 35.17
CA THR A 1081 -18.98 6.08 35.30
C THR A 1081 -19.47 5.60 36.66
N THR A 1082 -20.43 4.66 36.67
CA THR A 1082 -21.02 4.07 37.88
C THR A 1082 -20.44 2.69 38.20
N LEU A 1083 -19.97 1.98 37.18
CA LEU A 1083 -19.43 0.63 37.29
C LEU A 1083 -18.25 0.43 36.33
N VAL A 1084 -17.15 -0.13 36.85
CA VAL A 1084 -16.05 -0.65 36.03
C VAL A 1084 -15.93 -2.16 36.26
N MET A 1085 -15.86 -2.94 35.18
CA MET A 1085 -15.79 -4.40 35.22
C MET A 1085 -14.46 -4.84 34.58
N LEU A 1086 -13.61 -5.59 35.28
CA LEU A 1086 -12.34 -6.05 34.71
C LEU A 1086 -11.76 -7.33 35.34
N SER A 1087 -11.11 -8.15 34.51
CA SER A 1087 -10.07 -9.12 34.91
C SER A 1087 -8.71 -8.62 34.43
N ILE A 1088 -7.68 -8.69 35.28
CA ILE A 1088 -6.30 -8.34 34.91
C ILE A 1088 -5.31 -9.00 35.89
N GLY A 1089 -4.08 -9.24 35.42
CA GLY A 1089 -2.97 -9.77 36.23
C GLY A 1089 -2.50 -11.17 35.86
N GLY A 1090 -3.30 -11.96 35.14
CA GLY A 1090 -2.92 -13.31 34.69
C GLY A 1090 -1.72 -13.29 33.73
N ASN A 1091 -1.72 -12.35 32.78
CA ASN A 1091 -0.60 -12.14 31.85
C ASN A 1091 0.63 -11.54 32.55
N ASP A 1092 0.43 -10.61 33.50
CA ASP A 1092 1.50 -10.05 34.34
C ASP A 1092 2.22 -11.15 35.15
N ALA A 1093 1.47 -12.17 35.59
CA ALA A 1093 1.98 -13.35 36.28
C ALA A 1093 2.56 -14.42 35.35
N ARG A 1094 2.60 -14.17 34.03
CA ARG A 1094 3.13 -15.08 32.99
C ARG A 1094 2.46 -16.46 32.97
N PHE A 1095 1.17 -16.55 33.28
CA PHE A 1095 0.44 -17.84 33.32
C PHE A 1095 0.50 -18.62 32.01
N LYS A 1096 0.53 -17.93 30.86
CA LYS A 1096 0.74 -18.56 29.55
C LYS A 1096 2.06 -19.33 29.49
N ASP A 1097 3.15 -18.69 29.91
CA ASP A 1097 4.49 -19.30 29.91
C ASP A 1097 4.54 -20.49 30.89
N VAL A 1098 3.89 -20.38 32.05
CA VAL A 1098 3.76 -21.47 33.03
C VAL A 1098 3.08 -22.69 32.42
N ILE A 1099 1.95 -22.50 31.74
CA ILE A 1099 1.21 -23.60 31.11
C ILE A 1099 2.03 -24.23 29.97
N LEU A 1100 2.67 -23.42 29.12
CA LEU A 1100 3.52 -23.92 28.04
C LEU A 1100 4.69 -24.75 28.57
N GLU A 1101 5.34 -24.30 29.64
CA GLU A 1101 6.41 -25.04 30.30
C GLU A 1101 5.92 -26.36 30.89
N CYS A 1102 4.74 -26.38 31.53
CA CYS A 1102 4.12 -27.62 32.02
C CYS A 1102 3.90 -28.62 30.88
N LEU A 1103 3.38 -28.16 29.74
CA LEU A 1103 3.13 -29.02 28.57
C LEU A 1103 4.43 -29.51 27.92
N ALA A 1104 5.47 -28.67 27.88
CA ALA A 1104 6.76 -29.02 27.32
C ALA A 1104 7.50 -30.11 28.11
N LEU A 1105 7.32 -30.12 29.43
CA LEU A 1105 7.97 -31.06 30.36
C LEU A 1105 7.10 -32.26 30.74
N ALA A 1106 5.94 -32.41 30.10
CA ALA A 1106 4.99 -33.50 30.31
C ALA A 1106 5.66 -34.88 30.38
N GLY A 1107 5.59 -35.52 31.56
CA GLY A 1107 6.15 -36.86 31.79
C GLY A 1107 7.68 -36.93 31.97
N LEU A 1108 8.38 -35.78 31.92
CA LEU A 1108 9.82 -35.68 32.17
C LEU A 1108 10.14 -35.12 33.56
N LYS A 1109 9.32 -34.18 34.05
CA LYS A 1109 9.50 -33.51 35.35
C LYS A 1109 8.17 -32.92 35.81
N ALA A 1110 7.94 -32.87 37.13
CA ALA A 1110 6.81 -32.16 37.70
C ALA A 1110 6.90 -30.67 37.34
N CYS A 1111 5.82 -30.11 36.79
CA CYS A 1111 5.83 -28.73 36.29
C CYS A 1111 6.26 -27.71 37.35
N GLN A 1112 5.79 -27.85 38.59
CA GLN A 1112 6.11 -26.92 39.68
C GLN A 1112 7.60 -26.82 40.04
N ASP A 1113 8.42 -27.77 39.59
CA ASP A 1113 9.88 -27.76 39.78
C ASP A 1113 10.63 -27.18 38.57
N ALA A 1114 9.93 -26.89 37.47
CA ALA A 1114 10.48 -26.25 36.27
C ALA A 1114 10.82 -24.78 36.54
N HIS A 1115 11.55 -24.16 35.61
CA HIS A 1115 12.00 -22.77 35.72
C HIS A 1115 11.64 -22.06 34.42
N LEU A 1116 11.11 -20.85 34.50
CA LEU A 1116 10.96 -20.02 33.31
C LEU A 1116 12.32 -19.48 32.88
N SER A 1117 12.47 -19.22 31.57
CA SER A 1117 13.63 -18.52 31.04
C SER A 1117 13.86 -17.20 31.79
N GLY A 1118 15.09 -17.01 32.30
CA GLY A 1118 15.50 -15.85 33.09
C GLY A 1118 15.26 -15.96 34.61
N GLU A 1119 14.67 -17.05 35.09
CA GLU A 1119 14.41 -17.28 36.52
C GLU A 1119 15.31 -18.40 37.09
N SER A 1120 15.81 -18.19 38.31
CA SER A 1120 16.68 -19.15 39.02
C SER A 1120 15.95 -20.00 40.06
N ASP A 1121 14.74 -19.60 40.42
CA ASP A 1121 13.87 -20.34 41.33
C ASP A 1121 12.85 -21.17 40.55
N PRO A 1122 12.40 -22.31 41.11
CA PRO A 1122 11.35 -23.11 40.49
C PRO A 1122 10.00 -22.37 40.48
N LEU A 1123 9.12 -22.76 39.55
CA LEU A 1123 7.77 -22.21 39.38
C LEU A 1123 6.96 -22.19 40.68
N SER A 1124 7.09 -23.22 41.52
CA SER A 1124 6.46 -23.30 42.86
C SER A 1124 6.85 -22.16 43.80
N VAL A 1125 7.94 -21.45 43.53
CA VAL A 1125 8.46 -20.36 44.35
C VAL A 1125 8.36 -19.03 43.60
N SER A 1126 8.75 -19.00 42.33
CA SER A 1126 8.83 -17.76 41.56
C SER A 1126 7.44 -17.19 41.24
N VAL A 1127 6.49 -18.04 40.84
CA VAL A 1127 5.12 -17.62 40.49
C VAL A 1127 4.40 -17.03 41.71
N PRO A 1128 4.33 -17.70 42.89
CA PRO A 1128 3.70 -17.10 44.08
C PRO A 1128 4.36 -15.80 44.53
N ARG A 1129 5.69 -15.68 44.39
CA ARG A 1129 6.42 -14.45 44.75
C ARG A 1129 6.06 -13.31 43.82
N SER A 1130 6.00 -13.55 42.51
CA SER A 1130 5.60 -12.56 41.52
C SER A 1130 4.15 -12.10 41.73
N VAL A 1131 3.23 -13.07 41.91
CA VAL A 1131 1.81 -12.81 42.16
C VAL A 1131 1.59 -11.98 43.42
N ASN A 1132 2.27 -12.31 44.54
CA ASN A 1132 2.10 -11.61 45.82
C ASN A 1132 2.93 -10.32 45.95
N GLY A 1133 3.84 -10.04 45.00
CA GLY A 1133 4.67 -8.83 44.96
C GLY A 1133 4.30 -7.93 43.79
N PRO A 1134 5.13 -7.87 42.72
CA PRO A 1134 4.98 -6.88 41.65
C PRO A 1134 3.66 -6.97 40.86
N VAL A 1135 3.03 -8.15 40.73
CA VAL A 1135 1.72 -8.28 40.08
C VAL A 1135 0.63 -7.62 40.93
N LYS A 1136 0.58 -7.95 42.22
CA LYS A 1136 -0.34 -7.33 43.20
C LYS A 1136 -0.20 -5.81 43.22
N ASP A 1137 1.03 -5.31 43.23
CA ASP A 1137 1.32 -3.88 43.26
C ASP A 1137 0.89 -3.19 41.95
N SER A 1138 1.11 -3.83 40.80
CA SER A 1138 0.67 -3.32 39.50
C SER A 1138 -0.86 -3.28 39.39
N ILE A 1139 -1.58 -4.32 39.83
CA ILE A 1139 -3.05 -4.32 39.88
C ILE A 1139 -3.55 -3.18 40.77
N THR A 1140 -2.93 -3.00 41.95
CA THR A 1140 -3.28 -1.93 42.89
C THR A 1140 -3.09 -0.54 42.25
N GLN A 1141 -2.02 -0.34 41.50
CA GLN A 1141 -1.75 0.90 40.76
C GLN A 1141 -2.82 1.16 39.68
N THR A 1142 -3.12 0.16 38.84
CA THR A 1142 -4.15 0.29 37.79
C THR A 1142 -5.53 0.61 38.37
N LEU A 1143 -5.93 -0.04 39.47
CA LEU A 1143 -7.21 0.25 40.13
C LEU A 1143 -7.27 1.68 40.70
N ARG A 1144 -6.14 2.24 41.15
CA ARG A 1144 -6.06 3.64 41.58
C ARG A 1144 -6.18 4.59 40.39
N GLU A 1145 -5.55 4.29 39.26
CA GLU A 1145 -5.67 5.09 38.03
C GLU A 1145 -7.09 5.08 37.47
N ILE A 1146 -7.79 3.94 37.56
CA ILE A 1146 -9.22 3.83 37.24
C ILE A 1146 -10.03 4.73 38.19
N ARG A 1147 -9.83 4.62 39.50
CA ARG A 1147 -10.58 5.41 40.49
C ARG A 1147 -10.34 6.92 40.38
N LYS A 1148 -9.15 7.32 39.93
CA LYS A 1148 -8.79 8.72 39.67
C LYS A 1148 -9.66 9.32 38.56
N ARG A 1149 -9.88 8.55 37.48
CA ARG A 1149 -10.65 8.99 36.29
C ARG A 1149 -12.14 8.77 36.42
N ALA A 1150 -12.54 7.71 37.12
CA ALA A 1150 -13.94 7.35 37.39
C ALA A 1150 -14.28 7.47 38.88
N PRO A 1151 -14.37 8.70 39.44
CA PRO A 1151 -14.44 8.88 40.87
C PRO A 1151 -15.76 8.45 41.53
N ASN A 1152 -16.80 8.16 40.75
CA ASN A 1152 -18.09 7.70 41.26
C ASN A 1152 -18.32 6.20 41.01
N ALA A 1153 -17.39 5.53 40.34
CA ALA A 1153 -17.56 4.15 39.95
C ALA A 1153 -17.30 3.19 41.13
N LYS A 1154 -18.14 2.17 41.24
CA LYS A 1154 -17.77 0.92 41.92
C LYS A 1154 -16.96 0.07 40.92
N ILE A 1155 -15.94 -0.64 41.39
CA ILE A 1155 -15.06 -1.43 40.52
C ILE A 1155 -15.25 -2.90 40.86
N MET A 1156 -15.59 -3.74 39.89
CA MET A 1156 -15.61 -5.19 40.00
C MET A 1156 -14.33 -5.77 39.42
N LEU A 1157 -13.44 -6.25 40.30
CA LEU A 1157 -12.26 -7.04 39.95
C LEU A 1157 -12.66 -8.52 39.88
N MET A 1158 -12.74 -9.05 38.67
CA MET A 1158 -13.08 -10.45 38.39
C MET A 1158 -11.85 -11.35 38.52
N GLY A 1159 -11.99 -12.47 39.24
CA GLY A 1159 -10.96 -13.50 39.34
C GLY A 1159 -10.86 -14.41 38.11
N TYR A 1160 -9.98 -15.41 38.19
CA TYR A 1160 -9.82 -16.46 37.18
C TYR A 1160 -10.51 -17.76 37.63
N PRO A 1161 -10.90 -18.66 36.70
CA PRO A 1161 -11.67 -19.83 37.07
C PRO A 1161 -10.74 -20.91 37.63
N LYS A 1162 -11.34 -21.95 38.23
CA LYS A 1162 -10.65 -23.23 38.39
C LYS A 1162 -10.45 -23.83 37.00
N LEU A 1163 -9.25 -24.33 36.68
CA LEU A 1163 -8.90 -24.75 35.32
C LEU A 1163 -9.27 -26.21 35.04
N PHE A 1164 -9.02 -27.13 35.97
CA PHE A 1164 -9.13 -28.58 35.73
C PHE A 1164 -10.06 -29.30 36.69
N GLU A 1165 -10.82 -30.25 36.18
CA GLU A 1165 -11.46 -31.34 36.92
C GLU A 1165 -10.73 -32.66 36.67
N ASN A 1166 -11.07 -33.70 37.46
CA ASN A 1166 -10.58 -35.07 37.25
C ASN A 1166 -9.05 -35.16 37.08
N ASN A 1167 -8.31 -34.36 37.85
CA ASN A 1167 -6.85 -34.25 37.81
C ASN A 1167 -6.26 -33.98 36.41
N GLY A 1168 -7.01 -33.28 35.54
CA GLY A 1168 -6.56 -32.90 34.20
C GLY A 1168 -6.35 -34.05 33.23
N GLN A 1169 -6.76 -35.29 33.57
CA GLN A 1169 -6.39 -36.51 32.84
C GLN A 1169 -6.89 -36.58 31.38
N CYS A 1170 -7.82 -35.71 30.98
CA CYS A 1170 -8.25 -35.60 29.59
C CYS A 1170 -7.30 -34.77 28.71
N VAL A 1171 -6.36 -34.01 29.31
CA VAL A 1171 -5.38 -33.19 28.61
C VAL A 1171 -4.04 -33.93 28.58
N ILE A 1172 -3.53 -34.17 27.38
CA ILE A 1172 -2.23 -34.82 27.19
C ILE A 1172 -1.14 -33.93 27.80
N GLY A 1173 -0.43 -34.46 28.79
CA GLY A 1173 0.69 -33.79 29.45
C GLY A 1173 0.37 -33.03 30.74
N ILE A 1174 -0.89 -33.03 31.18
CA ILE A 1174 -1.29 -32.52 32.49
C ILE A 1174 -1.83 -33.70 33.31
N GLY A 1175 -1.20 -33.99 34.45
CA GLY A 1175 -1.49 -35.18 35.26
C GLY A 1175 -1.86 -34.88 36.70
N THR A 1176 -1.70 -35.91 37.54
CA THR A 1176 -2.07 -35.89 38.96
C THR A 1176 -1.22 -34.97 39.82
N ASP A 1177 -0.08 -34.48 39.33
CA ASP A 1177 0.78 -33.55 40.05
C ASP A 1177 0.59 -32.12 39.54
N GLU A 1178 0.49 -31.93 38.21
CA GLU A 1178 0.38 -30.61 37.58
C GLU A 1178 -1.01 -29.99 37.75
N ALA A 1179 -2.09 -30.76 37.52
CA ALA A 1179 -3.44 -30.21 37.57
C ALA A 1179 -3.83 -29.70 38.97
N PRO A 1180 -3.53 -30.41 40.08
CA PRO A 1180 -3.78 -29.89 41.42
C PRO A 1180 -2.96 -28.64 41.72
N TRP A 1181 -1.69 -28.59 41.32
CA TRP A 1181 -0.86 -27.40 41.53
C TRP A 1181 -1.38 -26.20 40.75
N LEU A 1182 -1.70 -26.35 39.46
CA LEU A 1182 -2.28 -25.26 38.64
C LEU A 1182 -3.62 -24.77 39.20
N ASN A 1183 -4.47 -25.67 39.68
CA ASN A 1183 -5.70 -25.30 40.37
C ASN A 1183 -5.41 -24.54 41.68
N GLN A 1184 -4.47 -25.02 42.52
CA GLN A 1184 -4.06 -24.33 43.75
C GLN A 1184 -3.49 -22.94 43.47
N MET A 1185 -2.75 -22.74 42.38
CA MET A 1185 -2.30 -21.40 41.98
C MET A 1185 -3.48 -20.46 41.74
N SER A 1186 -4.52 -20.93 41.05
CA SER A 1186 -5.73 -20.14 40.82
C SER A 1186 -6.53 -19.89 42.12
N THR A 1187 -6.82 -20.96 42.89
CA THR A 1187 -7.76 -20.91 44.03
C THR A 1187 -7.15 -20.41 45.33
N ASP A 1188 -5.86 -20.71 45.59
CA ASP A 1188 -5.24 -20.50 46.90
C ASP A 1188 -4.23 -19.35 46.90
N ILE A 1189 -3.83 -18.87 45.71
CA ILE A 1189 -2.86 -17.77 45.57
C ILE A 1189 -3.47 -16.59 44.82
N VAL A 1190 -3.86 -16.76 43.55
CA VAL A 1190 -4.33 -15.65 42.71
C VAL A 1190 -5.64 -15.08 43.24
N ALA A 1191 -6.66 -15.92 43.47
CA ALA A 1191 -7.95 -15.45 43.98
C ALA A 1191 -7.84 -14.77 45.37
N PRO A 1192 -7.14 -15.32 46.38
CA PRO A 1192 -6.93 -14.64 47.65
C PRO A 1192 -6.12 -13.34 47.54
N MET A 1193 -5.12 -13.28 46.65
CA MET A 1193 -4.36 -12.05 46.38
C MET A 1193 -5.28 -10.97 45.81
N MET A 1194 -6.04 -11.25 44.75
CA MET A 1194 -6.95 -10.29 44.12
C MET A 1194 -8.05 -9.85 45.08
N LYS A 1195 -8.60 -10.79 45.87
CA LYS A 1195 -9.55 -10.49 46.94
C LYS A 1195 -8.92 -9.58 48.00
N GLY A 1196 -7.68 -9.84 48.41
CA GLY A 1196 -6.93 -9.03 49.37
C GLY A 1196 -6.66 -7.62 48.86
N VAL A 1197 -6.36 -7.45 47.57
CA VAL A 1197 -6.26 -6.13 46.92
C VAL A 1197 -7.59 -5.39 46.98
N ALA A 1198 -8.68 -6.04 46.56
CA ALA A 1198 -10.02 -5.44 46.56
C ALA A 1198 -10.46 -5.04 47.98
N ASP A 1199 -10.32 -5.94 48.95
CA ASP A 1199 -10.70 -5.69 50.34
C ASP A 1199 -9.81 -4.62 50.99
N GLY A 1200 -8.50 -4.62 50.71
CA GLY A 1200 -7.58 -3.60 51.20
C GLY A 1200 -7.89 -2.21 50.66
N LEU A 1201 -8.17 -2.11 49.35
CA LEU A 1201 -8.63 -0.87 48.72
C LEU A 1201 -10.01 -0.44 49.29
N ARG A 1202 -10.93 -1.38 49.50
CA ARG A 1202 -12.24 -1.10 50.11
C ARG A 1202 -12.15 -0.59 51.54
N ALA A 1203 -11.27 -1.17 52.36
CA ALA A 1203 -10.99 -0.67 53.70
C ALA A 1203 -10.40 0.75 53.66
N GLY A 1204 -9.65 1.08 52.60
CA GLY A 1204 -9.15 2.44 52.32
C GLY A 1204 -10.15 3.40 51.69
N GLY A 1205 -11.43 3.02 51.54
CA GLY A 1205 -12.50 3.87 50.99
C GLY A 1205 -12.69 3.79 49.46
N PHE A 1206 -11.99 2.89 48.77
CA PHE A 1206 -12.14 2.67 47.33
C PHE A 1206 -13.17 1.55 47.09
N PRO A 1207 -14.30 1.78 46.41
CA PRO A 1207 -15.38 0.78 46.29
C PRO A 1207 -15.04 -0.33 45.28
N VAL A 1208 -14.01 -1.12 45.57
CA VAL A 1208 -13.56 -2.27 44.76
C VAL A 1208 -14.18 -3.55 45.31
N TYR A 1209 -14.64 -4.42 44.43
CA TYR A 1209 -15.27 -5.69 44.75
C TYR A 1209 -14.69 -6.84 43.97
N PHE A 1210 -14.33 -7.90 44.68
CA PHE A 1210 -13.82 -9.12 44.09
C PHE A 1210 -15.00 -10.03 43.72
N ALA A 1211 -15.07 -10.43 42.45
CA ALA A 1211 -15.99 -11.44 41.97
C ALA A 1211 -15.23 -12.76 41.79
N ASP A 1212 -15.67 -13.81 42.49
CA ASP A 1212 -15.02 -15.12 42.47
C ASP A 1212 -15.77 -16.09 41.54
N PRO A 1213 -15.22 -16.43 40.35
CA PRO A 1213 -15.87 -17.36 39.44
C PRO A 1213 -15.65 -18.83 39.80
N THR A 1214 -14.72 -19.17 40.72
CA THR A 1214 -14.24 -20.54 40.92
C THR A 1214 -15.35 -21.55 41.22
N ILE A 1215 -16.34 -21.16 42.03
CA ILE A 1215 -17.47 -22.02 42.40
C ILE A 1215 -18.42 -22.33 41.24
N TYR A 1216 -18.51 -21.44 40.25
CA TYR A 1216 -19.42 -21.58 39.11
C TYR A 1216 -18.87 -22.55 38.05
N PHE A 1217 -17.55 -22.74 38.02
CA PHE A 1217 -16.87 -23.70 37.15
C PHE A 1217 -16.67 -25.08 37.79
N ALA A 1218 -17.06 -25.27 39.05
CA ALA A 1218 -16.87 -26.53 39.77
C ALA A 1218 -17.62 -27.68 39.08
N GLY A 1219 -16.89 -28.75 38.75
CA GLY A 1219 -17.41 -29.91 38.01
C GLY A 1219 -17.55 -29.70 36.50
N GLN A 1220 -17.30 -28.48 36.01
CA GLN A 1220 -17.51 -28.07 34.61
C GLN A 1220 -16.27 -27.42 33.98
N ALA A 1221 -15.14 -27.31 34.70
CA ALA A 1221 -13.86 -26.87 34.12
C ALA A 1221 -13.30 -27.89 33.10
N ILE A 1222 -12.04 -27.76 32.67
CA ILE A 1222 -11.42 -28.71 31.72
C ILE A 1222 -11.50 -30.13 32.29
N CYS A 1223 -11.87 -31.12 31.46
CA CYS A 1223 -12.19 -32.49 31.89
C CYS A 1223 -13.45 -32.64 32.76
N GLY A 1224 -14.27 -31.60 32.90
CA GLY A 1224 -15.57 -31.62 33.56
C GLY A 1224 -16.72 -32.08 32.66
N SER A 1225 -17.95 -32.05 33.17
CA SER A 1225 -19.14 -32.49 32.43
C SER A 1225 -20.37 -31.61 32.71
N PRO A 1226 -20.87 -30.83 31.71
CA PRO A 1226 -20.18 -30.50 30.47
C PRO A 1226 -18.91 -29.68 30.74
N GLU A 1227 -17.92 -29.80 29.85
CA GLU A 1227 -16.71 -28.99 29.89
C GLU A 1227 -16.98 -27.60 29.31
N THR A 1228 -16.75 -26.54 30.11
CA THR A 1228 -17.06 -25.14 29.78
C THR A 1228 -15.83 -24.24 29.61
N ILE A 1229 -14.63 -24.80 29.74
CA ILE A 1229 -13.34 -24.17 29.39
C ILE A 1229 -12.72 -24.97 28.24
N HIS A 1230 -12.13 -24.31 27.25
CA HIS A 1230 -11.42 -25.00 26.18
C HIS A 1230 -10.18 -25.71 26.73
N GLY A 1231 -9.99 -26.98 26.35
CA GLY A 1231 -8.71 -27.67 26.47
C GLY A 1231 -7.68 -27.12 25.48
N ILE A 1232 -6.74 -27.95 25.04
CA ILE A 1232 -5.76 -27.55 24.01
C ILE A 1232 -6.46 -27.48 22.66
N ARG A 1233 -6.36 -26.31 22.00
CA ARG A 1233 -6.92 -26.01 20.69
C ARG A 1233 -5.79 -25.85 19.66
N SER A 1234 -6.14 -25.99 18.38
CA SER A 1234 -5.20 -25.69 17.28
C SER A 1234 -4.86 -24.19 17.22
N ASP A 1235 -5.83 -23.32 17.55
CA ASP A 1235 -5.52 -21.95 17.95
C ASP A 1235 -5.12 -21.94 19.42
N VAL A 1236 -3.83 -21.74 19.66
CA VAL A 1236 -3.25 -21.76 21.01
C VAL A 1236 -3.76 -20.60 21.88
N ASN A 1237 -4.30 -19.52 21.30
CA ASN A 1237 -4.80 -18.39 22.08
C ASN A 1237 -6.16 -18.69 22.75
N GLU A 1238 -7.00 -19.51 22.13
CA GLU A 1238 -8.28 -19.95 22.71
C GLU A 1238 -8.10 -20.99 23.83
N SER A 1239 -6.93 -21.62 23.91
CA SER A 1239 -6.68 -22.67 24.89
C SER A 1239 -6.82 -22.13 26.32
N PHE A 1240 -7.44 -22.92 27.21
CA PHE A 1240 -7.67 -22.58 28.61
C PHE A 1240 -8.62 -21.39 28.85
N HIS A 1241 -9.28 -20.87 27.81
CA HIS A 1241 -10.28 -19.82 27.94
C HIS A 1241 -11.72 -20.36 27.99
N PRO A 1242 -12.68 -19.61 28.55
CA PRO A 1242 -14.07 -20.04 28.65
C PRO A 1242 -14.74 -20.23 27.28
N LYS A 1243 -15.52 -21.30 27.13
CA LYS A 1243 -16.46 -21.48 26.02
C LYS A 1243 -17.66 -20.54 26.17
N LEU A 1244 -18.59 -20.56 25.22
CA LEU A 1244 -19.88 -19.85 25.33
C LEU A 1244 -20.64 -20.16 26.63
N ALA A 1245 -20.61 -21.40 27.10
CA ALA A 1245 -21.21 -21.77 28.39
C ALA A 1245 -20.38 -21.24 29.59
N GLY A 1246 -19.05 -21.23 29.48
CA GLY A 1246 -18.17 -20.73 30.54
C GLY A 1246 -18.28 -19.22 30.75
N THR A 1247 -18.49 -18.44 29.69
CA THR A 1247 -18.77 -17.00 29.82
C THR A 1247 -20.08 -16.73 30.57
N THR A 1248 -21.04 -17.66 30.53
CA THR A 1248 -22.26 -17.58 31.35
C THR A 1248 -21.95 -17.79 32.84
N HIS A 1249 -21.07 -18.72 33.21
CA HIS A 1249 -20.63 -18.87 34.60
C HIS A 1249 -19.92 -17.62 35.15
N TYR A 1250 -19.12 -16.98 34.32
CA TYR A 1250 -18.55 -15.67 34.66
C TYR A 1250 -19.63 -14.60 34.86
N ALA A 1251 -20.64 -14.56 33.99
CA ALA A 1251 -21.76 -13.66 34.17
C ALA A 1251 -22.55 -13.96 35.45
N ASP A 1252 -22.70 -15.23 35.85
CA ASP A 1252 -23.34 -15.61 37.12
C ASP A 1252 -22.57 -15.08 38.34
N ALA A 1253 -21.23 -15.20 38.32
CA ALA A 1253 -20.35 -14.62 39.35
C ALA A 1253 -20.42 -13.09 39.39
N ALA A 1254 -20.44 -12.45 38.20
CA ALA A 1254 -20.62 -11.02 38.08
C ALA A 1254 -21.97 -10.58 38.66
N ASN A 1255 -23.07 -11.21 38.24
CA ASN A 1255 -24.43 -10.92 38.70
C ASN A 1255 -24.58 -11.11 40.22
N ALA A 1256 -23.92 -12.13 40.81
CA ALA A 1256 -23.90 -12.30 42.26
C ALA A 1256 -23.16 -11.16 42.97
N THR A 1257 -22.08 -10.67 42.38
CA THR A 1257 -21.29 -9.55 42.93
C THR A 1257 -22.02 -8.21 42.73
N LEU A 1258 -22.69 -7.98 41.61
CA LEU A 1258 -23.54 -6.81 41.37
C LEU A 1258 -24.62 -6.67 42.45
N ARG A 1259 -25.28 -7.78 42.82
CA ARG A 1259 -26.22 -7.80 43.94
C ARG A 1259 -25.59 -7.36 45.27
N GLN A 1260 -24.35 -7.75 45.56
CA GLN A 1260 -23.63 -7.31 46.75
C GLN A 1260 -23.24 -5.82 46.67
N MET A 1261 -22.98 -5.33 45.46
CA MET A 1261 -22.73 -3.92 45.20
C MET A 1261 -24.03 -3.10 45.26
N GLY A 1262 -25.21 -3.72 45.26
CA GLY A 1262 -26.50 -3.03 45.16
C GLY A 1262 -26.72 -2.41 43.79
N LEU A 1263 -26.23 -3.08 42.74
CA LEU A 1263 -26.35 -2.71 41.33
C LEU A 1263 -27.14 -3.75 40.55
#